data_AF-A0A1I5DSF5-F1
#
_entry.id   AF-A0A1I5DSF5-F1
#
_cell.length_a   1.000
_cell.length_b   1.000
_cell.length_c   1.000
_cell.angle_alpha   90.00
_cell.angle_beta   90.00
_cell.angle_gamma   90.00
#
_symmetry.space_group_name_H-M   'P 1'
#
loop_
_entity.id
_entity.type
_entity.pdbx_description
1 polymer ?
#
loop_
_entity_poly.entity_id
_entity_poly.type
_entity_poly.pdbx_seq_one_letter_code
_entity_poly.pdbx_strand_id
1 'polypeptide(L)'
;MGMVKRRLYRFLSVVAISAMMATSVVPPSVHATEVDGATEAVEDEESVTEEGADSEEVAEEDAIEEDSKKDDATEGSNGVEDSKEAKSEDAEEDDEKEKSDETCEITYSLEDFNADYGFSGSWGSEVSFKKGVCTLEFSSQYAEKIFGLPEGIKGADVVKATVKVKKGDVSGFTVKLRNQGEELKASYSSNTIENNDGVEFDGFGLMRNGDGGATYKLSGITLTLKGSAEDYPEPTPVSEEEDDDTPTRNGEIEWDIPDLKDYVSSKTGLGDDSYTGAAIMISEITDQTLMDLVEKHFNAVTFGNEFKPDSLFGYNNNKPADGQIITETWTDAKGVTHKDMEVPKMDFSRPEKMLKVLKDWNDEHPDDQIKVRGHVLTWHSQTPAWFFKENYDPNGEFVSPEEMSIRHEWFIKSVFEHVFSSEYKDMFYGWDVVNEACSDGSGTYRSASENSNWARIYGIGSSEDAPEYILNAFRYANYYAHEMGQDSLELYYNDYNECSGNKPDAIAQLLESVKKHEKDSVLPTRITGYGMQGHHNMQGPTKQQIVDCGIRYGKIVGTIQVTELDFKCSSDFDGSEAMLSSEYTKEAYRYKEVLDAYREIDAEPGIDVNGFTIWGVIDPNSWLQTSSSVGGGANGRQKQVPLLFDGQYKAKPAFWALVDPSKLEPAINSITVVQAAGKDPFAHGKQIKIEGTDYSFIPVWDGNKVSVKVKAAGAKSVKLYVDFAQAMADGADVQVAESAFNEDGECVLTLEGPKEFEASAKFALDVVVTDEEGEHAFNNTRLTQAEGSKYFAKALCKPYMSVVKGTPEVDGKVDKVWENAKDVDLTITGGTHPNATASAKVLWDENKLYVLMNVKDAVLDSSASAVHEKDSVEVFIDENNNKSDAYEADDKQYRINYLNETSFNGTKCLEENCDHAVTVTDDGYMVEAAFAWTDITPEIGTAIGFDLQINDGANGGRIGTRTWYDETGNGWSAPRVFGEVVLADAEAEPENPEEPVEEVPTISLVEDAVYTGKAIKPEVVVVVGDKTLVKGIDYKVSYKNNKNAATKVSTGMGDDFDESLPTVIVKLKGEYEGELKANFTISAADFAGDAFEFEAPKNLKEKKSAQAPNVTVKFNGKKLSKSEYTVTYKLGENGKEMKKLPAKASNGDGQYFAVVRAAGSNFTGEKVVALDVIADAQVHIADVNVKDRVVEWNEKTNRVTLKMSYKVNANDEAAYFGVKKGTTVTLKEGKDYEAEMLTYIGFFDRGLCKVKGNGPFFGYRVVIVRANFK
;
A
#
# COMPACT_ATOMS: atom_id res chain seq x y z
N MET A 1 17.77 15.87 52.76
CA MET A 1 18.77 16.62 53.56
C MET A 1 19.94 15.68 53.86
N GLY A 2 21.18 16.11 53.59
CA GLY A 2 22.40 15.38 53.99
C GLY A 2 23.11 14.60 52.86
N MET A 3 24.39 14.90 52.65
CA MET A 3 25.37 13.97 52.05
C MET A 3 25.73 12.86 53.06
N VAL A 4 26.39 11.78 52.60
CA VAL A 4 27.72 11.30 53.08
C VAL A 4 27.99 9.82 52.72
N LYS A 5 29.25 9.51 52.34
CA LYS A 5 29.91 8.19 52.07
C LYS A 5 29.64 7.53 50.69
N ARG A 6 30.64 6.91 50.02
CA ARG A 6 32.13 6.95 50.23
C ARG A 6 32.91 6.51 48.96
N ARG A 7 34.19 6.92 48.89
CA ARG A 7 35.18 6.45 47.88
C ARG A 7 35.74 5.06 48.20
N LEU A 8 36.22 4.36 47.17
CA LEU A 8 37.52 3.66 47.18
C LEU A 8 38.24 3.84 45.81
N TYR A 9 39.42 3.25 45.60
CA TYR A 9 40.38 3.68 44.57
C TYR A 9 41.22 2.49 44.02
N ARG A 10 41.38 2.41 42.68
CA ARG A 10 42.40 1.65 41.90
C ARG A 10 42.54 0.12 42.08
N PHE A 11 42.71 -0.60 40.96
CA PHE A 11 44.03 -1.14 40.55
C PHE A 11 44.05 -1.71 39.10
N LEU A 12 44.94 -1.16 38.24
CA LEU A 12 45.58 -1.71 37.01
C LEU A 12 44.72 -2.30 35.86
N SER A 13 45.10 -2.24 34.58
CA SER A 13 46.38 -1.84 33.92
C SER A 13 46.15 -1.11 32.58
N VAL A 14 47.20 -0.48 32.01
CA VAL A 14 47.18 0.23 30.70
C VAL A 14 48.35 -0.20 29.81
N VAL A 15 48.05 -0.49 28.54
CA VAL A 15 48.92 -0.59 27.33
C VAL A 15 47.96 -0.38 26.14
N ALA A 16 48.17 0.44 25.10
CA ALA A 16 49.05 1.58 24.80
C ALA A 16 48.24 2.53 23.84
N ILE A 17 48.71 3.55 23.11
CA ILE A 17 50.02 4.19 22.87
C ILE A 17 49.77 5.70 22.55
N SER A 18 50.78 6.53 22.28
CA SER A 18 50.59 7.91 21.75
C SER A 18 51.83 8.48 21.07
N ALA A 19 51.62 9.36 20.06
CA ALA A 19 52.61 10.18 19.34
C ALA A 19 53.61 9.41 18.44
N MET A 20 54.18 9.94 17.35
CA MET A 20 54.58 11.34 17.07
C MET A 20 54.34 11.83 15.62
N MET A 21 54.75 13.07 15.34
CA MET A 21 54.51 13.86 14.12
C MET A 21 55.44 13.54 12.94
N ALA A 22 54.94 13.87 11.74
CA ALA A 22 55.63 14.49 10.59
C ALA A 22 56.90 13.86 9.99
N THR A 23 56.85 13.62 8.68
CA THR A 23 57.88 14.12 7.73
C THR A 23 57.31 14.23 6.31
N SER A 24 58.05 14.89 5.41
CA SER A 24 57.63 15.26 4.05
C SER A 24 58.33 14.45 2.95
N VAL A 25 58.02 14.78 1.68
CA VAL A 25 58.82 14.59 0.42
C VAL A 25 58.24 13.65 -0.65
N VAL A 26 57.55 14.29 -1.60
CA VAL A 26 57.56 14.12 -3.08
C VAL A 26 58.51 13.04 -3.67
N PRO A 27 57.99 12.12 -4.50
CA PRO A 27 58.44 12.03 -5.91
C PRO A 27 57.35 11.55 -6.91
N PRO A 28 57.59 11.54 -8.25
CA PRO A 28 58.37 12.48 -9.07
C PRO A 28 57.59 12.97 -10.33
N SER A 29 58.14 13.94 -11.06
CA SER A 29 57.61 14.40 -12.36
C SER A 29 58.61 14.23 -13.51
N VAL A 30 58.29 13.37 -14.50
CA VAL A 30 58.84 13.28 -15.88
C VAL A 30 58.03 12.19 -16.62
N HIS A 31 57.84 12.19 -17.94
CA HIS A 31 58.33 13.08 -19.01
C HIS A 31 57.26 13.16 -20.12
N ALA A 32 57.15 14.28 -20.82
CA ALA A 32 56.42 14.36 -22.10
C ALA A 32 57.34 13.95 -23.27
N THR A 33 56.74 13.38 -24.32
CA THR A 33 57.33 13.22 -25.66
C THR A 33 56.26 13.42 -26.75
N GLU A 34 56.40 14.49 -27.52
CA GLU A 34 55.62 14.74 -28.73
C GLU A 34 56.26 14.02 -29.94
N VAL A 35 55.44 13.34 -30.76
CA VAL A 35 55.57 13.20 -32.23
C VAL A 35 54.13 12.93 -32.71
N ASP A 36 53.36 13.86 -33.27
CA ASP A 36 53.53 14.62 -34.52
C ASP A 36 53.27 13.77 -35.78
N GLY A 37 52.41 14.23 -36.70
CA GLY A 37 51.88 13.41 -37.79
C GLY A 37 50.58 13.92 -38.44
N ALA A 38 50.62 15.11 -39.05
CA ALA A 38 49.48 15.69 -39.76
C ALA A 38 49.69 15.75 -41.30
N THR A 39 48.65 15.40 -42.05
CA THR A 39 48.37 15.72 -43.49
C THR A 39 46.86 15.51 -43.68
N GLU A 40 46.00 16.50 -43.89
CA GLU A 40 45.86 17.51 -44.96
C GLU A 40 45.37 16.99 -46.34
N ALA A 41 44.07 17.23 -46.57
CA ALA A 41 43.50 18.00 -47.71
C ALA A 41 43.32 17.37 -49.11
N VAL A 42 42.65 18.16 -49.98
CA VAL A 42 42.14 17.91 -51.36
C VAL A 42 40.88 17.03 -51.38
N GLU A 43 39.64 17.53 -51.57
CA GLU A 43 39.00 18.41 -52.59
C GLU A 43 38.40 17.64 -53.80
N ASP A 44 37.23 18.12 -54.28
CA ASP A 44 36.59 17.92 -55.60
C ASP A 44 36.08 16.49 -55.98
N GLU A 45 35.06 16.27 -56.83
CA GLU A 45 33.99 17.13 -57.41
C GLU A 45 32.79 16.27 -57.90
N GLU A 46 31.72 16.95 -58.33
CA GLU A 46 30.68 16.61 -59.33
C GLU A 46 30.40 15.14 -59.80
N SER A 47 29.17 14.70 -59.51
CA SER A 47 28.10 14.38 -60.50
C SER A 47 28.09 13.10 -61.40
N VAL A 48 26.87 12.55 -61.51
CA VAL A 48 26.14 12.06 -62.72
C VAL A 48 26.79 11.05 -63.69
N THR A 49 26.14 9.88 -63.81
CA THR A 49 25.55 9.27 -65.04
C THR A 49 25.05 7.84 -64.74
N GLU A 50 24.22 7.16 -65.54
CA GLU A 50 22.90 7.46 -66.13
C GLU A 50 22.43 6.23 -66.99
N GLU A 51 21.11 6.17 -67.25
CA GLU A 51 20.43 5.54 -68.40
C GLU A 51 20.27 4.01 -68.59
N GLY A 52 19.15 3.68 -69.29
CA GLY A 52 18.66 2.33 -69.65
C GLY A 52 17.27 2.02 -69.06
N ALA A 53 16.22 2.84 -69.28
CA ALA A 53 15.36 2.89 -70.49
C ALA A 53 14.55 1.58 -70.72
N ASP A 54 13.26 1.59 -71.12
CA ASP A 54 12.58 2.46 -72.10
C ASP A 54 11.02 2.34 -72.05
N SER A 55 10.26 3.32 -72.60
CA SER A 55 8.82 3.31 -73.03
C SER A 55 7.69 2.91 -72.02
N GLU A 56 6.40 3.24 -72.11
CA GLU A 56 5.46 4.17 -72.83
C GLU A 56 4.08 4.06 -72.06
N GLU A 57 2.99 4.86 -72.13
CA GLU A 57 2.51 5.98 -72.98
C GLU A 57 1.44 6.83 -72.20
N VAL A 58 1.30 8.14 -72.51
CA VAL A 58 0.06 8.99 -72.70
C VAL A 58 -1.24 8.80 -71.85
N ALA A 59 -2.04 9.82 -71.45
CA ALA A 59 -1.91 11.31 -71.24
C ALA A 59 -3.26 11.93 -70.69
N GLU A 60 -3.21 13.19 -70.18
CA GLU A 60 -4.14 14.38 -70.34
C GLU A 60 -5.70 14.24 -70.21
N GLU A 61 -6.58 15.25 -69.97
CA GLU A 61 -6.69 16.69 -69.57
C GLU A 61 -8.20 16.93 -69.16
N ASP A 62 -8.75 18.02 -68.61
CA ASP A 62 -8.36 19.34 -68.03
C ASP A 62 -8.22 19.24 -66.47
N ALA A 63 -8.06 20.25 -65.58
CA ALA A 63 -8.08 21.74 -65.56
C ALA A 63 -9.50 22.44 -65.62
N ILE A 64 -9.80 23.73 -65.36
CA ILE A 64 -9.11 25.04 -65.12
C ILE A 64 -9.94 25.93 -64.12
N GLU A 65 -9.26 26.63 -63.18
CA GLU A 65 -9.42 28.03 -62.62
C GLU A 65 -10.84 28.71 -62.39
N GLU A 66 -11.05 29.88 -61.72
CA GLU A 66 -10.18 30.91 -61.08
C GLU A 66 -10.90 31.76 -59.96
N ASP A 67 -10.09 32.40 -59.11
CA ASP A 67 -10.19 33.66 -58.31
C ASP A 67 -11.50 34.21 -57.65
N SER A 68 -11.35 34.57 -56.36
CA SER A 68 -11.64 35.91 -55.76
C SER A 68 -12.82 36.21 -54.80
N LYS A 69 -12.42 36.53 -53.56
CA LYS A 69 -12.62 37.82 -52.82
C LYS A 69 -14.04 38.29 -52.36
N LYS A 70 -14.19 38.28 -51.03
CA LYS A 70 -14.39 39.45 -50.13
C LYS A 70 -15.80 39.93 -49.64
N ASP A 71 -15.85 40.03 -48.30
CA ASP A 71 -16.38 41.11 -47.43
C ASP A 71 -17.88 41.24 -47.02
N ASP A 72 -18.06 41.32 -45.69
CA ASP A 72 -18.99 42.15 -44.88
C ASP A 72 -20.54 41.93 -44.77
N ALA A 73 -20.93 41.31 -43.64
CA ALA A 73 -21.50 41.97 -42.44
C ALA A 73 -23.03 42.12 -42.12
N THR A 74 -23.35 41.81 -40.85
CA THR A 74 -24.37 42.39 -39.91
C THR A 74 -25.89 42.07 -39.94
N GLU A 75 -26.36 41.46 -38.83
CA GLU A 75 -27.56 41.71 -37.95
C GLU A 75 -29.01 41.91 -38.52
N GLY A 76 -30.12 41.47 -37.87
CA GLY A 76 -30.33 40.63 -36.66
C GLY A 76 -31.76 40.65 -36.02
N SER A 77 -32.07 39.69 -35.13
CA SER A 77 -33.11 39.62 -34.03
C SER A 77 -34.62 39.29 -34.26
N ASN A 78 -35.15 38.37 -33.40
CA ASN A 78 -36.53 38.14 -32.81
C ASN A 78 -37.79 37.98 -33.73
N GLY A 79 -38.90 37.22 -33.49
CA GLY A 79 -39.49 36.30 -32.44
C GLY A 79 -40.99 35.99 -32.80
N VAL A 80 -41.92 35.24 -32.12
CA VAL A 80 -42.01 34.30 -30.96
C VAL A 80 -43.48 33.73 -30.80
N GLU A 81 -43.72 32.50 -30.27
CA GLU A 81 -44.99 31.85 -29.74
C GLU A 81 -46.27 31.62 -30.64
N ASP A 82 -47.26 30.69 -30.43
CA ASP A 82 -47.37 29.34 -29.78
C ASP A 82 -48.78 28.60 -29.99
N SER A 83 -48.82 27.25 -29.91
CA SER A 83 -49.91 26.28 -29.46
C SER A 83 -51.15 25.76 -30.28
N LYS A 84 -51.23 24.40 -30.45
CA LYS A 84 -52.31 23.34 -30.19
C LYS A 84 -53.81 23.49 -30.66
N GLU A 85 -54.71 22.50 -30.89
CA GLU A 85 -54.89 20.99 -30.99
C GLU A 85 -56.37 20.66 -31.48
N ALA A 86 -56.98 19.47 -31.73
CA ALA A 86 -56.63 18.07 -32.16
C ALA A 86 -57.93 17.15 -32.36
N LYS A 87 -57.79 15.93 -32.99
CA LYS A 87 -58.68 14.69 -33.02
C LYS A 87 -60.06 14.68 -33.75
N SER A 88 -60.62 13.56 -34.30
CA SER A 88 -60.18 12.15 -34.61
C SER A 88 -61.18 11.35 -35.53
N GLU A 89 -60.73 10.25 -36.17
CA GLU A 89 -61.45 9.01 -36.67
C GLU A 89 -62.55 9.08 -37.80
N ASP A 90 -62.73 8.13 -38.76
CA ASP A 90 -61.91 7.02 -39.34
C ASP A 90 -62.53 6.37 -40.64
N ALA A 91 -61.79 5.46 -41.33
CA ALA A 91 -62.15 4.38 -42.31
C ALA A 91 -62.11 4.55 -43.88
N GLU A 92 -61.28 3.69 -44.52
CA GLU A 92 -61.27 2.97 -45.86
C GLU A 92 -62.01 3.54 -47.13
N GLU A 93 -61.58 3.38 -48.41
CA GLU A 93 -60.61 2.48 -49.12
C GLU A 93 -60.06 3.17 -50.41
N ASP A 94 -58.87 2.78 -50.89
CA ASP A 94 -58.18 3.02 -52.20
C ASP A 94 -58.47 4.25 -53.12
N ASP A 95 -57.42 5.05 -53.38
CA ASP A 95 -57.23 5.85 -54.61
C ASP A 95 -55.73 6.20 -54.82
N GLU A 96 -55.15 6.02 -56.01
CA GLU A 96 -53.73 6.37 -56.28
C GLU A 96 -53.52 7.88 -56.22
N LYS A 97 -52.76 8.37 -55.22
CA LYS A 97 -52.30 9.77 -55.13
C LYS A 97 -50.85 9.86 -54.70
N GLU A 98 -50.24 10.97 -55.06
CA GLU A 98 -48.93 11.45 -54.64
C GLU A 98 -48.78 11.28 -53.12
N LYS A 99 -47.96 10.32 -52.67
CA LYS A 99 -47.48 10.32 -51.29
C LYS A 99 -46.44 11.42 -51.15
N SER A 100 -46.70 12.29 -50.20
CA SER A 100 -45.94 13.48 -49.82
C SER A 100 -44.46 13.19 -49.53
N ASP A 101 -43.63 14.25 -49.52
CA ASP A 101 -42.37 14.29 -48.78
C ASP A 101 -42.61 14.31 -47.25
N GLU A 102 -43.44 13.37 -46.77
CA GLU A 102 -43.72 13.19 -45.35
C GLU A 102 -42.48 12.62 -44.67
N THR A 103 -42.03 13.34 -43.64
CA THR A 103 -40.92 12.95 -42.79
C THR A 103 -41.34 13.08 -41.34
N CYS A 104 -40.90 12.13 -40.51
CA CYS A 104 -41.04 12.19 -39.07
C CYS A 104 -39.69 12.55 -38.42
N GLU A 105 -39.72 13.07 -37.19
CA GLU A 105 -38.52 13.20 -36.36
C GLU A 105 -38.65 12.31 -35.13
N ILE A 106 -37.71 11.38 -34.96
CA ILE A 106 -37.64 10.49 -33.80
C ILE A 106 -36.32 10.75 -33.09
N THR A 107 -36.34 10.86 -31.76
CA THR A 107 -35.13 11.03 -30.95
C THR A 107 -34.83 9.73 -30.22
N TYR A 108 -33.71 9.13 -30.58
CA TYR A 108 -33.20 7.89 -30.01
C TYR A 108 -32.16 8.20 -28.92
N SER A 109 -32.11 7.38 -27.87
CA SER A 109 -31.06 7.41 -26.85
C SER A 109 -29.72 7.04 -27.49
N LEU A 110 -28.58 7.54 -27.00
CA LEU A 110 -27.28 7.05 -27.51
C LEU A 110 -27.04 5.57 -27.19
N GLU A 111 -27.82 4.98 -26.26
CA GLU A 111 -27.85 3.54 -26.01
C GLU A 111 -28.39 2.77 -27.23
N ASP A 112 -29.37 3.35 -27.97
CA ASP A 112 -29.95 2.75 -29.18
C ASP A 112 -28.95 2.70 -30.35
N PHE A 113 -27.89 3.52 -30.32
CA PHE A 113 -26.78 3.53 -31.31
C PHE A 113 -25.53 2.78 -30.81
N ASN A 114 -25.56 2.21 -29.60
CA ASN A 114 -24.43 1.54 -28.95
C ASN A 114 -24.42 0.01 -29.19
N ALA A 115 -25.21 -0.48 -30.15
CA ALA A 115 -25.11 -1.83 -30.68
C ALA A 115 -23.77 -2.05 -31.41
N ASP A 116 -23.33 -3.31 -31.49
CA ASP A 116 -21.94 -3.71 -31.76
C ASP A 116 -21.47 -3.37 -33.19
N TYR A 117 -20.97 -2.15 -33.40
CA TYR A 117 -20.47 -1.65 -34.69
C TYR A 117 -19.10 -2.26 -35.02
N GLY A 118 -19.10 -3.48 -35.55
CA GLY A 118 -17.91 -4.32 -35.79
C GLY A 118 -16.88 -3.82 -36.83
N PHE A 119 -16.95 -2.58 -37.28
CA PHE A 119 -15.96 -1.97 -38.17
C PHE A 119 -15.11 -0.96 -37.39
N SER A 120 -13.82 -1.27 -37.23
CA SER A 120 -12.91 -0.54 -36.34
C SER A 120 -12.57 0.86 -36.85
N GLY A 121 -13.13 1.90 -36.21
CA GLY A 121 -12.85 3.30 -36.53
C GLY A 121 -13.10 4.31 -35.41
N SER A 122 -13.21 3.87 -34.15
CA SER A 122 -13.17 4.77 -32.98
C SER A 122 -11.77 4.81 -32.38
N TRP A 123 -11.27 5.99 -32.01
CA TRP A 123 -9.96 6.15 -31.37
C TRP A 123 -9.92 7.38 -30.45
N GLY A 124 -9.16 7.28 -29.35
CA GLY A 124 -8.99 8.38 -28.39
C GLY A 124 -10.30 8.86 -27.75
N SER A 125 -11.32 7.99 -27.65
CA SER A 125 -12.65 8.39 -27.20
C SER A 125 -13.31 7.34 -26.32
N GLU A 126 -13.87 7.77 -25.19
CA GLU A 126 -14.64 6.93 -24.27
C GLU A 126 -16.10 7.37 -24.20
N VAL A 127 -16.97 6.42 -23.86
CA VAL A 127 -18.42 6.63 -23.74
C VAL A 127 -18.92 5.98 -22.46
N SER A 128 -19.61 6.75 -21.62
CA SER A 128 -20.30 6.26 -20.43
C SER A 128 -21.76 6.69 -20.41
N PHE A 129 -22.62 5.85 -19.83
CA PHE A 129 -24.05 6.06 -19.75
C PHE A 129 -24.50 6.15 -18.28
N LYS A 130 -25.24 7.21 -17.92
CA LYS A 130 -25.69 7.45 -16.55
C LYS A 130 -27.07 8.15 -16.59
N LYS A 131 -28.10 7.50 -16.01
CA LYS A 131 -29.47 8.04 -15.91
C LYS A 131 -30.06 8.56 -17.26
N GLY A 132 -29.81 7.89 -18.38
CA GLY A 132 -30.31 8.32 -19.70
C GLY A 132 -29.56 9.50 -20.32
N VAL A 133 -28.39 9.87 -19.78
CA VAL A 133 -27.45 10.81 -20.39
C VAL A 133 -26.16 10.09 -20.72
N CYS A 134 -25.69 10.30 -21.95
CA CYS A 134 -24.44 9.76 -22.46
C CYS A 134 -23.35 10.82 -22.29
N THR A 135 -22.21 10.44 -21.71
CA THR A 135 -21.01 11.27 -21.64
C THR A 135 -19.98 10.71 -22.61
N LEU A 136 -19.59 11.51 -23.60
CA LEU A 136 -18.61 11.21 -24.63
C LEU A 136 -17.36 12.04 -24.37
N GLU A 137 -16.25 11.38 -24.06
CA GLU A 137 -14.98 12.01 -23.73
C GLU A 137 -13.98 11.79 -24.86
N PHE A 138 -13.33 12.86 -25.30
CA PHE A 138 -12.25 12.82 -26.29
C PHE A 138 -10.92 13.11 -25.60
N SER A 139 -9.89 12.27 -25.82
CA SER A 139 -8.56 12.44 -25.26
C SER A 139 -7.74 13.56 -25.93
N SER A 140 -8.07 13.89 -27.18
CA SER A 140 -7.28 14.80 -28.02
C SER A 140 -8.09 15.38 -29.18
N GLN A 141 -7.49 16.33 -29.88
CA GLN A 141 -7.89 16.73 -31.22
C GLN A 141 -7.96 15.51 -32.17
N TYR A 142 -8.92 15.53 -33.08
CA TYR A 142 -9.24 14.47 -34.05
C TYR A 142 -9.54 13.09 -33.47
N ALA A 143 -9.71 12.95 -32.15
CA ALA A 143 -10.34 11.77 -31.59
C ALA A 143 -11.78 11.66 -32.11
N GLU A 144 -12.20 10.44 -32.45
CA GLU A 144 -13.50 10.15 -33.05
C GLU A 144 -14.13 8.93 -32.39
N LYS A 145 -15.42 9.02 -32.08
CA LYS A 145 -16.27 7.89 -31.70
C LYS A 145 -17.27 7.61 -32.81
N ILE A 146 -17.27 6.39 -33.32
CA ILE A 146 -18.28 5.91 -34.26
C ILE A 146 -19.36 5.14 -33.50
N PHE A 147 -20.61 5.38 -33.88
CA PHE A 147 -21.82 4.71 -33.39
C PHE A 147 -22.57 4.08 -34.57
N GLY A 148 -23.20 2.91 -34.39
CA GLY A 148 -24.01 2.28 -35.43
C GLY A 148 -25.41 2.89 -35.53
N LEU A 149 -26.09 2.73 -36.67
CA LEU A 149 -27.52 3.01 -36.74
C LEU A 149 -28.34 2.05 -35.85
N PRO A 150 -29.45 2.50 -35.23
CA PRO A 150 -30.33 1.63 -34.45
C PRO A 150 -30.93 0.51 -35.31
N GLU A 151 -31.09 -0.68 -34.72
CA GLU A 151 -31.53 -1.88 -35.46
C GLU A 151 -32.89 -1.65 -36.14
N GLY A 152 -32.91 -1.80 -37.47
CA GLY A 152 -34.09 -1.60 -38.31
C GLY A 152 -34.11 -0.28 -39.11
N ILE A 153 -33.23 0.69 -38.78
CA ILE A 153 -33.07 1.94 -39.54
C ILE A 153 -32.05 1.74 -40.68
N LYS A 154 -32.28 2.39 -41.83
CA LYS A 154 -31.35 2.42 -42.99
C LYS A 154 -30.85 3.83 -43.26
N GLY A 155 -29.64 3.97 -43.78
CA GLY A 155 -29.03 5.27 -44.01
C GLY A 155 -29.78 6.11 -45.06
N ALA A 156 -30.21 5.51 -46.18
CA ALA A 156 -30.96 6.22 -47.21
C ALA A 156 -32.37 6.63 -46.77
N ASP A 157 -32.90 6.07 -45.68
CA ASP A 157 -34.18 6.45 -45.10
C ASP A 157 -34.05 7.65 -44.12
N VAL A 158 -32.84 7.93 -43.61
CA VAL A 158 -32.49 9.14 -42.84
C VAL A 158 -32.26 10.32 -43.78
N VAL A 159 -32.99 11.42 -43.56
CA VAL A 159 -32.86 12.71 -44.26
C VAL A 159 -31.91 13.68 -43.52
N LYS A 160 -31.91 13.65 -42.19
CA LYS A 160 -31.09 14.53 -41.34
C LYS A 160 -30.83 13.85 -40.00
N ALA A 161 -29.66 14.07 -39.41
CA ALA A 161 -29.34 13.68 -38.04
C ALA A 161 -28.84 14.87 -37.23
N THR A 162 -29.36 15.04 -36.01
CA THR A 162 -29.01 16.12 -35.07
C THR A 162 -28.69 15.55 -33.70
N VAL A 163 -27.43 15.66 -33.27
CA VAL A 163 -26.95 15.23 -31.95
C VAL A 163 -27.39 16.23 -30.88
N LYS A 164 -28.08 15.77 -29.84
CA LYS A 164 -28.57 16.61 -28.73
C LYS A 164 -27.49 16.81 -27.67
N VAL A 165 -26.61 17.77 -27.92
CA VAL A 165 -25.57 18.19 -26.98
C VAL A 165 -26.21 18.98 -25.81
N LYS A 166 -26.19 18.40 -24.61
CA LYS A 166 -26.52 19.06 -23.33
C LYS A 166 -25.37 19.93 -22.81
N LYS A 167 -24.12 19.48 -22.98
CA LYS A 167 -22.90 20.15 -22.46
C LYS A 167 -21.73 19.89 -23.40
N GLY A 168 -20.85 20.88 -23.59
CA GLY A 168 -19.69 20.82 -24.48
C GLY A 168 -19.78 21.82 -25.64
N ASP A 169 -18.64 22.23 -26.19
CA ASP A 169 -18.56 23.24 -27.25
C ASP A 169 -18.88 22.66 -28.64
N VAL A 170 -20.06 22.98 -29.16
CA VAL A 170 -20.53 22.54 -30.48
C VAL A 170 -19.67 23.09 -31.64
N SER A 171 -19.01 24.25 -31.47
CA SER A 171 -18.12 24.78 -32.52
C SER A 171 -16.84 23.95 -32.69
N GLY A 172 -16.43 23.23 -31.64
CA GLY A 172 -15.36 22.23 -31.67
C GLY A 172 -15.79 20.80 -32.04
N PHE A 173 -17.04 20.59 -32.48
CA PHE A 173 -17.65 19.27 -32.69
C PHE A 173 -17.96 19.02 -34.19
N THR A 174 -17.80 17.77 -34.65
CA THR A 174 -18.10 17.36 -36.04
C THR A 174 -18.97 16.11 -36.04
N VAL A 175 -19.99 16.08 -36.90
CA VAL A 175 -20.80 14.88 -37.18
C VAL A 175 -20.51 14.37 -38.59
N LYS A 176 -20.35 13.06 -38.75
CA LYS A 176 -20.03 12.37 -40.02
C LYS A 176 -21.01 11.25 -40.31
N LEU A 177 -21.29 10.99 -41.59
CA LEU A 177 -21.92 9.75 -42.06
C LEU A 177 -20.83 8.71 -42.34
N ARG A 178 -20.97 7.52 -41.74
CA ARG A 178 -20.04 6.39 -41.88
C ARG A 178 -20.73 5.20 -42.56
N ASN A 179 -20.02 4.49 -43.44
CA ASN A 179 -20.47 3.24 -44.05
C ASN A 179 -19.32 2.24 -44.03
N GLN A 180 -19.46 1.12 -43.31
CA GLN A 180 -18.40 0.13 -43.04
C GLN A 180 -17.09 0.75 -42.51
N GLY A 181 -17.22 1.83 -41.75
CA GLY A 181 -16.09 2.64 -41.25
C GLY A 181 -15.57 3.73 -42.19
N GLU A 182 -15.87 3.73 -43.48
CA GLU A 182 -15.45 4.81 -44.40
C GLU A 182 -16.26 6.10 -44.19
N GLU A 183 -15.62 7.27 -44.35
CA GLU A 183 -16.28 8.58 -44.25
C GLU A 183 -16.95 8.94 -45.57
N LEU A 184 -18.28 8.96 -45.60
CA LEU A 184 -19.04 9.38 -46.79
C LEU A 184 -19.24 10.90 -46.84
N LYS A 185 -19.41 11.53 -45.68
CA LYS A 185 -19.83 12.93 -45.56
C LYS A 185 -19.53 13.46 -44.16
N ALA A 186 -19.15 14.73 -44.04
CA ALA A 186 -18.88 15.38 -42.76
C ALA A 186 -19.53 16.77 -42.67
N SER A 187 -19.91 17.13 -41.45
CA SER A 187 -20.48 18.43 -41.07
C SER A 187 -19.64 19.00 -39.93
N TYR A 188 -18.65 19.82 -40.29
CA TYR A 188 -17.65 20.35 -39.37
C TYR A 188 -18.20 21.52 -38.54
N SER A 189 -17.80 21.59 -37.26
CA SER A 189 -18.21 22.65 -36.32
C SER A 189 -19.74 22.76 -36.18
N SER A 190 -20.40 21.60 -36.19
CA SER A 190 -21.85 21.42 -36.21
C SER A 190 -22.24 20.12 -35.51
N ASN A 191 -23.39 20.14 -34.82
CA ASN A 191 -24.04 18.95 -34.26
C ASN A 191 -25.10 18.34 -35.21
N THR A 192 -25.22 18.83 -36.45
CA THR A 192 -26.25 18.40 -37.42
C THR A 192 -25.65 18.10 -38.79
N ILE A 193 -26.10 17.02 -39.42
CA ILE A 193 -25.74 16.62 -40.80
C ILE A 193 -26.99 16.26 -41.61
N GLU A 194 -26.98 16.61 -42.90
CA GLU A 194 -28.09 16.37 -43.84
C GLU A 194 -27.69 15.34 -44.92
N ASN A 195 -28.63 14.47 -45.28
CA ASN A 195 -28.53 13.43 -46.30
C ASN A 195 -29.50 13.71 -47.47
N ASN A 196 -29.49 14.94 -47.97
CA ASN A 196 -30.37 15.41 -49.06
C ASN A 196 -30.13 14.66 -50.40
N ASP A 197 -28.96 14.04 -50.52
CA ASP A 197 -28.47 13.16 -51.57
C ASP A 197 -28.93 11.70 -51.40
N GLY A 198 -29.43 11.32 -50.22
CA GLY A 198 -30.03 10.01 -49.96
C GLY A 198 -29.05 8.84 -50.03
N VAL A 199 -27.79 9.05 -49.65
CA VAL A 199 -26.78 7.99 -49.63
C VAL A 199 -27.05 6.99 -48.51
N GLU A 200 -26.75 5.72 -48.76
CA GLU A 200 -26.84 4.65 -47.77
C GLU A 200 -25.58 4.68 -46.87
N PHE A 201 -25.79 4.55 -45.57
CA PHE A 201 -24.76 4.60 -44.53
C PHE A 201 -25.21 3.75 -43.33
N ASP A 202 -24.28 3.27 -42.50
CA ASP A 202 -24.57 2.33 -41.40
C ASP A 202 -24.18 2.86 -40.00
N GLY A 203 -23.56 4.04 -39.91
CA GLY A 203 -23.22 4.66 -38.64
C GLY A 203 -22.95 6.17 -38.70
N PHE A 204 -22.74 6.77 -37.53
CA PHE A 204 -22.37 8.18 -37.34
C PHE A 204 -21.01 8.29 -36.65
N GLY A 205 -20.12 9.11 -37.20
CA GLY A 205 -18.86 9.50 -36.55
C GLY A 205 -18.99 10.83 -35.82
N LEU A 206 -18.68 10.89 -34.53
CA LEU A 206 -18.64 12.10 -33.72
C LEU A 206 -17.18 12.43 -33.37
N MET A 207 -16.67 13.58 -33.80
CA MET A 207 -15.23 13.92 -33.76
C MET A 207 -14.96 15.30 -33.14
N ARG A 208 -13.85 15.42 -32.40
CA ARG A 208 -13.32 16.67 -31.82
C ARG A 208 -12.39 17.41 -32.79
N ASN A 209 -12.65 18.68 -33.07
CA ASN A 209 -11.85 19.49 -34.03
C ASN A 209 -10.71 20.31 -33.41
N GLY A 210 -10.80 20.65 -32.13
CA GLY A 210 -9.87 21.57 -31.46
C GLY A 210 -8.88 20.88 -30.54
N ASP A 211 -7.82 21.61 -30.18
CA ASP A 211 -6.71 21.16 -29.37
C ASP A 211 -7.16 20.65 -27.98
N GLY A 212 -6.37 19.74 -27.39
CA GLY A 212 -6.65 19.11 -26.10
C GLY A 212 -7.82 18.09 -26.11
N GLY A 213 -8.04 17.47 -24.96
CA GLY A 213 -9.21 16.62 -24.72
C GLY A 213 -10.47 17.44 -24.42
N ALA A 214 -11.65 16.83 -24.56
CA ALA A 214 -12.94 17.50 -24.34
C ALA A 214 -14.06 16.51 -23.99
N THR A 215 -14.85 16.82 -22.97
CA THR A 215 -16.04 16.05 -22.55
C THR A 215 -17.32 16.69 -23.06
N TYR A 216 -18.16 15.89 -23.71
CA TYR A 216 -19.49 16.25 -24.19
C TYR A 216 -20.55 15.43 -23.45
N LYS A 217 -21.66 16.05 -23.04
CA LYS A 217 -22.85 15.32 -22.54
C LYS A 217 -23.96 15.40 -23.57
N LEU A 218 -24.51 14.25 -23.93
CA LEU A 218 -25.42 14.02 -25.05
C LEU A 218 -26.69 13.33 -24.54
N SER A 219 -27.87 13.82 -24.93
CA SER A 219 -29.17 13.28 -24.48
C SER A 219 -29.94 12.51 -25.57
N GLY A 220 -29.27 12.16 -26.67
CA GLY A 220 -29.87 11.48 -27.81
C GLY A 220 -29.39 12.01 -29.17
N ILE A 221 -29.82 11.35 -30.23
CA ILE A 221 -29.71 11.85 -31.61
C ILE A 221 -31.12 11.85 -32.21
N THR A 222 -31.55 13.01 -32.73
CA THR A 222 -32.80 13.10 -33.50
C THR A 222 -32.50 12.75 -34.95
N LEU A 223 -33.21 11.75 -35.48
CA LEU A 223 -33.21 11.39 -36.89
C LEU A 223 -34.50 11.93 -37.53
N THR A 224 -34.36 12.71 -38.61
CA THR A 224 -35.47 12.98 -39.54
C THR A 224 -35.50 11.83 -40.54
N LEU A 225 -36.62 11.10 -40.59
CA LEU A 225 -36.78 9.84 -41.33
C LEU A 225 -37.92 9.97 -42.35
N LYS A 226 -37.83 9.27 -43.49
CA LYS A 226 -38.87 9.28 -44.54
C LYS A 226 -40.07 8.42 -44.13
N GLY A 227 -41.28 8.95 -44.22
CA GLY A 227 -42.51 8.25 -43.78
C GLY A 227 -42.94 8.59 -42.35
N SER A 228 -43.80 7.76 -41.77
CA SER A 228 -44.41 7.96 -40.46
C SER A 228 -43.56 7.40 -39.33
N ALA A 229 -43.69 7.94 -38.11
CA ALA A 229 -42.95 7.43 -36.96
C ALA A 229 -43.28 5.96 -36.61
N GLU A 230 -44.47 5.49 -36.99
CA GLU A 230 -44.94 4.10 -36.84
C GLU A 230 -44.24 3.11 -37.79
N ASP A 231 -43.52 3.59 -38.81
CA ASP A 231 -42.75 2.75 -39.75
C ASP A 231 -41.36 2.35 -39.18
N TYR A 232 -40.98 2.87 -38.01
CA TYR A 232 -39.63 2.77 -37.41
C TYR A 232 -39.66 2.22 -35.97
N PRO A 233 -38.53 1.69 -35.44
CA PRO A 233 -38.47 1.20 -34.06
C PRO A 233 -38.76 2.32 -33.04
N GLU A 234 -39.52 2.01 -31.98
CA GLU A 234 -39.73 2.94 -30.87
C GLU A 234 -38.40 3.20 -30.12
N PRO A 235 -38.05 4.45 -29.79
CA PRO A 235 -36.82 4.77 -29.08
C PRO A 235 -36.87 4.34 -27.60
N THR A 236 -35.72 4.01 -27.01
CA THR A 236 -35.67 3.62 -25.58
C THR A 236 -36.11 4.79 -24.68
N PRO A 237 -37.10 4.62 -23.77
CA PRO A 237 -37.61 5.70 -22.95
C PRO A 237 -36.56 6.33 -22.02
N VAL A 238 -36.18 7.58 -22.29
CA VAL A 238 -35.26 8.37 -21.46
C VAL A 238 -35.99 8.86 -20.20
N SER A 239 -35.36 8.71 -19.04
CA SER A 239 -35.90 9.22 -17.76
C SER A 239 -35.67 10.73 -17.62
N GLU A 240 -36.71 11.53 -17.77
CA GLU A 240 -36.69 12.97 -17.50
C GLU A 240 -36.67 13.27 -15.97
N GLU A 241 -35.49 13.19 -15.37
CA GLU A 241 -35.16 13.95 -14.16
C GLU A 241 -34.18 15.08 -14.51
N GLU A 242 -34.26 16.21 -13.81
CA GLU A 242 -33.39 17.37 -14.06
C GLU A 242 -31.93 17.05 -13.67
N ASP A 243 -31.02 17.39 -14.58
CA ASP A 243 -29.65 16.90 -14.60
C ASP A 243 -28.68 17.99 -14.13
N ASP A 244 -28.65 18.21 -12.81
CA ASP A 244 -27.64 19.06 -12.15
C ASP A 244 -26.27 18.35 -12.17
N ASP A 245 -25.62 18.49 -13.33
CA ASP A 245 -24.30 17.94 -13.60
C ASP A 245 -23.33 19.04 -14.08
N THR A 246 -23.44 20.21 -13.44
CA THR A 246 -22.30 20.73 -12.64
C THR A 246 -21.77 19.56 -11.81
N PRO A 247 -20.47 19.22 -11.78
CA PRO A 247 -20.02 18.07 -11.00
C PRO A 247 -20.47 18.29 -9.55
N THR A 248 -21.46 17.51 -9.11
CA THR A 248 -22.24 17.84 -7.93
C THR A 248 -21.44 17.46 -6.71
N ARG A 249 -20.56 18.39 -6.33
CA ARG A 249 -19.69 18.49 -5.15
C ARG A 249 -20.55 18.65 -3.89
N ASN A 250 -21.55 17.77 -3.77
CA ASN A 250 -22.66 17.74 -2.80
C ASN A 250 -22.31 16.89 -1.58
N GLY A 251 -21.04 16.49 -1.42
CA GLY A 251 -20.53 16.03 -0.14
C GLY A 251 -20.32 17.24 0.75
N GLU A 252 -21.22 17.47 1.72
CA GLU A 252 -20.92 18.36 2.85
C GLU A 252 -19.62 17.86 3.52
N ILE A 253 -18.73 18.75 3.94
CA ILE A 253 -17.49 18.31 4.61
C ILE A 253 -17.80 17.62 5.96
N GLU A 254 -16.89 16.79 6.44
CA GLU A 254 -17.06 16.11 7.72
C GLU A 254 -16.70 17.04 8.89
N TRP A 255 -17.68 17.76 9.45
CA TRP A 255 -17.43 18.69 10.55
C TRP A 255 -17.10 18.01 11.89
N ASP A 256 -17.60 16.79 12.16
CA ASP A 256 -17.43 16.04 13.43
C ASP A 256 -16.15 15.16 13.45
N ILE A 257 -15.06 15.67 12.88
CA ILE A 257 -13.71 15.09 12.92
C ILE A 257 -12.70 16.13 13.44
N PRO A 258 -11.52 15.72 13.96
CA PRO A 258 -10.50 16.66 14.42
C PRO A 258 -10.02 17.61 13.30
N ASP A 259 -9.53 18.78 13.69
CA ASP A 259 -8.88 19.69 12.74
C ASP A 259 -7.42 19.23 12.55
N LEU A 260 -6.91 19.25 11.32
CA LEU A 260 -5.56 18.73 11.03
C LEU A 260 -4.49 19.68 11.59
N LYS A 261 -4.71 20.99 11.43
CA LYS A 261 -3.92 22.08 12.02
C LYS A 261 -3.75 21.95 13.53
N ASP A 262 -4.82 21.64 14.27
CA ASP A 262 -4.78 21.41 15.73
C ASP A 262 -3.88 20.23 16.11
N TYR A 263 -3.86 19.17 15.30
CA TYR A 263 -3.03 17.99 15.56
C TYR A 263 -1.57 18.25 15.20
N VAL A 264 -1.29 18.76 14.00
CA VAL A 264 0.07 19.01 13.51
C VAL A 264 0.77 20.10 14.34
N SER A 265 0.04 21.15 14.74
CA SER A 265 0.56 22.18 15.66
C SER A 265 0.55 21.78 17.15
N SER A 266 0.21 20.52 17.47
CA SER A 266 0.28 20.02 18.86
C SER A 266 1.69 19.55 19.24
N LYS A 267 1.94 19.44 20.55
CA LYS A 267 3.13 18.79 21.15
C LYS A 267 3.21 17.28 20.93
N THR A 268 2.24 16.73 20.21
CA THR A 268 2.21 15.36 19.69
C THR A 268 2.29 15.32 18.17
N GLY A 269 2.15 16.45 17.48
CA GLY A 269 2.38 16.64 16.04
C GLY A 269 3.85 16.99 15.79
N LEU A 270 4.11 18.24 15.42
CA LEU A 270 5.45 18.82 15.21
C LEU A 270 5.73 19.96 16.22
N GLY A 271 4.86 20.97 16.37
CA GLY A 271 5.06 22.01 17.38
C GLY A 271 4.04 23.16 17.36
N ASP A 272 3.94 23.91 18.47
CA ASP A 272 2.98 25.03 18.67
C ASP A 272 3.11 26.17 17.61
N ASP A 273 4.17 26.14 16.79
CA ASP A 273 4.56 27.08 15.73
C ASP A 273 4.48 26.48 14.29
N SER A 274 4.05 25.22 14.14
CA SER A 274 4.06 24.52 12.84
C SER A 274 2.95 24.94 11.86
N TYR A 275 3.35 25.14 10.60
CA TYR A 275 2.47 25.38 9.47
C TYR A 275 1.90 24.07 8.90
N THR A 276 0.59 23.94 8.91
CA THR A 276 -0.18 22.86 8.28
C THR A 276 -0.73 23.37 6.96
N GLY A 277 -0.10 22.98 5.86
CA GLY A 277 -0.28 23.58 4.54
C GLY A 277 -1.10 22.77 3.55
N ALA A 278 -1.82 23.44 2.66
CA ALA A 278 -2.36 22.87 1.43
C ALA A 278 -1.94 23.69 0.19
N ALA A 279 -1.64 23.02 -0.92
CA ALA A 279 -1.57 23.68 -2.21
C ALA A 279 -2.98 23.96 -2.75
N ILE A 280 -3.20 25.16 -3.28
CA ILE A 280 -4.45 25.56 -3.93
C ILE A 280 -4.19 26.34 -5.23
N MET A 281 -5.14 26.26 -6.15
CA MET A 281 -5.13 26.91 -7.48
C MET A 281 -6.27 27.91 -7.61
N ILE A 282 -6.16 28.86 -8.55
CA ILE A 282 -7.22 29.86 -8.81
C ILE A 282 -8.54 29.24 -9.31
N SER A 283 -8.51 28.03 -9.84
CA SER A 283 -9.71 27.25 -10.22
C SER A 283 -10.46 26.66 -9.02
N GLU A 284 -9.85 26.61 -7.85
CA GLU A 284 -10.40 26.00 -6.63
C GLU A 284 -10.99 27.04 -5.67
N ILE A 285 -10.49 28.28 -5.71
CA ILE A 285 -10.93 29.40 -4.84
C ILE A 285 -12.43 29.78 -4.99
N THR A 286 -13.13 29.23 -5.98
CA THR A 286 -14.58 29.40 -6.20
C THR A 286 -15.42 28.20 -5.75
N ASP A 287 -14.80 27.13 -5.25
CA ASP A 287 -15.48 25.98 -4.68
C ASP A 287 -15.56 26.11 -3.16
N GLN A 288 -16.74 26.49 -2.65
CA GLN A 288 -16.95 26.67 -1.21
C GLN A 288 -16.69 25.36 -0.44
N THR A 289 -17.07 24.20 -0.97
CA THR A 289 -16.87 22.91 -0.26
C THR A 289 -15.38 22.57 -0.12
N LEU A 290 -14.54 23.00 -1.07
CA LEU A 290 -13.08 22.90 -0.97
C LEU A 290 -12.53 23.93 0.02
N MET A 291 -13.03 25.16 0.00
CA MET A 291 -12.61 26.19 0.96
C MET A 291 -13.00 25.84 2.40
N ASP A 292 -14.18 25.26 2.64
CA ASP A 292 -14.58 24.73 3.94
C ASP A 292 -13.55 23.70 4.48
N LEU A 293 -12.99 22.84 3.63
CA LEU A 293 -11.90 21.93 4.01
C LEU A 293 -10.60 22.69 4.32
N VAL A 294 -10.23 23.67 3.49
CA VAL A 294 -9.03 24.49 3.70
C VAL A 294 -9.10 25.22 5.04
N GLU A 295 -10.22 25.90 5.29
CA GLU A 295 -10.51 26.69 6.50
C GLU A 295 -10.55 25.82 7.76
N LYS A 296 -11.18 24.63 7.71
CA LYS A 296 -11.22 23.69 8.83
C LYS A 296 -9.86 23.06 9.12
N HIS A 297 -9.14 22.59 8.11
CA HIS A 297 -8.01 21.69 8.32
C HIS A 297 -6.63 22.34 8.28
N PHE A 298 -6.46 23.50 7.65
CA PHE A 298 -5.14 24.07 7.35
C PHE A 298 -4.99 25.48 7.94
N ASN A 299 -3.74 25.85 8.31
CA ASN A 299 -3.39 27.20 8.77
C ASN A 299 -2.37 27.88 7.82
N ALA A 300 -2.03 27.21 6.73
CA ALA A 300 -1.15 27.72 5.67
C ALA A 300 -1.64 27.25 4.29
N VAL A 301 -1.30 28.01 3.25
CA VAL A 301 -1.46 27.58 1.85
C VAL A 301 -0.28 27.97 0.97
N THR A 302 -0.07 27.19 -0.09
CA THR A 302 0.82 27.53 -1.21
C THR A 302 -0.02 27.75 -2.47
N PHE A 303 0.25 28.78 -3.26
CA PHE A 303 -0.43 28.95 -4.55
C PHE A 303 0.32 28.13 -5.61
N GLY A 304 -0.29 27.06 -6.10
CA GLY A 304 0.40 26.03 -6.87
C GLY A 304 0.89 26.49 -8.25
N ASN A 305 0.37 27.61 -8.79
CA ASN A 305 0.93 28.24 -9.99
C ASN A 305 0.98 29.77 -9.97
N GLU A 306 0.16 30.44 -9.17
CA GLU A 306 -0.18 31.84 -9.43
C GLU A 306 0.95 32.83 -9.16
N PHE A 307 1.93 32.47 -8.34
CA PHE A 307 3.16 33.22 -8.09
C PHE A 307 4.37 32.76 -8.91
N LYS A 308 4.23 31.79 -9.81
CA LYS A 308 5.31 31.35 -10.71
C LYS A 308 5.61 32.40 -11.79
N PRO A 309 6.84 32.48 -12.33
CA PRO A 309 7.21 33.54 -13.26
C PRO A 309 6.36 33.59 -14.53
N ASP A 310 5.93 32.47 -15.09
CA ASP A 310 5.02 32.43 -16.24
C ASP A 310 3.64 33.04 -15.94
N SER A 311 3.00 32.66 -14.83
CA SER A 311 1.76 33.28 -14.33
C SER A 311 1.92 34.79 -14.14
N LEU A 312 3.05 35.22 -13.55
CA LEU A 312 3.35 36.63 -13.31
C LEU A 312 3.72 37.40 -14.60
N PHE A 313 4.06 36.73 -15.69
CA PHE A 313 4.09 37.29 -17.05
C PHE A 313 2.81 37.00 -17.85
N GLY A 314 1.71 36.63 -17.16
CA GLY A 314 0.39 36.44 -17.75
C GLY A 314 0.22 35.21 -18.65
N TYR A 315 1.04 34.17 -18.44
CA TYR A 315 1.17 32.96 -19.27
C TYR A 315 1.54 33.22 -20.74
N ASN A 316 2.20 34.35 -21.03
CA ASN A 316 2.65 34.73 -22.37
C ASN A 316 3.96 33.98 -22.75
N ASN A 317 3.93 32.65 -22.73
CA ASN A 317 5.15 31.83 -22.72
C ASN A 317 5.97 31.87 -24.02
N ASN A 318 5.33 32.14 -25.15
CA ASN A 318 6.00 32.18 -26.46
C ASN A 318 6.75 33.50 -26.70
N LYS A 319 6.16 34.65 -26.35
CA LYS A 319 6.75 35.99 -26.41
C LYS A 319 5.94 36.93 -25.49
N PRO A 320 6.47 38.10 -25.08
CA PRO A 320 5.65 39.17 -24.50
C PRO A 320 4.53 39.57 -25.47
N ALA A 321 3.35 39.87 -24.95
CA ALA A 321 2.26 40.41 -25.75
C ALA A 321 2.52 41.88 -26.14
N ASP A 322 1.92 42.33 -27.24
CA ASP A 322 2.19 43.64 -27.83
C ASP A 322 1.85 44.76 -26.84
N GLY A 323 2.85 45.56 -26.47
CA GLY A 323 2.71 46.63 -25.45
C GLY A 323 2.86 46.18 -23.99
N GLN A 324 3.28 44.93 -23.72
CA GLN A 324 3.68 44.51 -22.36
C GLN A 324 5.08 44.96 -21.96
N ILE A 325 6.00 45.24 -22.90
CA ILE A 325 7.30 45.84 -22.55
C ILE A 325 7.09 47.32 -22.20
N ILE A 326 7.56 47.72 -21.03
CA ILE A 326 7.43 49.06 -20.45
C ILE A 326 8.79 49.63 -20.07
N THR A 327 8.92 50.95 -20.07
CA THR A 327 10.15 51.65 -19.68
C THR A 327 10.09 52.06 -18.21
N GLU A 328 10.99 51.54 -17.37
CA GLU A 328 11.11 51.86 -15.94
C GLU A 328 12.39 52.65 -15.64
N THR A 329 12.45 53.28 -14.46
CA THR A 329 13.70 53.78 -13.86
C THR A 329 13.69 53.42 -12.39
N TRP A 330 14.62 52.56 -11.99
CA TRP A 330 14.71 52.00 -10.65
C TRP A 330 16.15 52.06 -10.14
N THR A 331 16.41 51.61 -8.91
CA THR A 331 17.76 51.57 -8.33
C THR A 331 17.99 50.23 -7.65
N ASP A 332 19.13 49.61 -7.95
CA ASP A 332 19.50 48.30 -7.45
C ASP A 332 20.04 48.32 -6.02
N ALA A 333 20.20 47.14 -5.42
CA ALA A 333 20.71 46.95 -4.06
C ALA A 333 22.20 47.34 -3.91
N LYS A 334 22.90 47.64 -5.03
CA LYS A 334 24.26 48.20 -5.07
C LYS A 334 24.25 49.74 -5.17
N GLY A 335 23.07 50.36 -5.26
CA GLY A 335 22.86 51.80 -5.35
C GLY A 335 23.00 52.38 -6.76
N VAL A 336 22.97 51.55 -7.80
CA VAL A 336 23.05 51.99 -9.21
C VAL A 336 21.64 52.23 -9.75
N THR A 337 21.38 53.45 -10.23
CA THR A 337 20.10 53.80 -10.87
C THR A 337 20.09 53.37 -12.34
N HIS A 338 19.37 52.30 -12.63
CA HIS A 338 19.05 51.85 -13.98
C HIS A 338 17.97 52.76 -14.57
N LYS A 339 18.30 53.47 -15.65
CA LYS A 339 17.42 54.46 -16.30
C LYS A 339 16.92 53.97 -17.62
N ASP A 340 15.66 54.32 -17.90
CA ASP A 340 14.98 54.04 -19.15
C ASP A 340 15.09 52.55 -19.56
N MET A 341 15.07 51.65 -18.57
CA MET A 341 15.22 50.21 -18.76
C MET A 341 13.91 49.62 -19.29
N GLU A 342 13.99 48.87 -20.38
CA GLU A 342 12.86 48.10 -20.89
C GLU A 342 12.69 46.83 -20.06
N VAL A 343 11.48 46.60 -19.52
CA VAL A 343 11.13 45.46 -18.67
C VAL A 343 9.72 44.95 -19.00
N PRO A 344 9.39 43.67 -18.74
CA PRO A 344 8.03 43.15 -18.95
C PRO A 344 7.07 43.67 -17.87
N LYS A 345 5.85 44.05 -18.25
CA LYS A 345 4.79 44.36 -17.29
C LYS A 345 4.26 43.08 -16.65
N MET A 346 4.41 42.98 -15.32
CA MET A 346 3.89 41.85 -14.53
C MET A 346 2.36 41.89 -14.36
N ASP A 347 1.76 40.71 -14.17
CA ASP A 347 0.33 40.46 -14.03
C ASP A 347 0.01 39.72 -12.72
N PHE A 348 -0.16 40.48 -11.64
CA PHE A 348 -0.54 39.97 -10.32
C PHE A 348 -2.05 39.66 -10.18
N SER A 349 -2.85 39.80 -11.24
CA SER A 349 -4.31 39.70 -11.16
C SER A 349 -4.86 38.29 -10.90
N ARG A 350 -3.97 37.28 -10.84
CA ARG A 350 -4.27 35.92 -10.35
C ARG A 350 -4.03 35.81 -8.84
N PRO A 351 -2.80 36.00 -8.31
CA PRO A 351 -2.56 35.91 -6.87
C PRO A 351 -3.35 36.95 -6.06
N GLU A 352 -3.59 38.17 -6.56
CA GLU A 352 -4.44 39.16 -5.87
C GLU A 352 -5.86 38.66 -5.55
N LYS A 353 -6.44 37.82 -6.42
CA LYS A 353 -7.81 37.27 -6.20
C LYS A 353 -7.83 36.25 -5.07
N MET A 354 -6.84 35.36 -5.04
CA MET A 354 -6.70 34.34 -4.00
C MET A 354 -6.30 34.96 -2.67
N LEU A 355 -5.35 35.91 -2.67
CA LEU A 355 -5.01 36.71 -1.50
C LEU A 355 -6.22 37.46 -0.95
N LYS A 356 -7.09 38.02 -1.81
CA LYS A 356 -8.31 38.67 -1.33
C LYS A 356 -9.23 37.73 -0.57
N VAL A 357 -9.50 36.52 -1.07
CA VAL A 357 -10.40 35.56 -0.39
C VAL A 357 -9.83 35.19 0.99
N LEU A 358 -8.54 34.87 1.06
CA LEU A 358 -7.86 34.55 2.32
C LEU A 358 -7.76 35.76 3.26
N LYS A 359 -7.65 36.98 2.73
CA LYS A 359 -7.65 38.23 3.51
C LYS A 359 -9.02 38.52 4.11
N ASP A 360 -10.09 38.30 3.35
CA ASP A 360 -11.47 38.43 3.83
C ASP A 360 -11.73 37.41 4.96
N TRP A 361 -11.32 36.14 4.79
CA TRP A 361 -11.36 35.12 5.86
C TRP A 361 -10.58 35.55 7.11
N ASN A 362 -9.32 35.96 6.95
CA ASN A 362 -8.41 36.32 8.04
C ASN A 362 -8.83 37.57 8.83
N ASP A 363 -9.64 38.45 8.23
CA ASP A 363 -10.24 39.62 8.90
C ASP A 363 -11.46 39.22 9.74
N GLU A 364 -12.21 38.19 9.32
CA GLU A 364 -13.34 37.62 10.10
C GLU A 364 -12.86 36.63 11.19
N HIS A 365 -11.74 35.94 10.96
CA HIS A 365 -11.15 34.92 11.84
C HIS A 365 -9.73 35.30 12.32
N PRO A 366 -9.57 36.38 13.10
CA PRO A 366 -8.24 36.91 13.48
C PRO A 366 -7.44 36.01 14.43
N ASP A 367 -8.09 35.07 15.12
CA ASP A 367 -7.45 34.08 16.00
C ASP A 367 -7.15 32.75 15.26
N ASP A 368 -7.55 32.60 13.99
CA ASP A 368 -7.42 31.37 13.17
C ASP A 368 -7.06 31.74 11.71
N GLN A 369 -5.89 32.37 11.55
CA GLN A 369 -5.45 32.93 10.28
C GLN A 369 -4.71 31.91 9.39
N ILE A 370 -5.12 31.86 8.13
CA ILE A 370 -4.41 31.13 7.06
C ILE A 370 -3.25 32.00 6.55
N LYS A 371 -2.02 31.50 6.66
CA LYS A 371 -0.80 32.14 6.13
C LYS A 371 -0.44 31.62 4.73
N VAL A 372 0.49 32.30 4.05
CA VAL A 372 0.85 32.02 2.64
C VAL A 372 2.34 31.71 2.50
N ARG A 373 2.66 30.63 1.77
CA ARG A 373 3.99 30.38 1.19
C ARG A 373 4.08 31.05 -0.18
N GLY A 374 5.08 31.89 -0.38
CA GLY A 374 5.41 32.41 -1.70
C GLY A 374 6.16 31.36 -2.52
N HIS A 375 5.66 31.00 -3.70
CA HIS A 375 6.24 29.98 -4.57
C HIS A 375 6.09 30.42 -6.05
N VAL A 376 7.15 30.76 -6.79
CA VAL A 376 8.60 30.71 -6.51
C VAL A 376 9.28 31.87 -7.24
N LEU A 377 10.34 32.47 -6.66
CA LEU A 377 11.07 33.57 -7.30
C LEU A 377 12.00 33.12 -8.45
N THR A 378 12.64 31.96 -8.32
CA THR A 378 13.66 31.49 -9.28
C THR A 378 13.49 29.99 -9.54
N TRP A 379 13.14 29.61 -10.76
CA TRP A 379 13.00 28.20 -11.16
C TRP A 379 13.48 27.99 -12.59
N HIS A 380 13.89 26.77 -12.92
CA HIS A 380 14.31 26.40 -14.27
C HIS A 380 13.10 26.10 -15.18
N SER A 381 12.00 25.59 -14.60
CA SER A 381 10.71 25.42 -15.25
C SER A 381 9.83 26.68 -15.06
N GLN A 382 8.70 26.72 -15.77
CA GLN A 382 7.66 27.78 -15.71
C GLN A 382 8.21 29.22 -15.69
N THR A 383 9.33 29.45 -16.39
CA THR A 383 9.94 30.76 -16.60
C THR A 383 10.12 30.97 -18.10
N PRO A 384 9.39 31.89 -18.74
CA PRO A 384 9.36 32.00 -20.21
C PRO A 384 10.74 32.19 -20.82
N ALA A 385 11.05 31.41 -21.87
CA ALA A 385 12.38 31.37 -22.47
C ALA A 385 12.88 32.74 -22.96
N TRP A 386 11.97 33.61 -23.43
CA TRP A 386 12.27 34.97 -23.87
C TRP A 386 12.78 35.89 -22.76
N PHE A 387 12.53 35.61 -21.48
CA PHE A 387 13.01 36.43 -20.36
C PHE A 387 14.55 36.45 -20.30
N PHE A 388 15.18 35.38 -20.78
CA PHE A 388 16.63 35.17 -20.85
C PHE A 388 17.26 35.70 -22.16
N LYS A 389 16.49 36.36 -23.03
CA LYS A 389 16.89 36.73 -24.40
C LYS A 389 17.00 38.24 -24.62
N GLU A 390 17.87 38.63 -25.54
CA GLU A 390 17.98 40.01 -26.01
C GLU A 390 16.62 40.53 -26.52
N ASN A 391 16.28 41.77 -26.18
CA ASN A 391 15.03 42.44 -26.56
C ASN A 391 13.73 41.70 -26.17
N TYR A 392 13.81 40.67 -25.32
CA TYR A 392 12.72 39.74 -25.00
C TYR A 392 12.13 39.01 -26.23
N ASP A 393 12.94 38.78 -27.26
CA ASP A 393 12.59 37.95 -28.42
C ASP A 393 12.94 36.47 -28.14
N PRO A 394 12.01 35.49 -28.23
CA PRO A 394 12.35 34.07 -28.11
C PRO A 394 13.42 33.59 -29.10
N ASN A 395 13.56 34.26 -30.25
CA ASN A 395 14.56 33.96 -31.28
C ASN A 395 15.89 34.71 -31.08
N GLY A 396 15.97 35.63 -30.11
CA GLY A 396 17.18 36.41 -29.83
C GLY A 396 18.31 35.57 -29.24
N GLU A 397 19.50 36.16 -29.10
CA GLU A 397 20.59 35.55 -28.35
C GLU A 397 20.36 35.62 -26.84
N PHE A 398 21.03 34.75 -26.08
CA PHE A 398 20.99 34.82 -24.61
C PHE A 398 21.71 36.07 -24.11
N VAL A 399 21.12 36.78 -23.14
CA VAL A 399 21.76 37.96 -22.54
C VAL A 399 22.98 37.61 -21.69
N SER A 400 23.84 38.59 -21.42
CA SER A 400 25.00 38.38 -20.56
C SER A 400 24.62 38.12 -19.09
N PRO A 401 25.49 37.50 -18.28
CA PRO A 401 25.26 37.31 -16.84
C PRO A 401 24.99 38.62 -16.08
N GLU A 402 25.62 39.73 -16.50
CA GLU A 402 25.41 41.05 -15.91
C GLU A 402 23.99 41.59 -16.18
N GLU A 403 23.51 41.53 -17.43
CA GLU A 403 22.14 41.96 -17.74
C GLU A 403 21.11 41.01 -17.12
N MET A 404 21.36 39.70 -17.14
CA MET A 404 20.49 38.72 -16.49
C MET A 404 20.40 38.95 -14.97
N SER A 405 21.50 39.38 -14.33
CA SER A 405 21.50 39.73 -12.90
C SER A 405 20.60 40.93 -12.64
N ILE A 406 20.68 41.97 -13.47
CA ILE A 406 19.83 43.17 -13.37
C ILE A 406 18.35 42.82 -13.60
N ARG A 407 18.03 41.97 -14.59
CA ARG A 407 16.66 41.48 -14.85
C ARG A 407 16.11 40.63 -13.69
N HIS A 408 16.95 39.76 -13.11
CA HIS A 408 16.58 38.89 -11.98
C HIS A 408 16.35 39.68 -10.69
N GLU A 409 17.22 40.66 -10.42
CA GLU A 409 17.08 41.61 -9.32
C GLU A 409 15.80 42.44 -9.44
N TRP A 410 15.52 42.99 -10.63
CA TRP A 410 14.29 43.71 -10.92
C TRP A 410 13.03 42.86 -10.70
N PHE A 411 13.05 41.58 -11.11
CA PHE A 411 11.92 40.67 -10.92
C PHE A 411 11.65 40.41 -9.43
N ILE A 412 12.68 40.03 -8.67
CA ILE A 412 12.55 39.77 -7.22
C ILE A 412 12.07 41.04 -6.49
N LYS A 413 12.69 42.19 -6.79
CA LYS A 413 12.25 43.51 -6.30
C LYS A 413 10.77 43.75 -6.58
N SER A 414 10.32 43.57 -7.81
CA SER A 414 8.95 43.93 -8.22
C SER A 414 7.89 43.02 -7.59
N VAL A 415 8.19 41.73 -7.37
CA VAL A 415 7.33 40.81 -6.62
C VAL A 415 7.24 41.23 -5.15
N PHE A 416 8.38 41.51 -4.50
CA PHE A 416 8.42 41.88 -3.09
C PHE A 416 7.83 43.27 -2.82
N GLU A 417 8.08 44.26 -3.69
CA GLU A 417 7.46 45.58 -3.62
C GLU A 417 5.94 45.48 -3.76
N HIS A 418 5.42 44.69 -4.71
CA HIS A 418 3.98 44.51 -4.90
C HIS A 418 3.33 43.90 -3.65
N VAL A 419 3.86 42.77 -3.14
CA VAL A 419 3.27 42.09 -1.99
C VAL A 419 3.46 42.87 -0.68
N PHE A 420 4.67 43.31 -0.36
CA PHE A 420 4.95 43.89 0.96
C PHE A 420 4.56 45.37 1.11
N SER A 421 4.26 46.07 0.00
CA SER A 421 3.59 47.39 0.04
C SER A 421 2.06 47.29 0.11
N SER A 422 1.48 46.09 0.01
CA SER A 422 0.03 45.85 0.02
C SER A 422 -0.54 45.60 1.43
N GLU A 423 -1.86 45.41 1.52
CA GLU A 423 -2.52 44.95 2.75
C GLU A 423 -2.30 43.45 3.06
N TYR A 424 -1.76 42.68 2.11
CA TYR A 424 -1.50 41.23 2.26
C TYR A 424 -0.16 40.92 2.93
N LYS A 425 0.68 41.94 3.17
CA LYS A 425 2.08 41.82 3.62
C LYS A 425 2.29 40.94 4.88
N ASP A 426 1.31 40.92 5.80
CA ASP A 426 1.39 40.18 7.09
C ASP A 426 0.76 38.77 7.01
N MET A 427 0.39 38.31 5.80
CA MET A 427 -0.10 36.95 5.52
C MET A 427 1.02 36.00 5.10
N PHE A 428 2.13 36.51 4.56
CA PHE A 428 3.25 35.69 4.10
C PHE A 428 4.16 35.35 5.27
N TYR A 429 4.54 34.07 5.41
CA TYR A 429 5.51 33.63 6.43
C TYR A 429 6.89 33.32 5.83
N GLY A 430 6.93 32.83 4.59
CA GLY A 430 8.19 32.58 3.89
C GLY A 430 8.02 32.45 2.37
N TRP A 431 9.15 32.33 1.67
CA TRP A 431 9.21 32.29 0.22
C TRP A 431 10.26 31.27 -0.27
N ASP A 432 9.88 30.44 -1.24
CA ASP A 432 10.81 29.60 -2.00
C ASP A 432 11.58 30.50 -2.98
N VAL A 433 12.83 30.83 -2.63
CA VAL A 433 13.65 31.81 -3.36
C VAL A 433 14.25 31.18 -4.62
N VAL A 434 14.66 29.91 -4.51
CA VAL A 434 15.13 29.08 -5.61
C VAL A 434 14.53 27.70 -5.47
N ASN A 435 13.89 27.20 -6.53
CA ASN A 435 13.34 25.84 -6.61
C ASN A 435 14.14 24.98 -7.60
N GLU A 436 14.35 23.71 -7.26
CA GLU A 436 14.85 22.65 -8.14
C GLU A 436 16.08 23.04 -8.97
N ALA A 437 17.13 23.54 -8.32
CA ALA A 437 18.39 23.87 -8.95
C ALA A 437 19.40 22.70 -8.98
N CYS A 438 19.14 21.61 -8.26
CA CYS A 438 19.98 20.40 -8.26
C CYS A 438 19.54 19.40 -9.34
N SER A 439 20.51 18.69 -9.91
CA SER A 439 20.32 17.68 -10.94
C SER A 439 19.95 16.33 -10.34
N ASP A 440 18.94 15.66 -10.92
CA ASP A 440 18.55 14.30 -10.52
C ASP A 440 19.59 13.24 -10.93
N GLY A 441 20.40 13.51 -11.96
CA GLY A 441 21.32 12.53 -12.55
C GLY A 441 22.81 12.78 -12.32
N SER A 442 23.24 14.03 -12.16
CA SER A 442 24.68 14.36 -12.14
C SER A 442 25.32 14.53 -10.76
N GLY A 443 24.52 14.57 -9.69
CA GLY A 443 25.04 14.84 -8.33
C GLY A 443 25.57 16.27 -8.13
N THR A 444 25.19 17.22 -9.00
CA THR A 444 25.54 18.64 -8.90
C THR A 444 24.40 19.53 -9.40
N TYR A 445 24.64 20.80 -9.69
CA TYR A 445 23.65 21.76 -10.17
C TYR A 445 23.16 21.46 -11.59
N ARG A 446 21.89 21.77 -11.91
CA ARG A 446 21.30 21.53 -13.24
C ARG A 446 22.07 22.24 -14.35
N SER A 447 22.27 21.51 -15.44
CA SER A 447 23.02 21.92 -16.62
C SER A 447 22.15 22.55 -17.73
N ALA A 448 22.81 23.15 -18.74
CA ALA A 448 22.16 23.63 -19.96
C ALA A 448 21.45 22.51 -20.77
N SER A 449 21.95 21.28 -20.65
CA SER A 449 21.39 20.03 -21.20
C SER A 449 20.11 19.59 -20.48
N GLU A 450 19.94 19.95 -19.21
CA GLU A 450 18.70 19.76 -18.44
C GLU A 450 17.74 20.95 -18.61
N ASN A 451 17.79 21.62 -19.77
CA ASN A 451 16.96 22.76 -20.16
C ASN A 451 16.99 23.99 -19.23
N SER A 452 17.91 24.06 -18.26
CA SER A 452 18.07 25.24 -17.40
C SER A 452 18.62 26.43 -18.18
N ASN A 453 17.77 27.41 -18.48
CA ASN A 453 18.17 28.68 -19.09
C ASN A 453 19.10 29.50 -18.18
N TRP A 454 18.95 29.37 -16.85
CA TRP A 454 19.89 29.93 -15.88
C TRP A 454 21.30 29.35 -16.09
N ALA A 455 21.42 28.03 -16.23
CA ALA A 455 22.72 27.38 -16.47
C ALA A 455 23.30 27.68 -17.86
N ARG A 456 22.48 28.07 -18.84
CA ARG A 456 22.96 28.55 -20.16
C ARG A 456 23.66 29.90 -20.10
N ILE A 457 23.30 30.75 -19.14
CA ILE A 457 23.92 32.08 -18.94
C ILE A 457 25.05 31.99 -17.91
N TYR A 458 24.81 31.38 -16.75
CA TYR A 458 25.72 31.41 -15.59
C TYR A 458 26.60 30.16 -15.43
N GLY A 459 26.39 29.12 -16.24
CA GLY A 459 27.03 27.81 -16.05
C GLY A 459 26.54 27.07 -14.80
N ILE A 460 27.27 26.01 -14.43
CA ILE A 460 26.95 25.11 -13.31
C ILE A 460 27.72 25.41 -12.01
N GLY A 461 28.24 26.65 -11.84
CA GLY A 461 28.97 27.03 -10.64
C GLY A 461 30.31 26.30 -10.49
N SER A 462 30.62 25.84 -9.28
CA SER A 462 31.89 25.18 -8.94
C SER A 462 31.71 24.14 -7.83
N SER A 463 32.78 23.43 -7.47
CA SER A 463 32.80 22.51 -6.31
C SER A 463 32.87 23.22 -4.94
N GLU A 464 33.09 24.54 -4.90
CA GLU A 464 33.16 25.32 -3.65
C GLU A 464 31.98 26.28 -3.46
N ASP A 465 31.33 26.69 -4.56
CA ASP A 465 30.21 27.63 -4.58
C ASP A 465 29.20 27.35 -5.71
N ALA A 466 27.94 27.59 -5.37
CA ALA A 466 26.79 27.49 -6.27
C ALA A 466 26.84 28.52 -7.42
N PRO A 467 26.15 28.26 -8.56
CA PRO A 467 25.95 29.24 -9.63
C PRO A 467 25.53 30.62 -9.13
N GLU A 468 26.08 31.69 -9.74
CA GLU A 468 25.88 33.06 -9.25
C GLU A 468 24.40 33.48 -9.17
N TYR A 469 23.52 32.98 -10.06
CA TYR A 469 22.09 33.26 -10.00
C TYR A 469 21.40 32.74 -8.72
N ILE A 470 21.88 31.64 -8.14
CA ILE A 470 21.35 31.07 -6.89
C ILE A 470 21.73 31.99 -5.73
N LEU A 471 23.02 32.34 -5.64
CA LEU A 471 23.53 33.26 -4.62
C LEU A 471 22.85 34.63 -4.73
N ASN A 472 22.76 35.18 -5.94
CA ASN A 472 22.14 36.49 -6.17
C ASN A 472 20.63 36.47 -5.85
N ALA A 473 19.88 35.40 -6.16
CA ALA A 473 18.48 35.28 -5.73
C ALA A 473 18.33 35.43 -4.19
N PHE A 474 19.13 34.71 -3.40
CA PHE A 474 19.11 34.81 -1.94
C PHE A 474 19.62 36.17 -1.42
N ARG A 475 20.57 36.82 -2.09
CA ARG A 475 21.00 38.19 -1.78
C ARG A 475 19.88 39.20 -2.00
N TYR A 476 19.18 39.10 -3.12
CA TYR A 476 18.10 40.02 -3.49
C TYR A 476 16.86 39.83 -2.62
N ALA A 477 16.44 38.58 -2.38
CA ALA A 477 15.35 38.28 -1.46
C ALA A 477 15.65 38.79 -0.04
N ASN A 478 16.86 38.57 0.48
CA ASN A 478 17.27 39.09 1.79
C ASN A 478 17.25 40.63 1.84
N TYR A 479 17.81 41.29 0.83
CA TYR A 479 17.86 42.76 0.75
C TYR A 479 16.46 43.39 0.68
N TYR A 480 15.63 42.96 -0.27
CA TYR A 480 14.30 43.54 -0.45
C TYR A 480 13.32 43.13 0.66
N ALA A 481 13.49 41.99 1.32
CA ALA A 481 12.79 41.70 2.57
C ALA A 481 13.16 42.71 3.66
N HIS A 482 14.46 42.99 3.88
CA HIS A 482 14.92 43.94 4.89
C HIS A 482 14.40 45.36 4.65
N GLU A 483 14.55 45.89 3.42
CA GLU A 483 14.10 47.25 3.07
C GLU A 483 12.57 47.43 3.20
N MET A 484 11.79 46.35 3.05
CA MET A 484 10.33 46.33 3.25
C MET A 484 9.91 46.01 4.70
N GLY A 485 10.86 45.86 5.63
CA GLY A 485 10.62 45.57 7.04
C GLY A 485 10.26 44.11 7.36
N GLN A 486 10.51 43.19 6.44
CA GLN A 486 10.19 41.76 6.51
C GLN A 486 11.39 40.94 7.00
N ASP A 487 12.02 41.37 8.09
CA ASP A 487 13.17 40.68 8.70
C ASP A 487 12.85 39.25 9.17
N SER A 488 11.58 38.97 9.49
CA SER A 488 11.09 37.66 9.90
C SER A 488 10.64 36.74 8.76
N LEU A 489 10.63 37.20 7.50
CA LEU A 489 10.22 36.37 6.35
C LEU A 489 11.24 35.24 6.13
N GLU A 490 10.79 34.00 6.19
CA GLU A 490 11.64 32.84 5.95
C GLU A 490 12.01 32.70 4.48
N LEU A 491 13.28 32.40 4.19
CA LEU A 491 13.79 32.26 2.83
C LEU A 491 14.30 30.84 2.63
N TYR A 492 13.66 30.10 1.70
CA TYR A 492 13.91 28.67 1.48
C TYR A 492 14.63 28.40 0.15
N TYR A 493 15.43 27.33 0.15
CA TYR A 493 15.63 26.50 -1.04
C TYR A 493 14.56 25.38 -1.03
N ASN A 494 14.13 24.88 -2.19
CA ASN A 494 13.08 23.87 -2.32
C ASN A 494 13.42 22.87 -3.45
N ASP A 495 13.21 21.56 -3.27
CA ASP A 495 13.53 20.52 -4.28
C ASP A 495 12.87 19.15 -3.99
N TYR A 496 12.58 18.35 -5.03
CA TYR A 496 12.18 16.93 -4.95
C TYR A 496 13.40 16.00 -5.06
N ASN A 497 13.18 14.68 -4.96
CA ASN A 497 14.24 13.65 -5.01
C ASN A 497 15.35 13.91 -3.96
N GLU A 498 14.96 14.59 -2.88
CA GLU A 498 15.79 15.11 -1.81
C GLU A 498 16.45 14.02 -0.94
N CYS A 499 16.04 12.76 -1.14
CA CYS A 499 16.61 11.57 -0.53
C CYS A 499 17.08 10.52 -1.57
N SER A 500 17.12 10.89 -2.87
CA SER A 500 17.20 9.94 -4.00
C SER A 500 18.49 10.07 -4.79
N GLY A 501 19.19 8.94 -4.97
CA GLY A 501 20.42 8.87 -5.79
C GLY A 501 21.51 9.81 -5.30
N ASN A 502 22.18 10.51 -6.23
CA ASN A 502 23.27 11.44 -5.92
C ASN A 502 22.79 12.87 -5.57
N LYS A 503 21.48 13.14 -5.66
CA LYS A 503 20.93 14.50 -5.44
C LYS A 503 21.14 15.05 -4.01
N PRO A 504 21.15 14.24 -2.94
CA PRO A 504 21.42 14.73 -1.58
C PRO A 504 22.76 15.44 -1.38
N ASP A 505 23.79 15.06 -2.15
CA ASP A 505 25.09 15.73 -2.10
C ASP A 505 25.04 17.12 -2.75
N ALA A 506 24.35 17.24 -3.90
CA ALA A 506 24.12 18.52 -4.57
C ALA A 506 23.32 19.50 -3.70
N ILE A 507 22.27 19.00 -3.03
CA ILE A 507 21.42 19.80 -2.14
C ILE A 507 22.23 20.29 -0.94
N ALA A 508 22.98 19.39 -0.27
CA ALA A 508 23.86 19.79 0.84
C ALA A 508 24.91 20.84 0.40
N GLN A 509 25.54 20.66 -0.77
CA GLN A 509 26.49 21.62 -1.33
C GLN A 509 25.85 23.00 -1.60
N LEU A 510 24.61 23.03 -2.11
CA LEU A 510 23.85 24.26 -2.32
C LEU A 510 23.59 24.97 -1.00
N LEU A 511 23.03 24.26 0.00
CA LEU A 511 22.73 24.82 1.31
C LEU A 511 23.99 25.36 1.99
N GLU A 512 25.11 24.62 1.95
CA GLU A 512 26.39 25.06 2.51
C GLU A 512 26.94 26.31 1.81
N SER A 513 26.88 26.42 0.48
CA SER A 513 27.33 27.62 -0.25
C SER A 513 26.45 28.84 0.04
N VAL A 514 25.12 28.68 0.09
CA VAL A 514 24.24 29.80 0.48
C VAL A 514 24.48 30.22 1.93
N LYS A 515 24.72 29.29 2.87
CA LYS A 515 25.02 29.57 4.29
C LYS A 515 26.43 30.15 4.52
N LYS A 516 27.38 29.84 3.63
CA LYS A 516 28.73 30.41 3.58
C LYS A 516 28.69 31.91 3.29
N HIS A 517 27.83 32.33 2.35
CA HIS A 517 27.69 33.72 1.90
C HIS A 517 26.85 34.65 2.81
N GLU A 518 26.25 34.15 3.90
CA GLU A 518 25.60 35.00 4.92
C GLU A 518 26.60 35.94 5.64
N LYS A 519 27.90 35.72 5.42
CA LYS A 519 29.03 36.45 6.01
C LYS A 519 29.61 37.53 5.07
N ASP A 520 29.06 37.68 3.85
CA ASP A 520 29.53 38.70 2.91
C ASP A 520 29.26 40.12 3.44
N SER A 521 30.25 41.01 3.33
CA SER A 521 30.15 42.37 3.88
C SER A 521 29.32 43.34 3.04
N VAL A 522 28.87 42.92 1.86
CA VAL A 522 28.04 43.68 0.92
C VAL A 522 27.10 42.67 0.26
N LEU A 523 25.78 42.87 0.41
CA LEU A 523 24.75 41.92 -0.02
C LEU A 523 25.02 40.47 0.45
N PRO A 524 24.90 40.17 1.75
CA PRO A 524 24.88 38.81 2.24
C PRO A 524 23.61 38.07 1.78
N THR A 525 23.73 36.77 1.57
CA THR A 525 22.58 35.86 1.49
C THR A 525 21.88 35.75 2.85
N ARG A 526 20.67 35.17 2.85
CA ARG A 526 20.00 34.62 4.04
C ARG A 526 19.25 33.37 3.60
N ILE A 527 19.46 32.26 4.29
CA ILE A 527 18.65 31.05 4.12
C ILE A 527 18.19 30.55 5.48
N THR A 528 16.87 30.54 5.70
CA THR A 528 16.27 30.18 6.99
C THR A 528 16.11 28.68 7.12
N GLY A 529 15.63 28.04 6.06
CA GLY A 529 15.38 26.61 6.05
C GLY A 529 15.46 25.97 4.66
N TYR A 530 15.13 24.69 4.60
CA TYR A 530 15.05 23.91 3.37
C TYR A 530 13.69 23.21 3.25
N GLY A 531 13.04 23.38 2.10
CA GLY A 531 11.82 22.69 1.71
C GLY A 531 12.12 21.37 1.00
N MET A 532 11.83 20.27 1.67
CA MET A 532 11.78 18.94 1.10
C MET A 532 10.41 18.80 0.40
N GLN A 533 10.36 18.74 -0.93
CA GLN A 533 9.06 18.73 -1.62
C GLN A 533 8.19 17.57 -1.16
N GLY A 534 8.73 16.36 -0.97
CA GLY A 534 7.93 15.22 -0.52
C GLY A 534 7.12 14.55 -1.63
N HIS A 535 7.32 14.92 -2.91
CA HIS A 535 6.80 14.18 -4.06
C HIS A 535 7.39 12.77 -4.06
N HIS A 536 6.62 11.80 -3.60
CA HIS A 536 7.11 10.47 -3.26
C HIS A 536 6.31 9.38 -3.99
N ASN A 537 6.66 8.13 -3.74
CA ASN A 537 5.85 6.97 -4.15
C ASN A 537 5.67 6.01 -2.97
N MET A 538 4.92 4.94 -3.21
CA MET A 538 4.59 3.93 -2.21
C MET A 538 5.75 2.97 -1.85
N GLN A 539 6.90 3.10 -2.50
CA GLN A 539 8.09 2.26 -2.33
C GLN A 539 9.26 3.01 -1.67
N GLY A 540 9.37 4.32 -1.86
CA GLY A 540 10.47 5.13 -1.33
C GLY A 540 10.27 6.65 -1.45
N PRO A 541 11.18 7.45 -0.88
CA PRO A 541 12.30 7.05 -0.02
C PRO A 541 11.82 6.43 1.31
N THR A 542 12.59 5.50 1.87
CA THR A 542 12.27 4.87 3.17
C THR A 542 12.26 5.91 4.29
N LYS A 543 11.55 5.63 5.39
CA LYS A 543 11.52 6.51 6.57
C LYS A 543 12.93 6.94 7.02
N GLN A 544 13.88 6.01 7.08
CA GLN A 544 15.25 6.31 7.52
C GLN A 544 15.99 7.23 6.55
N GLN A 545 15.79 7.09 5.23
CA GLN A 545 16.39 8.00 4.25
C GLN A 545 15.86 9.44 4.41
N ILE A 546 14.57 9.61 4.72
CA ILE A 546 13.98 10.92 5.02
C ILE A 546 14.61 11.50 6.29
N VAL A 547 14.70 10.71 7.36
CA VAL A 547 15.35 11.11 8.63
C VAL A 547 16.80 11.51 8.41
N ASP A 548 17.61 10.68 7.75
CA ASP A 548 19.04 10.93 7.53
C ASP A 548 19.29 12.19 6.69
N CYS A 549 18.49 12.41 5.64
CA CYS A 549 18.60 13.59 4.78
C CYS A 549 18.08 14.85 5.46
N GLY A 550 16.91 14.82 6.11
CA GLY A 550 16.38 15.95 6.87
C GLY A 550 17.32 16.38 8.00
N ILE A 551 17.93 15.42 8.71
CA ILE A 551 18.96 15.68 9.72
C ILE A 551 20.22 16.30 9.09
N ARG A 552 20.66 15.82 7.92
CA ARG A 552 21.81 16.38 7.18
C ARG A 552 21.57 17.84 6.80
N TYR A 553 20.39 18.16 6.27
CA TYR A 553 20.04 19.52 5.84
C TYR A 553 19.79 20.46 7.02
N GLY A 554 19.04 20.02 8.04
CA GLY A 554 18.74 20.84 9.22
C GLY A 554 20.01 21.28 9.96
N LYS A 555 21.06 20.44 10.00
CA LYS A 555 22.37 20.78 10.55
C LYS A 555 23.14 21.86 9.76
N ILE A 556 22.68 22.23 8.56
CA ILE A 556 23.25 23.32 7.74
C ILE A 556 22.42 24.61 7.88
N VAL A 557 21.08 24.53 7.77
CA VAL A 557 20.21 25.71 7.71
C VAL A 557 19.53 26.07 9.04
N GLY A 558 19.17 25.09 9.86
CA GLY A 558 18.32 25.23 11.04
C GLY A 558 16.93 24.61 10.81
N THR A 559 16.11 25.26 9.99
CA THR A 559 14.70 24.89 9.80
C THR A 559 14.47 23.95 8.61
N ILE A 560 13.54 23.01 8.74
CA ILE A 560 13.11 22.05 7.70
C ILE A 560 11.59 22.08 7.55
N GLN A 561 11.10 21.97 6.32
CA GLN A 561 9.68 21.79 6.02
C GLN A 561 9.48 20.65 5.02
N VAL A 562 8.36 19.93 5.10
CA VAL A 562 7.81 19.26 3.92
C VAL A 562 6.80 20.18 3.23
N THR A 563 6.99 20.44 1.94
CA THR A 563 6.41 21.59 1.25
C THR A 563 5.37 21.24 0.18
N GLU A 564 5.43 20.03 -0.39
CA GLU A 564 4.64 19.59 -1.55
C GLU A 564 4.26 18.09 -1.43
N LEU A 565 3.92 17.61 -0.23
CA LEU A 565 3.75 16.18 0.05
C LEU A 565 2.57 15.57 -0.72
N ASP A 566 2.87 14.58 -1.55
CA ASP A 566 1.92 13.68 -2.20
C ASP A 566 2.58 12.33 -2.54
N PHE A 567 1.77 11.29 -2.84
CA PHE A 567 2.27 9.95 -3.17
C PHE A 567 1.71 9.42 -4.48
N LYS A 568 2.58 9.19 -5.47
CA LYS A 568 2.21 8.37 -6.63
C LYS A 568 1.86 6.95 -6.17
N CYS A 569 0.69 6.48 -6.61
CA CYS A 569 0.14 5.18 -6.23
C CYS A 569 1.07 4.02 -6.59
N SER A 570 0.91 2.91 -5.89
CA SER A 570 1.66 1.68 -6.13
C SER A 570 1.50 1.18 -7.56
N SER A 571 2.54 0.55 -8.11
CA SER A 571 2.54 0.01 -9.47
C SER A 571 1.55 -1.15 -9.71
N ASP A 572 1.03 -1.76 -8.65
CA ASP A 572 -0.04 -2.78 -8.72
C ASP A 572 -1.45 -2.18 -8.75
N PHE A 573 -1.64 -0.89 -8.45
CA PHE A 573 -2.97 -0.27 -8.40
C PHE A 573 -3.51 0.02 -9.82
N ASP A 574 -4.49 -0.76 -10.27
CA ASP A 574 -5.11 -0.64 -11.60
C ASP A 574 -6.09 0.55 -11.73
N GLY A 575 -6.30 1.33 -10.67
CA GLY A 575 -7.28 2.42 -10.62
C GLY A 575 -8.71 1.97 -10.27
N SER A 576 -8.97 0.67 -10.16
CA SER A 576 -10.31 0.11 -9.92
C SER A 576 -10.79 0.31 -8.49
N GLU A 577 -12.12 0.33 -8.33
CA GLU A 577 -12.79 0.38 -7.03
C GLU A 577 -12.45 -0.83 -6.15
N ALA A 578 -12.13 -1.99 -6.77
CA ALA A 578 -11.78 -3.21 -6.06
C ALA A 578 -10.40 -3.12 -5.37
N MET A 579 -9.45 -2.37 -5.94
CA MET A 579 -8.13 -2.15 -5.34
C MET A 579 -8.06 -0.90 -4.46
N LEU A 580 -8.98 0.05 -4.62
CA LEU A 580 -8.98 1.36 -3.96
C LEU A 580 -8.82 1.29 -2.43
N SER A 581 -9.58 0.41 -1.76
CA SER A 581 -9.48 0.27 -0.29
C SER A 581 -8.13 -0.30 0.17
N SER A 582 -7.45 -1.10 -0.65
CA SER A 582 -6.10 -1.55 -0.33
C SER A 582 -5.09 -0.43 -0.54
N GLU A 583 -5.25 0.38 -1.58
CA GLU A 583 -4.33 1.48 -1.89
C GLU A 583 -4.40 2.59 -0.85
N TYR A 584 -5.62 3.04 -0.48
CA TYR A 584 -5.85 3.97 0.64
C TYR A 584 -5.23 3.46 1.95
N THR A 585 -5.18 2.14 2.17
CA THR A 585 -4.56 1.57 3.38
C THR A 585 -3.03 1.67 3.29
N LYS A 586 -2.41 1.34 2.16
CA LYS A 586 -0.95 1.55 1.96
C LYS A 586 -0.59 3.03 2.14
N GLU A 587 -1.32 3.91 1.47
CA GLU A 587 -1.20 5.38 1.49
C GLU A 587 -1.25 5.93 2.92
N ALA A 588 -2.17 5.42 3.75
CA ALA A 588 -2.29 5.81 5.15
C ALA A 588 -1.02 5.51 5.96
N TYR A 589 -0.49 4.28 5.89
CA TYR A 589 0.76 3.97 6.60
C TYR A 589 1.93 4.80 6.07
N ARG A 590 1.97 5.12 4.77
CA ARG A 590 2.98 5.99 4.16
C ARG A 590 2.92 7.44 4.67
N TYR A 591 1.73 8.03 4.79
CA TYR A 591 1.55 9.34 5.44
C TYR A 591 2.03 9.33 6.90
N LYS A 592 1.74 8.26 7.65
CA LYS A 592 2.21 8.08 9.03
C LYS A 592 3.74 7.97 9.10
N GLU A 593 4.37 7.18 8.23
CA GLU A 593 5.84 7.05 8.16
C GLU A 593 6.52 8.41 7.96
N VAL A 594 6.02 9.21 7.02
CA VAL A 594 6.60 10.53 6.71
C VAL A 594 6.43 11.49 7.89
N LEU A 595 5.26 11.55 8.54
CA LEU A 595 5.09 12.36 9.75
C LEU A 595 6.01 11.89 10.90
N ASP A 596 6.16 10.58 11.09
CA ASP A 596 7.08 10.03 12.10
C ASP A 596 8.57 10.26 11.76
N ALA A 597 8.93 10.41 10.47
CA ALA A 597 10.26 10.85 10.07
C ALA A 597 10.51 12.31 10.47
N TYR A 598 9.56 13.21 10.18
CA TYR A 598 9.68 14.63 10.52
C TYR A 598 9.72 14.89 12.04
N ARG A 599 9.01 14.08 12.84
CA ARG A 599 9.16 14.06 14.31
C ARG A 599 10.56 13.64 14.78
N GLU A 600 11.20 12.70 14.10
CA GLU A 600 12.56 12.25 14.43
C GLU A 600 13.63 13.25 13.98
N ILE A 601 13.36 14.05 12.93
CA ILE A 601 14.19 15.18 12.52
C ILE A 601 14.07 16.33 13.53
N ASP A 602 12.86 16.67 14.00
CA ASP A 602 12.62 17.73 15.00
C ASP A 602 13.26 17.42 16.37
N ALA A 603 13.28 16.13 16.74
CA ALA A 603 13.91 15.68 17.98
C ALA A 603 15.44 15.88 18.03
N GLU A 604 16.11 16.17 16.91
CA GLU A 604 17.57 16.37 16.86
C GLU A 604 17.98 17.79 17.32
N PRO A 605 18.87 17.94 18.32
CA PRO A 605 19.16 19.25 18.92
C PRO A 605 19.72 20.30 17.96
N GLY A 606 18.89 21.32 17.68
CA GLY A 606 19.26 22.47 16.83
C GLY A 606 18.69 22.40 15.41
N ILE A 607 17.82 21.44 15.13
CA ILE A 607 16.89 21.44 14.00
C ILE A 607 15.51 21.92 14.50
N ASP A 608 14.68 22.40 13.58
CA ASP A 608 13.32 22.90 13.79
C ASP A 608 12.46 22.44 12.60
N VAL A 609 11.35 21.72 12.82
CA VAL A 609 10.48 21.22 11.73
C VAL A 609 9.13 21.92 11.74
N ASN A 610 9.11 23.17 11.28
CA ASN A 610 7.96 24.06 11.38
C ASN A 610 6.95 24.00 10.21
N GLY A 611 6.99 22.98 9.34
CA GLY A 611 6.09 22.91 8.17
C GLY A 611 5.76 21.51 7.66
N PHE A 612 4.46 21.26 7.47
CA PHE A 612 3.90 20.04 6.88
C PHE A 612 2.79 20.41 5.87
N THR A 613 3.14 20.45 4.59
CA THR A 613 2.26 20.91 3.49
C THR A 613 1.94 19.79 2.52
N ILE A 614 0.65 19.63 2.19
CA ILE A 614 0.10 18.67 1.24
C ILE A 614 -0.07 19.33 -0.14
N TRP A 615 0.31 18.67 -1.25
CA TRP A 615 0.23 19.27 -2.59
C TRP A 615 -1.16 19.15 -3.26
N GLY A 616 -2.19 19.56 -2.51
CA GLY A 616 -3.57 19.69 -2.95
C GLY A 616 -4.54 19.50 -1.79
N VAL A 617 -5.84 19.62 -2.07
CA VAL A 617 -6.91 19.36 -1.07
C VAL A 617 -7.61 18.03 -1.33
N ILE A 618 -8.16 17.82 -2.53
CA ILE A 618 -8.93 16.62 -2.90
C ILE A 618 -8.29 15.86 -4.07
N ASP A 619 -8.29 14.53 -4.00
CA ASP A 619 -7.65 13.64 -4.99
C ASP A 619 -7.90 14.02 -6.47
N PRO A 620 -9.13 14.35 -6.93
CA PRO A 620 -9.39 14.64 -8.35
C PRO A 620 -8.74 15.94 -8.87
N ASN A 621 -8.30 16.83 -7.97
CA ASN A 621 -7.64 18.09 -8.34
C ASN A 621 -6.10 17.96 -8.32
N SER A 622 -5.55 16.83 -7.84
CA SER A 622 -4.09 16.61 -7.81
C SER A 622 -3.48 16.68 -9.21
N TRP A 623 -2.36 17.37 -9.34
CA TRP A 623 -1.58 17.46 -10.59
C TRP A 623 -1.17 16.09 -11.15
N LEU A 624 -0.98 15.09 -10.27
CA LEU A 624 -0.63 13.71 -10.61
C LEU A 624 -1.70 12.97 -11.42
N GLN A 625 -2.94 13.49 -11.51
CA GLN A 625 -3.96 12.92 -12.42
C GLN A 625 -3.59 13.07 -13.90
N THR A 626 -2.59 13.89 -14.24
CA THR A 626 -2.18 14.17 -15.62
C THR A 626 -0.73 13.75 -15.90
N SER A 627 -0.37 13.63 -17.18
CA SER A 627 0.98 13.25 -17.59
C SER A 627 1.94 14.44 -17.43
N SER A 628 2.96 14.30 -16.58
CA SER A 628 3.98 15.33 -16.33
C SER A 628 5.38 14.72 -16.24
N SER A 629 6.36 15.39 -16.85
CA SER A 629 7.79 15.07 -16.78
C SER A 629 8.58 16.01 -15.86
N VAL A 630 7.90 16.91 -15.15
CA VAL A 630 8.47 17.89 -14.19
C VAL A 630 8.24 17.40 -12.76
N GLY A 631 9.11 17.77 -11.82
CA GLY A 631 8.82 17.73 -10.37
C GLY A 631 8.60 16.34 -9.75
N GLY A 632 8.96 15.26 -10.44
CA GLY A 632 8.60 13.91 -10.00
C GLY A 632 7.15 13.50 -10.33
N GLY A 633 6.51 14.11 -11.33
CA GLY A 633 5.13 13.83 -11.74
C GLY A 633 4.82 12.39 -12.20
N ALA A 634 3.56 12.18 -12.59
CA ALA A 634 3.01 10.90 -13.02
C ALA A 634 2.95 10.74 -14.56
N ASN A 635 2.76 9.51 -15.04
CA ASN A 635 2.70 9.22 -16.47
C ASN A 635 1.32 9.51 -17.12
N GLY A 636 0.29 9.84 -16.34
CA GLY A 636 -1.07 10.13 -16.82
C GLY A 636 -1.86 8.93 -17.37
N ARG A 637 -1.41 7.69 -17.14
CA ARG A 637 -2.10 6.45 -17.60
C ARG A 637 -2.84 5.70 -16.49
N GLN A 638 -2.61 6.07 -15.23
CA GLN A 638 -3.08 5.39 -14.04
C GLN A 638 -3.75 6.45 -13.15
N LYS A 639 -5.00 6.23 -12.75
CA LYS A 639 -5.72 7.05 -11.76
C LYS A 639 -4.87 7.17 -10.50
N GLN A 640 -4.65 8.39 -10.02
CA GLN A 640 -3.94 8.62 -8.76
C GLN A 640 -4.94 8.92 -7.64
N VAL A 641 -4.54 8.67 -6.40
CA VAL A 641 -5.29 9.03 -5.19
C VAL A 641 -4.32 9.46 -4.08
N PRO A 642 -3.66 10.64 -4.20
CA PRO A 642 -2.42 10.89 -3.48
C PRO A 642 -2.53 11.86 -2.27
N LEU A 643 -3.75 12.33 -1.94
CA LEU A 643 -4.01 13.40 -0.96
C LEU A 643 -4.85 12.94 0.25
N LEU A 644 -5.09 13.82 1.23
CA LEU A 644 -5.79 13.45 2.47
C LEU A 644 -7.32 13.31 2.33
N PHE A 645 -7.93 13.87 1.28
CA PHE A 645 -9.38 13.87 1.06
C PHE A 645 -9.75 13.36 -0.33
N ASP A 646 -10.88 12.65 -0.43
CA ASP A 646 -11.37 12.07 -1.67
C ASP A 646 -12.17 13.07 -2.53
N GLY A 647 -12.65 12.61 -3.69
CA GLY A 647 -13.53 13.38 -4.57
C GLY A 647 -14.95 13.65 -4.05
N GLN A 648 -15.26 13.27 -2.81
CA GLN A 648 -16.50 13.56 -2.09
C GLN A 648 -16.26 14.40 -0.82
N TYR A 649 -15.08 15.01 -0.68
CA TYR A 649 -14.68 15.83 0.49
C TYR A 649 -14.63 15.03 1.79
N LYS A 650 -14.39 13.72 1.71
CA LYS A 650 -14.32 12.82 2.86
C LYS A 650 -12.89 12.51 3.24
N ALA A 651 -12.67 12.37 4.54
CA ALA A 651 -11.37 12.08 5.12
C ALA A 651 -10.96 10.64 4.79
N LYS A 652 -9.94 10.49 3.93
CA LYS A 652 -9.36 9.18 3.60
C LYS A 652 -8.68 8.57 4.83
N PRO A 653 -8.38 7.27 4.83
CA PRO A 653 -7.50 6.66 5.83
C PRO A 653 -6.17 7.42 6.02
N ALA A 654 -5.66 8.07 4.96
CA ALA A 654 -4.53 8.99 5.00
C ALA A 654 -4.68 10.15 6.03
N PHE A 655 -5.84 10.80 6.09
CA PHE A 655 -6.11 11.83 7.09
C PHE A 655 -6.05 11.25 8.51
N TRP A 656 -6.68 10.08 8.72
CA TRP A 656 -6.69 9.43 10.03
C TRP A 656 -5.31 8.93 10.46
N ALA A 657 -4.45 8.56 9.52
CA ALA A 657 -3.06 8.18 9.79
C ALA A 657 -2.23 9.30 10.43
N LEU A 658 -2.59 10.55 10.18
CA LEU A 658 -2.01 11.71 10.84
C LEU A 658 -2.68 11.91 12.22
N VAL A 659 -4.00 12.14 12.27
CA VAL A 659 -4.66 12.64 13.51
C VAL A 659 -5.05 11.58 14.54
N ASP A 660 -5.35 10.34 14.13
CA ASP A 660 -5.73 9.23 15.00
C ASP A 660 -5.40 7.86 14.37
N PRO A 661 -4.12 7.43 14.44
CA PRO A 661 -3.68 6.16 13.87
C PRO A 661 -4.42 4.92 14.40
N SER A 662 -5.16 5.03 15.51
CA SER A 662 -5.92 3.90 16.07
C SER A 662 -7.14 3.51 15.22
N LYS A 663 -7.55 4.38 14.28
CA LYS A 663 -8.66 4.11 13.34
C LYS A 663 -8.24 3.36 12.07
N LEU A 664 -6.94 3.17 11.83
CA LEU A 664 -6.48 2.50 10.61
C LEU A 664 -6.96 1.05 10.54
N GLU A 665 -7.17 0.59 9.31
CA GLU A 665 -7.24 -0.84 8.98
C GLU A 665 -5.82 -1.41 9.01
N PRO A 666 -5.58 -2.64 9.53
CA PRO A 666 -4.24 -3.23 9.53
C PRO A 666 -3.67 -3.36 8.11
N ALA A 667 -2.42 -2.92 7.91
CA ALA A 667 -1.69 -3.14 6.66
C ALA A 667 -1.55 -4.64 6.36
N ILE A 668 -1.73 -5.04 5.09
CA ILE A 668 -1.54 -6.42 4.64
C ILE A 668 -0.09 -6.59 4.18
N ASN A 669 0.76 -7.13 5.04
CA ASN A 669 2.14 -7.45 4.69
C ASN A 669 2.19 -8.59 3.66
N SER A 670 3.28 -8.66 2.91
CA SER A 670 3.61 -9.80 2.04
C SER A 670 4.90 -10.46 2.54
N ILE A 671 4.90 -11.78 2.68
CA ILE A 671 5.99 -12.54 3.30
C ILE A 671 6.42 -13.73 2.44
N THR A 672 7.73 -13.98 2.40
CA THR A 672 8.30 -15.16 1.75
C THR A 672 8.32 -16.33 2.73
N VAL A 673 7.81 -17.48 2.27
CA VAL A 673 7.86 -18.75 2.99
C VAL A 673 8.80 -19.66 2.20
N VAL A 674 9.97 -19.95 2.77
CA VAL A 674 11.02 -20.72 2.07
C VAL A 674 10.76 -22.22 2.23
N GLN A 675 11.14 -23.02 1.25
CA GLN A 675 11.04 -24.47 1.34
C GLN A 675 11.95 -25.01 2.45
N ALA A 676 11.43 -25.91 3.29
CA ALA A 676 12.20 -26.55 4.34
C ALA A 676 13.30 -27.46 3.75
N ALA A 677 14.51 -27.38 4.31
CA ALA A 677 15.64 -28.17 3.84
C ALA A 677 16.65 -28.47 4.95
N GLY A 678 17.49 -29.49 4.75
CA GLY A 678 18.58 -29.85 5.66
C GLY A 678 18.11 -30.60 6.91
N LYS A 679 18.93 -30.51 7.98
CA LYS A 679 18.68 -31.18 9.27
C LYS A 679 17.89 -30.33 10.26
N ASP A 680 17.97 -29.00 10.15
CA ASP A 680 17.05 -28.05 10.77
C ASP A 680 16.21 -27.40 9.65
N PRO A 681 14.91 -27.75 9.52
CA PRO A 681 14.09 -27.27 8.42
C PRO A 681 13.88 -25.75 8.41
N PHE A 682 14.21 -25.04 9.50
CA PHE A 682 14.06 -23.58 9.61
C PHE A 682 15.34 -22.81 9.29
N ALA A 683 16.48 -23.48 9.09
CA ALA A 683 17.80 -22.83 8.97
C ALA A 683 17.93 -21.84 7.79
N HIS A 684 17.07 -21.95 6.77
CA HIS A 684 17.06 -21.11 5.57
C HIS A 684 15.77 -20.29 5.42
N GLY A 685 14.86 -20.34 6.41
CA GLY A 685 13.64 -19.53 6.41
C GLY A 685 13.93 -18.08 6.81
N LYS A 686 13.22 -17.12 6.22
CA LYS A 686 13.35 -15.70 6.58
C LYS A 686 12.72 -15.44 7.96
N GLN A 687 13.49 -14.89 8.89
CA GLN A 687 12.99 -14.53 10.22
C GLN A 687 12.22 -13.20 10.16
N ILE A 688 10.98 -13.24 10.64
CA ILE A 688 10.03 -12.12 10.67
C ILE A 688 9.83 -11.70 12.14
N LYS A 689 9.70 -10.41 12.42
CA LYS A 689 9.36 -9.87 13.75
C LYS A 689 7.87 -9.61 13.89
N ILE A 690 7.38 -9.61 15.13
CA ILE A 690 6.07 -9.04 15.47
C ILE A 690 6.31 -7.61 15.97
N GLU A 691 5.77 -6.63 15.25
CA GLU A 691 5.93 -5.19 15.54
C GLU A 691 5.60 -4.83 16.99
N GLY A 692 6.36 -3.91 17.56
CA GLY A 692 6.24 -3.52 18.98
C GLY A 692 6.75 -4.54 20.00
N THR A 693 7.29 -5.69 19.60
CA THR A 693 7.77 -6.75 20.51
C THR A 693 9.20 -7.24 20.19
N ASP A 694 9.81 -7.97 21.13
CA ASP A 694 11.03 -8.77 20.89
C ASP A 694 10.72 -10.13 20.22
N TYR A 695 9.46 -10.38 19.83
CA TYR A 695 9.02 -11.69 19.33
C TYR A 695 9.27 -11.85 17.83
N SER A 696 9.53 -13.08 17.41
CA SER A 696 9.84 -13.40 16.01
C SER A 696 9.40 -14.81 15.62
N PHE A 697 9.27 -15.04 14.33
CA PHE A 697 8.96 -16.35 13.77
C PHE A 697 9.64 -16.60 12.42
N ILE A 698 9.78 -17.87 12.05
CA ILE A 698 10.35 -18.33 10.78
C ILE A 698 9.32 -19.27 10.13
N PRO A 699 8.66 -18.86 9.02
CA PRO A 699 7.74 -19.71 8.28
C PRO A 699 8.47 -20.49 7.17
N VAL A 700 8.17 -21.79 7.05
CA VAL A 700 8.66 -22.67 5.98
C VAL A 700 7.55 -23.58 5.46
N TRP A 701 7.72 -24.11 4.25
CA TRP A 701 6.78 -25.08 3.65
C TRP A 701 7.49 -26.39 3.28
N ASP A 702 6.74 -27.51 3.35
CA ASP A 702 7.21 -28.84 2.95
C ASP A 702 6.02 -29.71 2.51
N GLY A 703 6.05 -30.26 1.29
CA GLY A 703 4.92 -30.99 0.71
C GLY A 703 3.61 -30.20 0.78
N ASN A 704 2.61 -30.69 1.52
CA ASN A 704 1.34 -29.99 1.77
C ASN A 704 1.32 -29.16 3.07
N LYS A 705 2.46 -28.93 3.72
CA LYS A 705 2.52 -28.38 5.10
C LYS A 705 3.12 -26.98 5.14
N VAL A 706 2.58 -26.16 6.03
CA VAL A 706 3.19 -24.90 6.47
C VAL A 706 3.58 -25.07 7.92
N SER A 707 4.85 -24.84 8.23
CA SER A 707 5.39 -24.89 9.59
C SER A 707 5.97 -23.54 9.98
N VAL A 708 5.77 -23.15 11.24
CA VAL A 708 6.26 -21.88 11.77
C VAL A 708 6.97 -22.13 13.09
N LYS A 709 8.29 -21.84 13.13
CA LYS A 709 9.07 -21.80 14.37
C LYS A 709 8.91 -20.41 14.98
N VAL A 710 8.43 -20.31 16.22
CA VAL A 710 8.19 -19.04 16.92
C VAL A 710 9.13 -18.93 18.11
N LYS A 711 9.67 -17.72 18.33
CA LYS A 711 10.51 -17.36 19.47
C LYS A 711 9.92 -16.15 20.19
N ALA A 712 9.42 -16.36 21.40
CA ALA A 712 8.84 -15.34 22.26
C ALA A 712 9.14 -15.64 23.74
N ALA A 713 10.28 -15.16 24.24
CA ALA A 713 10.69 -15.37 25.62
C ALA A 713 9.71 -14.71 26.61
N GLY A 714 9.18 -15.49 27.55
CA GLY A 714 8.21 -15.02 28.56
C GLY A 714 6.74 -15.06 28.12
N ALA A 715 6.45 -15.33 26.85
CA ALA A 715 5.08 -15.56 26.38
C ALA A 715 4.53 -16.91 26.89
N LYS A 716 3.20 -17.04 26.92
CA LYS A 716 2.47 -18.19 27.46
C LYS A 716 2.08 -19.19 26.37
N SER A 717 1.60 -18.67 25.25
CA SER A 717 1.03 -19.43 24.15
C SER A 717 1.14 -18.66 22.85
N VAL A 718 1.03 -19.37 21.72
CA VAL A 718 0.95 -18.78 20.39
C VAL A 718 -0.01 -19.59 19.52
N LYS A 719 -0.68 -18.88 18.61
CA LYS A 719 -1.56 -19.44 17.59
C LYS A 719 -1.04 -19.09 16.20
N LEU A 720 -1.12 -20.06 15.30
CA LEU A 720 -0.89 -19.89 13.86
C LEU A 720 -2.24 -20.05 13.17
N TYR A 721 -2.66 -19.01 12.46
CA TYR A 721 -3.86 -18.97 11.63
C TYR A 721 -3.46 -19.04 10.16
N VAL A 722 -4.12 -19.90 9.36
CA VAL A 722 -3.83 -20.03 7.91
C VAL A 722 -5.12 -20.17 7.09
N ASP A 723 -5.26 -19.29 6.11
CA ASP A 723 -6.20 -19.38 4.99
C ASP A 723 -5.47 -19.94 3.77
N PHE A 724 -5.64 -21.24 3.53
CA PHE A 724 -5.04 -21.96 2.40
C PHE A 724 -5.72 -21.68 1.05
N ALA A 725 -6.84 -20.93 1.02
CA ALA A 725 -7.51 -20.50 -0.20
C ALA A 725 -7.08 -19.09 -0.64
N GLN A 726 -6.39 -18.34 0.23
CA GLN A 726 -6.11 -16.90 0.08
C GLN A 726 -7.40 -16.09 -0.20
N ALA A 727 -8.51 -16.46 0.46
CA ALA A 727 -9.80 -15.79 0.31
C ALA A 727 -9.77 -14.34 0.83
N MET A 728 -8.88 -14.03 1.78
CA MET A 728 -8.58 -12.67 2.25
C MET A 728 -9.84 -11.85 2.61
N ALA A 729 -10.79 -12.47 3.31
CA ALA A 729 -12.12 -11.92 3.53
C ALA A 729 -12.69 -12.22 4.91
N ASP A 730 -13.68 -11.42 5.31
CA ASP A 730 -14.55 -11.71 6.45
C ASP A 730 -15.40 -12.96 6.14
N GLY A 731 -15.40 -13.96 7.03
CA GLY A 731 -16.05 -15.25 6.83
C GLY A 731 -15.24 -16.30 6.05
N ALA A 732 -13.96 -16.06 5.77
CA ALA A 732 -13.06 -17.04 5.16
C ALA A 732 -12.84 -18.30 6.04
N ASP A 733 -12.53 -19.43 5.41
CA ASP A 733 -12.18 -20.67 6.11
C ASP A 733 -10.72 -20.64 6.58
N VAL A 734 -10.51 -20.67 7.89
CA VAL A 734 -9.20 -20.47 8.53
C VAL A 734 -8.87 -21.68 9.40
N GLN A 735 -7.79 -22.38 9.06
CA GLN A 735 -7.20 -23.39 9.94
C GLN A 735 -6.41 -22.73 11.07
N VAL A 736 -6.41 -23.34 12.26
CA VAL A 736 -5.70 -22.82 13.44
C VAL A 736 -4.93 -23.93 14.15
N ALA A 737 -3.65 -23.66 14.44
CA ALA A 737 -2.84 -24.43 15.39
C ALA A 737 -2.53 -23.57 16.62
N GLU A 738 -2.44 -24.17 17.80
CA GLU A 738 -2.09 -23.49 19.05
C GLU A 738 -1.03 -24.31 19.81
N SER A 739 -0.06 -23.62 20.43
CA SER A 739 1.01 -24.25 21.19
C SER A 739 1.44 -23.39 22.38
N ALA A 740 2.14 -24.00 23.33
CA ALA A 740 2.80 -23.33 24.45
C ALA A 740 4.32 -23.32 24.23
N PHE A 741 5.00 -22.29 24.75
CA PHE A 741 6.46 -22.18 24.61
C PHE A 741 7.21 -23.15 25.55
N ASN A 742 8.39 -23.58 25.13
CA ASN A 742 9.32 -24.34 25.96
C ASN A 742 10.08 -23.44 26.97
N GLU A 743 10.98 -24.01 27.78
CA GLU A 743 11.75 -23.26 28.78
C GLU A 743 12.68 -22.19 28.17
N ASP A 744 13.05 -22.30 26.90
CA ASP A 744 13.87 -21.35 26.14
C ASP A 744 13.05 -20.26 25.42
N GLY A 745 11.72 -20.31 25.50
CA GLY A 745 10.82 -19.39 24.79
C GLY A 745 10.61 -19.71 23.31
N GLU A 746 10.87 -20.94 22.87
CA GLU A 746 10.66 -21.41 21.49
C GLU A 746 9.55 -22.46 21.38
N CYS A 747 8.89 -22.51 20.23
CA CYS A 747 8.02 -23.63 19.82
C CYS A 747 7.93 -23.74 18.29
N VAL A 748 7.32 -24.82 17.80
CA VAL A 748 6.95 -24.99 16.38
C VAL A 748 5.47 -25.30 16.29
N LEU A 749 4.79 -24.69 15.32
CA LEU A 749 3.41 -25.01 14.92
C LEU A 749 3.44 -25.49 13.46
N THR A 750 2.53 -26.39 13.09
CA THR A 750 2.38 -26.91 11.72
C THR A 750 0.91 -27.08 11.39
N LEU A 751 0.53 -26.71 10.16
CA LEU A 751 -0.79 -26.94 9.58
C LEU A 751 -0.66 -27.65 8.23
N GLU A 752 -1.65 -28.47 7.88
CA GLU A 752 -1.69 -29.25 6.66
C GLU A 752 -2.73 -28.69 5.68
N GLY A 753 -2.24 -28.22 4.53
CA GLY A 753 -3.04 -27.72 3.42
C GLY A 753 -3.75 -28.84 2.64
N PRO A 754 -4.81 -28.49 1.88
CA PRO A 754 -5.67 -29.45 1.19
C PRO A 754 -5.02 -30.11 -0.05
N LYS A 755 -3.87 -29.63 -0.48
CA LYS A 755 -3.04 -30.16 -1.56
C LYS A 755 -1.56 -29.88 -1.28
N GLU A 756 -0.65 -30.56 -1.98
CA GLU A 756 0.77 -30.23 -1.99
C GLU A 756 1.01 -28.82 -2.57
N PHE A 757 2.05 -28.15 -2.06
CA PHE A 757 2.51 -26.86 -2.54
C PHE A 757 3.56 -27.02 -3.64
N GLU A 758 3.58 -26.04 -4.53
CA GLU A 758 4.55 -25.88 -5.61
C GLU A 758 5.27 -24.53 -5.38
N ALA A 759 6.36 -24.26 -6.10
CA ALA A 759 6.94 -22.93 -6.12
C ALA A 759 5.88 -21.88 -6.54
N SER A 760 5.93 -20.70 -5.92
CA SER A 760 4.97 -19.61 -6.10
C SER A 760 3.51 -19.94 -5.73
N ALA A 761 3.26 -21.03 -4.99
CA ALA A 761 2.00 -21.23 -4.29
C ALA A 761 1.73 -20.09 -3.29
N LYS A 762 0.47 -19.66 -3.20
CA LYS A 762 0.02 -18.47 -2.47
C LYS A 762 -1.06 -18.84 -1.46
N PHE A 763 -0.95 -18.30 -0.25
CA PHE A 763 -1.90 -18.47 0.84
C PHE A 763 -1.88 -17.23 1.75
N ALA A 764 -2.63 -17.20 2.85
CA ALA A 764 -2.52 -16.13 3.83
C ALA A 764 -2.38 -16.68 5.25
N LEU A 765 -1.60 -16.00 6.11
CA LEU A 765 -1.37 -16.42 7.49
C LEU A 765 -1.33 -15.25 8.48
N ASP A 766 -1.59 -15.55 9.75
CA ASP A 766 -1.29 -14.66 10.87
C ASP A 766 -0.74 -15.45 12.07
N VAL A 767 0.10 -14.80 12.88
CA VAL A 767 0.74 -15.39 14.06
C VAL A 767 0.40 -14.52 15.26
N VAL A 768 -0.24 -15.10 16.28
CA VAL A 768 -0.71 -14.38 17.47
C VAL A 768 -0.07 -14.95 18.73
N VAL A 769 0.77 -14.16 19.39
CA VAL A 769 1.47 -14.54 20.62
C VAL A 769 0.73 -13.95 21.83
N THR A 770 0.52 -14.74 22.89
CA THR A 770 -0.16 -14.31 24.12
C THR A 770 0.81 -14.30 25.31
N ASP A 771 0.89 -13.19 26.06
CA ASP A 771 1.83 -13.01 27.17
C ASP A 771 1.12 -12.50 28.46
N GLU A 772 1.79 -11.70 29.31
CA GLU A 772 1.17 -11.06 30.48
C GLU A 772 0.43 -9.74 30.19
N GLU A 773 0.70 -9.10 29.05
CA GLU A 773 0.15 -7.79 28.67
C GLU A 773 -1.04 -7.91 27.70
N GLY A 774 -1.02 -8.88 26.77
CA GLY A 774 -2.13 -9.09 25.84
C GLY A 774 -1.96 -10.25 24.84
N GLU A 775 -2.63 -10.11 23.69
CA GLU A 775 -2.38 -10.87 22.46
C GLU A 775 -1.73 -9.93 21.44
N HIS A 776 -0.61 -10.36 20.87
CA HIS A 776 0.21 -9.61 19.92
C HIS A 776 0.18 -10.35 18.58
N ALA A 777 -0.49 -9.77 17.59
CA ALA A 777 -0.63 -10.35 16.25
C ALA A 777 0.42 -9.78 15.29
N PHE A 778 0.92 -10.62 14.37
CA PHE A 778 1.84 -10.19 13.32
C PHE A 778 1.16 -9.24 12.32
N ASN A 779 -0.03 -9.60 11.84
CA ASN A 779 -0.72 -8.83 10.79
C ASN A 779 -2.13 -8.38 11.17
N ASN A 780 -3.00 -9.23 11.74
CA ASN A 780 -4.33 -8.79 12.14
C ASN A 780 -4.30 -8.18 13.56
N THR A 781 -3.77 -6.96 13.65
CA THR A 781 -3.66 -6.18 14.90
C THR A 781 -5.00 -5.79 15.52
N ARG A 782 -6.13 -6.01 14.83
CA ARG A 782 -7.49 -5.88 15.41
C ARG A 782 -7.92 -7.10 16.22
N LEU A 783 -7.14 -8.18 16.23
CA LEU A 783 -7.42 -9.43 16.94
C LEU A 783 -8.74 -10.11 16.51
N THR A 784 -9.11 -9.95 15.23
CA THR A 784 -10.33 -10.51 14.62
C THR A 784 -10.08 -11.77 13.80
N GLN A 785 -9.02 -12.55 14.09
CA GLN A 785 -8.67 -13.78 13.35
C GLN A 785 -9.78 -14.86 13.39
N ALA A 786 -10.74 -14.75 14.30
CA ALA A 786 -11.94 -15.60 14.38
C ALA A 786 -13.10 -15.13 13.49
N GLU A 787 -13.00 -13.95 12.88
CA GLU A 787 -14.01 -13.37 11.98
C GLU A 787 -13.67 -13.60 10.49
N GLY A 788 -12.39 -13.77 10.15
CA GLY A 788 -11.92 -14.09 8.80
C GLY A 788 -10.42 -13.84 8.59
N SER A 789 -9.98 -13.93 7.33
CA SER A 789 -8.57 -13.79 6.90
C SER A 789 -8.21 -12.44 6.28
N LYS A 790 -9.17 -11.50 6.26
CA LYS A 790 -9.07 -10.18 5.61
C LYS A 790 -7.81 -9.38 5.90
N TYR A 791 -7.25 -9.52 7.10
CA TYR A 791 -6.06 -8.80 7.57
C TYR A 791 -4.89 -9.75 7.85
N PHE A 792 -4.83 -10.91 7.18
CA PHE A 792 -3.68 -11.82 7.27
C PHE A 792 -2.57 -11.38 6.31
N ALA A 793 -1.33 -11.77 6.58
CA ALA A 793 -0.23 -11.51 5.66
C ALA A 793 -0.32 -12.43 4.44
N LYS A 794 -0.09 -11.88 3.24
CA LYS A 794 0.01 -12.65 1.99
C LYS A 794 1.29 -13.47 2.00
N ALA A 795 1.16 -14.79 2.07
CA ALA A 795 2.28 -15.72 2.08
C ALA A 795 2.58 -16.25 0.68
N LEU A 796 3.87 -16.28 0.32
CA LEU A 796 4.37 -16.73 -0.97
C LEU A 796 5.41 -17.84 -0.79
N CYS A 797 5.13 -19.05 -1.28
CA CYS A 797 6.08 -20.16 -1.27
C CYS A 797 7.21 -19.89 -2.28
N LYS A 798 8.47 -19.92 -1.82
CA LYS A 798 9.67 -19.94 -2.67
C LYS A 798 10.46 -21.23 -2.46
N PRO A 799 11.07 -21.81 -3.51
CA PRO A 799 11.92 -22.99 -3.38
C PRO A 799 13.23 -22.66 -2.65
N TYR A 800 13.92 -23.69 -2.18
CA TYR A 800 15.27 -23.59 -1.62
C TYR A 800 16.31 -24.16 -2.62
N MET A 801 17.55 -23.68 -2.57
CA MET A 801 18.66 -24.22 -3.33
C MET A 801 19.92 -24.31 -2.47
N SER A 802 20.58 -25.47 -2.51
CA SER A 802 21.87 -25.70 -1.84
C SER A 802 23.03 -25.34 -2.78
N VAL A 803 23.82 -24.34 -2.44
CA VAL A 803 25.06 -23.99 -3.14
C VAL A 803 26.24 -24.44 -2.27
N VAL A 804 26.86 -25.57 -2.62
CA VAL A 804 27.87 -26.23 -1.77
C VAL A 804 29.26 -26.22 -2.41
N LYS A 805 30.30 -26.39 -1.60
CA LYS A 805 31.68 -26.26 -2.09
C LYS A 805 32.08 -27.41 -3.02
N GLY A 806 32.70 -27.09 -4.16
CA GLY A 806 33.18 -28.06 -5.15
C GLY A 806 33.67 -27.44 -6.46
N THR A 807 34.67 -28.08 -7.08
CA THR A 807 35.33 -27.66 -8.32
C THR A 807 35.22 -28.77 -9.38
N PRO A 808 34.28 -28.67 -10.36
CA PRO A 808 34.19 -29.58 -11.51
C PRO A 808 35.13 -29.19 -12.66
N GLU A 809 35.44 -30.13 -13.56
CA GLU A 809 36.03 -29.81 -14.87
C GLU A 809 34.91 -29.48 -15.88
N VAL A 810 34.81 -28.22 -16.33
CA VAL A 810 33.80 -27.77 -17.30
C VAL A 810 34.13 -28.32 -18.70
N ASP A 811 33.67 -29.54 -18.98
CA ASP A 811 33.99 -30.28 -20.20
C ASP A 811 32.75 -30.89 -20.91
N GLY A 812 31.56 -30.63 -20.36
CA GLY A 812 30.27 -31.05 -20.91
C GLY A 812 29.86 -32.45 -20.45
N LYS A 813 30.36 -32.92 -19.31
CA LYS A 813 30.06 -34.24 -18.72
C LYS A 813 29.84 -34.09 -17.23
N VAL A 814 28.83 -34.77 -16.69
CA VAL A 814 28.54 -34.75 -15.26
C VAL A 814 29.66 -35.41 -14.47
N ASP A 815 30.54 -34.57 -13.95
CA ASP A 815 31.66 -34.90 -13.08
C ASP A 815 31.18 -35.38 -11.69
N LYS A 816 31.99 -36.16 -10.97
CA LYS A 816 31.53 -36.77 -9.70
C LYS A 816 31.21 -35.73 -8.62
N VAL A 817 31.89 -34.58 -8.60
CA VAL A 817 31.69 -33.55 -7.57
C VAL A 817 30.26 -32.98 -7.54
N TRP A 818 29.51 -33.09 -8.65
CA TRP A 818 28.09 -32.75 -8.70
C TRP A 818 27.20 -33.64 -7.81
N GLU A 819 27.68 -34.79 -7.32
CA GLU A 819 26.98 -35.59 -6.28
C GLU A 819 26.83 -34.81 -4.95
N ASN A 820 27.68 -33.81 -4.69
CA ASN A 820 27.58 -32.98 -3.47
C ASN A 820 26.33 -32.09 -3.47
N ALA A 821 25.87 -31.64 -4.64
CA ALA A 821 24.78 -30.69 -4.79
C ALA A 821 23.44 -31.39 -5.08
N LYS A 822 22.36 -30.89 -4.49
CA LYS A 822 21.00 -31.37 -4.78
C LYS A 822 20.50 -30.78 -6.09
N ASP A 823 19.72 -31.57 -6.83
CA ASP A 823 18.95 -31.05 -7.97
C ASP A 823 17.80 -30.16 -7.46
N VAL A 824 17.54 -29.08 -8.19
CA VAL A 824 16.39 -28.18 -7.97
C VAL A 824 15.71 -27.93 -9.31
N ASP A 825 14.39 -28.13 -9.35
CA ASP A 825 13.60 -27.97 -10.58
C ASP A 825 13.15 -26.51 -10.79
N LEU A 826 13.37 -25.98 -11.99
CA LEU A 826 12.86 -24.67 -12.42
C LEU A 826 11.37 -24.83 -12.75
N THR A 827 10.52 -24.39 -11.82
CA THR A 827 9.08 -24.73 -11.79
C THR A 827 8.16 -23.54 -12.00
N ILE A 828 8.62 -22.32 -11.68
CA ILE A 828 7.88 -21.07 -11.94
C ILE A 828 7.84 -20.86 -13.46
N THR A 829 6.70 -20.42 -14.02
CA THR A 829 6.52 -20.30 -15.49
C THR A 829 6.18 -18.89 -15.94
N GLY A 830 6.81 -18.45 -17.03
CA GLY A 830 6.48 -17.24 -17.78
C GLY A 830 6.05 -17.55 -19.21
N GLY A 831 5.20 -16.70 -19.79
CA GLY A 831 4.69 -16.85 -21.16
C GLY A 831 3.68 -18.00 -21.34
N THR A 832 3.51 -18.44 -22.58
CA THR A 832 2.51 -19.45 -22.98
C THR A 832 2.99 -20.88 -22.72
N HIS A 833 3.04 -21.26 -21.43
CA HIS A 833 3.24 -22.64 -20.94
C HIS A 833 4.37 -23.41 -21.66
N PRO A 834 5.66 -23.19 -21.30
CA PRO A 834 6.78 -23.88 -21.92
C PRO A 834 6.66 -25.41 -21.80
N ASN A 835 6.90 -26.08 -22.92
CA ASN A 835 7.02 -27.53 -23.02
C ASN A 835 8.33 -28.02 -22.40
N ALA A 836 9.39 -27.20 -22.52
CA ALA A 836 10.68 -27.46 -21.92
C ALA A 836 10.59 -27.49 -20.38
N THR A 837 11.35 -28.38 -19.74
CA THR A 837 11.57 -28.38 -18.28
C THR A 837 13.07 -28.38 -17.97
N ALA A 838 13.48 -27.97 -16.76
CA ALA A 838 14.89 -27.98 -16.39
C ALA A 838 15.10 -28.27 -14.90
N SER A 839 16.16 -29.01 -14.60
CA SER A 839 16.72 -29.18 -13.26
C SER A 839 18.14 -28.62 -13.21
N ALA A 840 18.55 -28.07 -12.07
CA ALA A 840 19.87 -27.48 -11.90
C ALA A 840 20.57 -27.92 -10.60
N LYS A 841 21.91 -27.91 -10.64
CA LYS A 841 22.82 -28.02 -9.50
C LYS A 841 23.78 -26.84 -9.51
N VAL A 842 24.22 -26.42 -8.33
CA VAL A 842 25.16 -25.30 -8.18
C VAL A 842 26.26 -25.66 -7.17
N LEU A 843 27.50 -25.39 -7.54
CA LEU A 843 28.69 -25.54 -6.70
C LEU A 843 29.49 -24.23 -6.65
N TRP A 844 30.43 -24.09 -5.72
CA TRP A 844 31.35 -22.94 -5.69
C TRP A 844 32.76 -23.32 -5.21
N ASP A 845 33.75 -22.51 -5.58
CA ASP A 845 35.06 -22.44 -4.91
C ASP A 845 35.54 -20.98 -4.76
N GLU A 846 36.73 -20.81 -4.18
CA GLU A 846 37.39 -19.52 -3.95
C GLU A 846 37.50 -18.59 -5.17
N ASN A 847 37.30 -19.10 -6.39
CA ASN A 847 37.52 -18.40 -7.66
C ASN A 847 36.25 -18.32 -8.53
N LYS A 848 35.34 -19.32 -8.44
CA LYS A 848 34.16 -19.41 -9.33
C LYS A 848 32.90 -19.95 -8.65
N LEU A 849 31.76 -19.55 -9.20
CA LEU A 849 30.46 -20.22 -9.06
C LEU A 849 30.27 -21.17 -10.26
N TYR A 850 29.76 -22.38 -10.03
CA TYR A 850 29.56 -23.39 -11.08
C TYR A 850 28.09 -23.78 -11.16
N VAL A 851 27.55 -23.87 -12.37
CA VAL A 851 26.16 -24.29 -12.64
C VAL A 851 26.15 -25.48 -13.61
N LEU A 852 25.43 -26.54 -13.24
CA LEU A 852 25.08 -27.65 -14.12
C LEU A 852 23.57 -27.66 -14.29
N MET A 853 23.09 -27.58 -15.53
CA MET A 853 21.68 -27.38 -15.85
C MET A 853 21.26 -28.34 -16.96
N ASN A 854 20.28 -29.19 -16.65
CA ASN A 854 19.80 -30.28 -17.50
C ASN A 854 18.39 -29.92 -17.99
N VAL A 855 18.30 -29.50 -19.25
CA VAL A 855 17.07 -29.06 -19.92
C VAL A 855 16.49 -30.23 -20.71
N LYS A 856 15.19 -30.45 -20.57
CA LYS A 856 14.40 -31.43 -21.30
C LYS A 856 13.47 -30.72 -22.26
N ASP A 857 13.75 -30.85 -23.55
CA ASP A 857 12.96 -30.30 -24.64
C ASP A 857 13.08 -31.19 -25.88
N ALA A 858 12.05 -31.20 -26.72
CA ALA A 858 11.96 -31.99 -27.94
C ALA A 858 12.00 -31.15 -29.25
N VAL A 859 12.14 -29.82 -29.18
CA VAL A 859 11.92 -28.88 -30.30
C VAL A 859 12.99 -27.76 -30.42
N LEU A 860 14.21 -28.00 -29.93
CA LEU A 860 15.35 -27.07 -29.95
C LEU A 860 15.43 -26.09 -31.15
N ASP A 861 15.15 -24.81 -30.89
CA ASP A 861 15.10 -23.73 -31.88
C ASP A 861 16.13 -22.62 -31.60
N SER A 862 16.97 -22.37 -32.60
CA SER A 862 17.99 -21.30 -32.61
C SER A 862 17.75 -20.28 -33.73
N SER A 863 16.60 -20.33 -34.41
CA SER A 863 16.28 -19.52 -35.59
C SER A 863 15.76 -18.12 -35.27
N ALA A 864 15.39 -17.85 -34.02
CA ALA A 864 15.00 -16.52 -33.55
C ALA A 864 16.15 -15.51 -33.67
N SER A 865 15.81 -14.25 -33.99
CA SER A 865 16.81 -13.19 -34.20
C SER A 865 17.30 -12.57 -32.89
N ALA A 866 16.45 -12.50 -31.86
CA ALA A 866 16.84 -12.07 -30.52
C ALA A 866 17.45 -13.24 -29.73
N VAL A 867 18.59 -13.03 -29.09
CA VAL A 867 19.32 -14.08 -28.36
C VAL A 867 18.55 -14.68 -27.18
N HIS A 868 17.61 -13.92 -26.59
CA HIS A 868 16.75 -14.36 -25.50
C HIS A 868 15.50 -15.12 -25.98
N GLU A 869 15.34 -15.32 -27.29
CA GLU A 869 14.23 -16.09 -27.88
C GLU A 869 14.65 -17.47 -28.41
N LYS A 870 15.94 -17.79 -28.33
CA LYS A 870 16.50 -19.12 -28.63
C LYS A 870 16.46 -20.00 -27.39
N ASP A 871 16.38 -21.32 -27.56
CA ASP A 871 16.52 -22.28 -26.45
C ASP A 871 17.86 -22.13 -25.74
N SER A 872 17.78 -21.63 -24.51
CA SER A 872 18.95 -21.21 -23.73
C SER A 872 18.71 -21.26 -22.24
N VAL A 873 19.79 -21.47 -21.49
CA VAL A 873 19.85 -21.21 -20.05
C VAL A 873 20.30 -19.78 -19.81
N GLU A 874 19.82 -19.17 -18.73
CA GLU A 874 20.34 -17.92 -18.19
C GLU A 874 20.68 -18.09 -16.71
N VAL A 875 21.81 -17.50 -16.31
CA VAL A 875 22.30 -17.47 -14.93
C VAL A 875 22.43 -16.01 -14.51
N PHE A 876 21.76 -15.66 -13.42
CA PHE A 876 21.75 -14.33 -12.83
C PHE A 876 22.53 -14.34 -11.51
N ILE A 877 23.43 -13.37 -11.34
CA ILE A 877 24.30 -13.25 -10.16
C ILE A 877 24.36 -11.79 -9.72
N ASP A 878 24.11 -11.57 -8.43
CA ASP A 878 24.22 -10.33 -7.66
C ASP A 878 25.21 -10.68 -6.52
N GLU A 879 26.49 -10.33 -6.68
CA GLU A 879 27.55 -10.85 -5.78
C GLU A 879 27.45 -10.27 -4.36
N ASN A 880 26.93 -9.05 -4.23
CA ASN A 880 26.84 -8.33 -2.96
C ASN A 880 25.48 -8.55 -2.23
N ASN A 881 24.47 -9.11 -2.91
CA ASN A 881 23.08 -9.34 -2.46
C ASN A 881 22.31 -8.05 -2.10
N ASN A 882 22.60 -6.93 -2.77
CA ASN A 882 22.00 -5.61 -2.49
C ASN A 882 20.57 -5.47 -3.02
N LYS A 883 20.10 -6.37 -3.89
CA LYS A 883 18.70 -6.37 -4.39
C LYS A 883 18.28 -5.03 -5.02
N SER A 884 19.17 -4.49 -5.85
CA SER A 884 19.01 -3.21 -6.53
C SER A 884 17.80 -3.16 -7.47
N ASP A 885 17.26 -1.94 -7.67
CA ASP A 885 16.16 -1.72 -8.63
C ASP A 885 16.60 -1.81 -10.10
N ALA A 886 17.90 -1.64 -10.35
CA ALA A 886 18.58 -1.68 -11.65
C ALA A 886 20.04 -2.16 -11.47
N TYR A 887 20.61 -2.81 -12.49
CA TYR A 887 21.95 -3.42 -12.44
C TYR A 887 23.05 -2.45 -11.99
N GLU A 888 23.82 -2.88 -10.99
CA GLU A 888 25.03 -2.23 -10.49
C GLU A 888 26.29 -2.77 -11.22
N ALA A 889 27.47 -2.65 -10.62
CA ALA A 889 28.72 -3.03 -11.26
C ALA A 889 28.99 -4.55 -11.23
N ASP A 890 28.56 -5.22 -10.16
CA ASP A 890 28.78 -6.64 -9.90
C ASP A 890 27.59 -7.54 -10.28
N ASP A 891 26.45 -6.95 -10.67
CA ASP A 891 25.32 -7.66 -11.26
C ASP A 891 25.65 -8.23 -12.65
N LYS A 892 25.25 -9.48 -12.89
CA LYS A 892 25.59 -10.25 -14.09
C LYS A 892 24.43 -11.14 -14.57
N GLN A 893 24.20 -11.13 -15.87
CA GLN A 893 23.33 -12.07 -16.59
C GLN A 893 24.15 -12.76 -17.69
N TYR A 894 24.40 -14.05 -17.51
CA TYR A 894 25.04 -14.92 -18.50
C TYR A 894 23.96 -15.75 -19.20
N ARG A 895 23.95 -15.79 -20.54
CA ARG A 895 23.07 -16.66 -21.34
C ARG A 895 23.88 -17.58 -22.23
N ILE A 896 23.56 -18.87 -22.23
CA ILE A 896 24.22 -19.92 -23.01
C ILE A 896 23.14 -20.75 -23.72
N ASN A 897 23.21 -20.93 -25.04
CA ASN A 897 22.22 -21.69 -25.80
C ASN A 897 22.64 -23.14 -26.11
N TYR A 898 21.73 -23.97 -26.61
CA TYR A 898 22.00 -25.39 -26.91
C TYR A 898 23.07 -25.63 -28.00
N LEU A 899 23.49 -24.59 -28.73
CA LEU A 899 24.59 -24.62 -29.70
C LEU A 899 25.92 -24.11 -29.12
N ASN A 900 25.97 -23.85 -27.81
CA ASN A 900 27.10 -23.24 -27.10
C ASN A 900 27.41 -21.78 -27.54
N GLU A 901 26.44 -21.07 -28.12
CA GLU A 901 26.52 -19.61 -28.34
C GLU A 901 26.17 -18.86 -27.04
N THR A 902 26.82 -17.72 -26.79
CA THR A 902 26.66 -16.95 -25.55
C THR A 902 26.23 -15.51 -25.77
N SER A 903 25.68 -14.90 -24.72
CA SER A 903 25.44 -13.45 -24.63
C SER A 903 25.44 -12.99 -23.17
N PHE A 904 25.79 -11.72 -22.95
CA PHE A 904 26.14 -11.17 -21.64
C PHE A 904 25.41 -9.84 -21.39
N ASN A 905 25.06 -9.55 -20.15
CA ASN A 905 24.53 -8.27 -19.68
C ASN A 905 24.97 -8.01 -18.22
N GLY A 906 25.12 -6.75 -17.84
CA GLY A 906 25.80 -6.31 -16.61
C GLY A 906 27.27 -5.93 -16.84
N THR A 907 27.78 -4.95 -16.08
CA THR A 907 29.04 -4.24 -16.39
C THR A 907 30.28 -5.13 -16.33
N LYS A 908 30.28 -6.16 -15.48
CA LYS A 908 31.38 -7.13 -15.33
C LYS A 908 31.04 -8.54 -15.84
N CYS A 909 29.92 -8.68 -16.55
CA CYS A 909 29.54 -9.90 -17.23
C CYS A 909 30.31 -10.00 -18.56
N LEU A 910 31.44 -10.72 -18.54
CA LEU A 910 32.40 -10.77 -19.64
C LEU A 910 32.66 -12.21 -20.08
N GLU A 911 32.98 -12.40 -21.36
CA GLU A 911 33.33 -13.72 -21.93
C GLU A 911 34.51 -14.36 -21.19
N GLU A 912 35.54 -13.58 -20.82
CA GLU A 912 36.71 -14.05 -20.06
C GLU A 912 36.41 -14.47 -18.61
N ASN A 913 35.20 -14.16 -18.10
CA ASN A 913 34.72 -14.59 -16.79
C ASN A 913 33.82 -15.83 -16.86
N CYS A 914 33.58 -16.42 -18.04
CA CYS A 914 32.65 -17.53 -18.27
C CYS A 914 33.32 -18.70 -19.01
N ASP A 915 33.60 -19.80 -18.31
CA ASP A 915 33.84 -21.09 -18.97
C ASP A 915 32.51 -21.80 -19.17
N HIS A 916 32.26 -22.39 -20.34
CA HIS A 916 31.02 -23.11 -20.62
C HIS A 916 31.18 -24.25 -21.63
N ALA A 917 30.42 -25.32 -21.41
CA ALA A 917 30.33 -26.49 -22.28
C ALA A 917 28.87 -26.98 -22.37
N VAL A 918 28.46 -27.40 -23.56
CA VAL A 918 27.07 -27.85 -23.83
C VAL A 918 27.07 -29.21 -24.53
N THR A 919 26.23 -30.12 -24.02
CA THR A 919 26.01 -31.46 -24.55
C THR A 919 24.54 -31.64 -24.87
N VAL A 920 24.19 -31.71 -26.16
CA VAL A 920 22.83 -32.05 -26.62
C VAL A 920 22.54 -33.53 -26.31
N THR A 921 21.35 -33.83 -25.81
CA THR A 921 20.89 -35.19 -25.44
C THR A 921 19.79 -35.68 -26.37
N ASP A 922 19.39 -36.95 -26.24
CA ASP A 922 18.26 -37.54 -27.02
C ASP A 922 16.89 -36.87 -26.73
N ASP A 923 16.84 -36.02 -25.70
CA ASP A 923 15.63 -35.49 -25.06
C ASP A 923 15.79 -34.02 -24.57
N GLY A 924 16.78 -33.29 -25.11
CA GLY A 924 17.05 -31.89 -24.73
C GLY A 924 18.54 -31.54 -24.81
N TYR A 925 19.05 -30.82 -23.81
CA TYR A 925 20.46 -30.43 -23.72
C TYR A 925 20.90 -30.19 -22.27
N MET A 926 22.19 -30.37 -22.02
CA MET A 926 22.84 -30.11 -20.74
C MET A 926 23.86 -28.99 -20.91
N VAL A 927 23.82 -27.99 -20.03
CA VAL A 927 24.81 -26.92 -19.93
C VAL A 927 25.61 -27.09 -18.64
N GLU A 928 26.93 -27.01 -18.76
CA GLU A 928 27.87 -26.95 -17.64
C GLU A 928 28.67 -25.65 -17.77
N ALA A 929 28.70 -24.82 -16.74
CA ALA A 929 29.30 -23.49 -16.79
C ALA A 929 29.96 -23.08 -15.47
N ALA A 930 30.95 -22.19 -15.55
CA ALA A 930 31.64 -21.60 -14.41
C ALA A 930 31.86 -20.09 -14.59
N PHE A 931 31.49 -19.32 -13.57
CA PHE A 931 31.48 -17.87 -13.56
C PHE A 931 32.46 -17.34 -12.52
N ALA A 932 33.40 -16.49 -12.92
CA ALA A 932 34.40 -15.90 -12.02
C ALA A 932 33.78 -14.84 -11.08
N TRP A 933 34.19 -14.87 -9.80
CA TRP A 933 33.90 -13.80 -8.84
C TRP A 933 34.67 -12.54 -9.20
N THR A 934 34.03 -11.37 -9.19
CA THR A 934 34.65 -10.10 -9.63
C THR A 934 34.71 -9.01 -8.56
N ASP A 935 33.95 -9.15 -7.47
CA ASP A 935 33.75 -8.12 -6.44
C ASP A 935 33.83 -8.68 -5.02
N ILE A 936 33.36 -9.92 -4.80
CA ILE A 936 33.52 -10.61 -3.51
C ILE A 936 34.78 -11.49 -3.47
N THR A 937 35.23 -11.78 -2.25
CA THR A 937 36.01 -12.99 -1.94
C THR A 937 35.07 -13.93 -1.18
N PRO A 938 34.67 -15.08 -1.74
CA PRO A 938 33.62 -15.92 -1.18
C PRO A 938 34.10 -16.68 0.06
N GLU A 939 33.32 -16.64 1.13
CA GLU A 939 33.51 -17.47 2.34
C GLU A 939 32.24 -18.26 2.68
N ILE A 940 32.37 -19.32 3.49
CA ILE A 940 31.22 -20.12 3.96
C ILE A 940 30.30 -19.23 4.80
N GLY A 941 29.04 -19.12 4.39
CA GLY A 941 28.05 -18.21 4.99
C GLY A 941 27.84 -16.90 4.21
N THR A 942 28.58 -16.65 3.13
CA THR A 942 28.30 -15.54 2.21
C THR A 942 26.94 -15.75 1.56
N ALA A 943 26.05 -14.77 1.63
CA ALA A 943 24.80 -14.74 0.89
C ALA A 943 25.02 -13.95 -0.41
N ILE A 944 24.55 -14.49 -1.54
CA ILE A 944 24.55 -13.82 -2.84
C ILE A 944 23.13 -13.79 -3.40
N GLY A 945 22.86 -12.82 -4.27
CA GLY A 945 21.68 -12.84 -5.10
C GLY A 945 21.87 -13.75 -6.31
N PHE A 946 20.86 -14.57 -6.60
CA PHE A 946 20.98 -15.60 -7.63
C PHE A 946 19.62 -15.96 -8.25
N ASP A 947 19.57 -16.20 -9.55
CA ASP A 947 18.45 -16.90 -10.19
C ASP A 947 18.90 -17.69 -11.43
N LEU A 948 18.08 -18.66 -11.83
CA LEU A 948 18.26 -19.49 -13.03
C LEU A 948 17.01 -19.46 -13.88
N GLN A 949 17.17 -19.34 -15.19
CA GLN A 949 16.07 -19.37 -16.17
C GLN A 949 16.38 -20.30 -17.34
N ILE A 950 15.36 -20.94 -17.92
CA ILE A 950 15.37 -21.38 -19.32
C ILE A 950 14.45 -20.51 -20.17
N ASN A 951 14.86 -20.27 -21.42
CA ASN A 951 13.99 -19.87 -22.52
C ASN A 951 13.59 -21.12 -23.32
N ASP A 952 12.32 -21.22 -23.68
CA ASP A 952 11.74 -22.25 -24.55
C ASP A 952 11.42 -21.61 -25.92
N GLY A 953 12.12 -22.04 -26.97
CA GLY A 953 12.07 -21.48 -28.31
C GLY A 953 11.27 -22.35 -29.28
N ALA A 954 10.38 -21.76 -30.07
CA ALA A 954 9.71 -22.49 -31.16
C ALA A 954 9.19 -21.61 -32.29
N ASN A 955 9.51 -21.99 -33.53
CA ASN A 955 9.11 -21.33 -34.77
C ASN A 955 9.70 -19.92 -34.95
N GLY A 956 10.91 -19.68 -34.44
CA GLY A 956 11.64 -18.42 -34.57
C GLY A 956 11.28 -17.35 -33.54
N GLY A 957 10.72 -17.72 -32.39
CA GLY A 957 10.45 -16.85 -31.25
C GLY A 957 10.26 -17.64 -29.95
N ARG A 958 10.23 -16.94 -28.81
CA ARG A 958 10.06 -17.58 -27.48
C ARG A 958 8.60 -17.93 -27.22
N ILE A 959 8.32 -19.18 -26.81
CA ILE A 959 6.97 -19.58 -26.37
C ILE A 959 6.80 -19.57 -24.84
N GLY A 960 7.89 -19.64 -24.08
CA GLY A 960 7.84 -19.50 -22.62
C GLY A 960 9.19 -19.41 -21.93
N THR A 961 9.15 -19.29 -20.60
CA THR A 961 10.31 -19.39 -19.72
C THR A 961 9.98 -20.23 -18.48
N ARG A 962 11.00 -20.87 -17.90
CA ARG A 962 10.93 -21.36 -16.51
C ARG A 962 12.04 -20.76 -15.68
N THR A 963 11.72 -20.38 -14.44
CA THR A 963 12.64 -19.76 -13.48
C THR A 963 12.73 -20.58 -12.19
N TRP A 964 13.80 -20.39 -11.42
CA TRP A 964 13.91 -20.91 -10.06
C TRP A 964 13.21 -19.99 -9.06
N TYR A 965 13.40 -18.67 -9.14
CA TYR A 965 12.91 -17.72 -8.14
C TYR A 965 12.09 -16.54 -8.68
N ASP A 966 12.47 -15.89 -9.79
CA ASP A 966 11.73 -14.72 -10.31
C ASP A 966 10.35 -15.09 -10.85
N GLU A 967 9.32 -14.38 -10.40
CA GLU A 967 7.92 -14.49 -10.86
C GLU A 967 7.54 -13.44 -11.92
N THR A 968 8.43 -12.47 -12.15
CA THR A 968 8.14 -11.24 -12.89
C THR A 968 8.74 -11.23 -14.30
N GLY A 969 9.77 -12.03 -14.55
CA GLY A 969 10.54 -12.04 -15.80
C GLY A 969 11.44 -10.81 -15.98
N ASN A 970 11.72 -10.06 -14.91
CA ASN A 970 12.52 -8.83 -14.95
C ASN A 970 13.96 -9.00 -14.45
N GLY A 971 14.40 -10.23 -14.16
CA GLY A 971 15.79 -10.51 -13.77
C GLY A 971 16.85 -9.95 -14.73
N TRP A 972 16.52 -9.73 -16.01
CA TRP A 972 17.40 -9.07 -16.98
C TRP A 972 17.65 -7.56 -16.74
N SER A 973 16.86 -6.91 -15.87
CA SER A 973 16.95 -5.47 -15.59
C SER A 973 16.93 -5.09 -14.11
N ALA A 974 16.40 -5.93 -13.22
CA ALA A 974 16.10 -5.55 -11.83
C ALA A 974 16.52 -6.63 -10.79
N PRO A 975 17.75 -6.61 -10.27
CA PRO A 975 18.31 -7.61 -9.35
C PRO A 975 17.49 -7.87 -8.07
N ARG A 976 16.64 -6.91 -7.64
CA ARG A 976 15.66 -7.10 -6.55
C ARG A 976 14.80 -8.36 -6.66
N VAL A 977 14.62 -8.93 -7.86
CA VAL A 977 13.78 -10.12 -8.09
C VAL A 977 14.52 -11.45 -7.91
N PHE A 978 15.86 -11.43 -7.87
CA PHE A 978 16.67 -12.62 -7.70
C PHE A 978 16.43 -13.27 -6.33
N GLY A 979 16.53 -14.59 -6.28
CA GLY A 979 16.58 -15.33 -5.03
C GLY A 979 17.83 -15.01 -4.20
N GLU A 980 17.89 -15.58 -3.01
CA GLU A 980 19.07 -15.54 -2.15
C GLU A 980 19.56 -16.97 -1.95
N VAL A 981 20.85 -17.19 -2.18
CA VAL A 981 21.52 -18.45 -1.88
C VAL A 981 22.72 -18.19 -0.99
N VAL A 982 23.02 -19.13 -0.10
CA VAL A 982 24.13 -19.03 0.85
C VAL A 982 25.20 -20.05 0.48
N LEU A 983 26.43 -19.58 0.30
CA LEU A 983 27.59 -20.41 0.00
C LEU A 983 27.92 -21.30 1.20
N ALA A 984 27.68 -22.60 1.08
CA ALA A 984 27.89 -23.59 2.14
C ALA A 984 29.11 -24.48 1.87
N ASP A 985 29.67 -25.09 2.91
CA ASP A 985 30.60 -26.21 2.71
C ASP A 985 29.84 -27.43 2.15
N ALA A 986 30.55 -28.40 1.57
CA ALA A 986 29.94 -29.68 1.27
C ALA A 986 29.58 -30.41 2.57
N GLU A 987 28.35 -30.93 2.72
CA GLU A 987 28.07 -31.83 3.85
C GLU A 987 28.96 -33.06 3.71
N ALA A 988 29.85 -33.28 4.68
CA ALA A 988 30.72 -34.44 4.71
C ALA A 988 29.90 -35.72 4.92
N GLU A 989 29.66 -36.46 3.84
CA GLU A 989 29.42 -37.90 3.91
C GLU A 989 30.50 -38.53 4.80
N PRO A 990 30.13 -39.37 5.80
CA PRO A 990 31.07 -39.88 6.78
C PRO A 990 32.15 -40.74 6.09
N GLU A 991 33.42 -40.46 6.38
CA GLU A 991 34.52 -41.27 5.84
C GLU A 991 34.36 -42.75 6.23
N ASN A 992 34.19 -43.58 5.19
CA ASN A 992 34.42 -45.02 5.09
C ASN A 992 34.43 -45.83 6.42
N PRO A 993 33.50 -46.79 6.60
CA PRO A 993 33.15 -47.35 7.91
C PRO A 993 34.34 -47.86 8.72
N GLU A 994 34.46 -47.33 9.95
CA GLU A 994 35.27 -47.95 11.00
C GLU A 994 34.75 -49.36 11.35
N GLU A 995 35.54 -50.12 12.10
CA GLU A 995 35.29 -51.52 12.43
C GLU A 995 33.86 -51.75 12.96
N PRO A 996 33.22 -52.90 12.63
CA PRO A 996 31.83 -53.14 12.98
C PRO A 996 31.61 -53.08 14.50
N VAL A 997 31.06 -51.94 14.95
CA VAL A 997 30.50 -51.77 16.27
C VAL A 997 29.49 -52.90 16.47
N GLU A 998 29.64 -53.70 17.52
CA GLU A 998 28.60 -54.69 17.86
C GLU A 998 27.30 -53.92 18.04
N GLU A 999 26.32 -54.17 17.17
CA GLU A 999 24.99 -53.53 17.22
C GLU A 999 24.25 -54.03 18.47
N VAL A 1000 24.58 -53.43 19.62
CA VAL A 1000 23.95 -53.72 20.89
C VAL A 1000 22.47 -53.34 20.79
N PRO A 1001 21.53 -54.25 21.11
CA PRO A 1001 20.12 -53.92 20.98
C PRO A 1001 19.73 -52.72 21.84
N THR A 1002 19.02 -51.75 21.27
CA THR A 1002 18.55 -50.55 21.98
C THR A 1002 17.03 -50.52 22.07
N ILE A 1003 16.49 -49.75 23.02
CA ILE A 1003 15.05 -49.48 23.10
C ILE A 1003 14.81 -48.18 22.34
N SER A 1004 14.29 -48.28 21.10
CA SER A 1004 14.08 -47.15 20.20
C SER A 1004 12.85 -46.31 20.58
N LEU A 1005 11.78 -46.95 21.05
CA LEU A 1005 10.56 -46.28 21.47
C LEU A 1005 9.90 -46.99 22.65
N VAL A 1006 9.44 -46.19 23.62
CA VAL A 1006 8.48 -46.57 24.65
C VAL A 1006 7.38 -45.52 24.63
N GLU A 1007 6.13 -45.94 24.49
CA GLU A 1007 5.00 -45.01 24.49
C GLU A 1007 4.81 -44.40 25.89
N ASP A 1008 4.72 -43.08 25.96
CA ASP A 1008 4.28 -42.39 27.18
C ASP A 1008 2.79 -42.64 27.44
N ALA A 1009 2.41 -42.71 28.73
CA ALA A 1009 1.07 -43.16 29.10
C ALA A 1009 0.44 -42.32 30.21
N VAL A 1010 -0.89 -42.20 30.20
CA VAL A 1010 -1.65 -41.54 31.28
C VAL A 1010 -2.01 -42.56 32.37
N TYR A 1011 -1.88 -42.17 33.65
CA TYR A 1011 -2.23 -42.99 34.81
C TYR A 1011 -3.64 -43.59 34.70
N THR A 1012 -3.78 -44.92 34.83
CA THR A 1012 -5.07 -45.63 34.72
C THR A 1012 -5.56 -46.26 36.05
N GLY A 1013 -4.80 -46.09 37.14
CA GLY A 1013 -5.03 -46.81 38.40
C GLY A 1013 -4.81 -48.33 38.34
N LYS A 1014 -4.34 -48.84 37.19
CA LYS A 1014 -3.87 -50.21 36.94
C LYS A 1014 -2.37 -50.17 36.59
N ALA A 1015 -1.74 -51.33 36.51
CA ALA A 1015 -0.37 -51.42 36.01
C ALA A 1015 -0.34 -51.28 34.48
N ILE A 1016 0.35 -50.26 33.98
CA ILE A 1016 0.47 -49.88 32.58
C ILE A 1016 1.63 -50.63 31.92
N LYS A 1017 1.48 -50.97 30.65
CA LYS A 1017 2.49 -51.71 29.86
C LYS A 1017 2.48 -51.14 28.43
N PRO A 1018 3.21 -50.04 28.18
CA PRO A 1018 3.29 -49.48 26.83
C PRO A 1018 3.86 -50.49 25.83
N GLU A 1019 3.62 -50.28 24.53
CA GLU A 1019 4.34 -50.96 23.46
C GLU A 1019 5.83 -50.58 23.52
N VAL A 1020 6.71 -51.48 23.06
CA VAL A 1020 8.17 -51.33 23.23
C VAL A 1020 8.86 -51.86 22.00
N VAL A 1021 9.45 -50.94 21.22
CA VAL A 1021 10.22 -51.26 20.02
C VAL A 1021 11.69 -51.42 20.40
N VAL A 1022 12.29 -52.52 19.98
CA VAL A 1022 13.69 -52.86 20.24
C VAL A 1022 14.37 -53.07 18.90
N VAL A 1023 15.49 -52.40 18.65
CA VAL A 1023 16.18 -52.39 17.36
C VAL A 1023 17.65 -52.81 17.50
N VAL A 1024 18.20 -53.31 16.40
CA VAL A 1024 19.61 -53.70 16.19
C VAL A 1024 19.96 -53.21 14.79
N GLY A 1025 20.68 -52.09 14.70
CA GLY A 1025 20.70 -51.30 13.46
C GLY A 1025 19.27 -51.01 12.98
N ASP A 1026 19.02 -51.16 11.68
CA ASP A 1026 17.69 -51.03 11.08
C ASP A 1026 16.71 -52.18 11.42
N LYS A 1027 17.20 -53.27 12.04
CA LYS A 1027 16.40 -54.48 12.31
C LYS A 1027 15.58 -54.31 13.59
N THR A 1028 14.28 -54.05 13.45
CA THR A 1028 13.31 -54.24 14.54
C THR A 1028 13.25 -55.71 14.97
N LEU A 1029 13.51 -55.99 16.25
CA LEU A 1029 13.43 -57.32 16.84
C LEU A 1029 11.97 -57.73 17.15
N VAL A 1030 11.70 -59.04 17.22
CA VAL A 1030 10.33 -59.56 17.40
C VAL A 1030 10.04 -59.91 18.86
N LYS A 1031 9.17 -59.11 19.47
CA LYS A 1031 8.60 -59.29 20.82
C LYS A 1031 8.07 -60.71 21.03
N GLY A 1032 8.68 -61.46 21.95
CA GLY A 1032 8.29 -62.85 22.24
C GLY A 1032 9.13 -63.92 21.53
N ILE A 1033 9.81 -63.58 20.43
CA ILE A 1033 10.87 -64.41 19.82
C ILE A 1033 12.21 -63.95 20.39
N ASP A 1034 12.71 -62.79 19.98
CA ASP A 1034 14.07 -62.30 20.26
C ASP A 1034 14.21 -61.64 21.64
N TYR A 1035 13.09 -61.19 22.23
CA TYR A 1035 13.09 -60.63 23.60
C TYR A 1035 11.83 -60.95 24.41
N LYS A 1036 11.85 -60.60 25.69
CA LYS A 1036 10.73 -60.64 26.65
C LYS A 1036 10.67 -59.31 27.39
N VAL A 1037 9.49 -58.70 27.46
CA VAL A 1037 9.29 -57.44 28.20
C VAL A 1037 8.68 -57.70 29.57
N SER A 1038 9.18 -56.99 30.57
CA SER A 1038 8.62 -56.89 31.92
C SER A 1038 8.72 -55.44 32.41
N TYR A 1039 8.07 -55.10 33.53
CA TYR A 1039 7.94 -53.71 33.97
C TYR A 1039 8.00 -53.59 35.51
N LYS A 1040 8.56 -52.51 36.04
CA LYS A 1040 8.54 -52.11 37.47
C LYS A 1040 7.91 -50.73 37.65
N ASN A 1041 7.43 -50.42 38.85
CA ASN A 1041 6.86 -49.13 39.30
C ASN A 1041 5.69 -48.56 38.46
N ASN A 1042 5.25 -49.32 37.46
CA ASN A 1042 4.40 -48.97 36.33
C ASN A 1042 2.91 -48.79 36.67
N LYS A 1043 2.58 -48.23 37.84
CA LYS A 1043 1.19 -48.13 38.32
C LYS A 1043 0.79 -46.72 38.75
N ASN A 1044 1.71 -45.97 39.36
CA ASN A 1044 1.47 -44.60 39.80
C ASN A 1044 2.00 -43.63 38.74
N ALA A 1045 1.51 -42.39 38.76
CA ALA A 1045 2.10 -41.34 37.96
C ALA A 1045 3.45 -40.91 38.54
N ALA A 1046 4.39 -40.63 37.64
CA ALA A 1046 5.70 -40.07 37.91
C ALA A 1046 6.23 -39.46 36.60
N THR A 1047 6.73 -38.22 36.70
CA THR A 1047 7.19 -37.42 35.57
C THR A 1047 8.54 -36.81 35.93
N LYS A 1048 9.58 -37.21 35.21
CA LYS A 1048 10.89 -36.56 35.19
C LYS A 1048 11.55 -36.92 33.85
N VAL A 1049 12.10 -35.93 33.16
CA VAL A 1049 12.87 -36.14 31.93
C VAL A 1049 14.16 -36.91 32.26
N SER A 1050 14.52 -37.87 31.39
CA SER A 1050 15.80 -38.58 31.40
C SER A 1050 16.34 -38.64 29.97
N THR A 1051 17.49 -38.03 29.74
CA THR A 1051 18.12 -37.92 28.41
C THR A 1051 18.96 -39.17 28.08
N GLY A 1052 18.34 -40.15 27.43
CA GLY A 1052 19.04 -41.33 26.88
C GLY A 1052 19.22 -42.52 27.84
N MET A 1053 19.83 -43.59 27.32
CA MET A 1053 20.14 -44.82 28.06
C MET A 1053 21.52 -44.71 28.71
N GLY A 1054 21.61 -44.66 30.04
CA GLY A 1054 22.89 -44.48 30.75
C GLY A 1054 22.77 -44.44 32.27
N ASP A 1055 23.77 -43.83 32.92
CA ASP A 1055 23.95 -43.82 34.38
C ASP A 1055 22.88 -43.07 35.18
N ASP A 1056 22.00 -42.29 34.54
CA ASP A 1056 20.87 -41.57 35.15
C ASP A 1056 19.64 -42.46 35.46
N PHE A 1057 19.73 -43.79 35.26
CA PHE A 1057 18.63 -44.74 35.48
C PHE A 1057 18.12 -44.75 36.93
N ASP A 1058 16.89 -44.30 37.14
CA ASP A 1058 16.24 -44.22 38.46
C ASP A 1058 15.36 -45.46 38.73
N GLU A 1059 15.77 -46.30 39.69
CA GLU A 1059 15.00 -47.49 40.12
C GLU A 1059 13.65 -47.18 40.81
N SER A 1060 13.33 -45.91 41.07
CA SER A 1060 12.03 -45.47 41.62
C SER A 1060 11.00 -45.10 40.55
N LEU A 1061 11.43 -44.75 39.33
CA LEU A 1061 10.55 -44.36 38.22
C LEU A 1061 9.90 -45.57 37.52
N PRO A 1062 8.77 -45.40 36.80
CA PRO A 1062 8.20 -46.42 35.92
C PRO A 1062 9.29 -46.91 34.96
N THR A 1063 9.46 -48.23 34.90
CA THR A 1063 10.60 -48.85 34.22
C THR A 1063 10.10 -49.98 33.32
N VAL A 1064 10.53 -49.98 32.06
CA VAL A 1064 10.51 -51.16 31.20
C VAL A 1064 11.83 -51.92 31.35
N ILE A 1065 11.75 -53.25 31.40
CA ILE A 1065 12.90 -54.17 31.44
C ILE A 1065 12.74 -55.16 30.29
N VAL A 1066 13.58 -55.02 29.27
CA VAL A 1066 13.64 -55.90 28.09
C VAL A 1066 14.75 -56.93 28.33
N LYS A 1067 14.36 -58.19 28.49
CA LYS A 1067 15.31 -59.31 28.53
C LYS A 1067 15.44 -59.93 27.14
N LEU A 1068 16.64 -59.81 26.57
CA LEU A 1068 16.99 -60.32 25.25
C LEU A 1068 17.12 -61.87 25.28
N LYS A 1069 17.16 -62.51 24.11
CA LYS A 1069 17.31 -63.96 23.92
C LYS A 1069 17.95 -64.27 22.56
N GLY A 1070 18.34 -65.53 22.41
CA GLY A 1070 18.79 -66.09 21.13
C GLY A 1070 20.24 -65.74 20.92
N GLU A 1071 20.56 -65.13 19.79
CA GLU A 1071 21.86 -64.51 19.53
C GLU A 1071 22.04 -63.17 20.30
N TYR A 1072 20.94 -62.53 20.70
CA TYR A 1072 20.95 -61.31 21.51
C TYR A 1072 20.97 -61.65 23.00
N GLU A 1073 22.13 -61.54 23.67
CA GLU A 1073 22.24 -61.75 25.12
C GLU A 1073 22.26 -60.42 25.89
N GLY A 1074 21.41 -60.28 26.92
CA GLY A 1074 21.43 -59.10 27.80
C GLY A 1074 20.10 -58.75 28.48
N GLU A 1075 20.09 -57.61 29.18
CA GLU A 1075 18.91 -57.00 29.79
C GLU A 1075 18.99 -55.48 29.68
N LEU A 1076 18.14 -54.90 28.84
CA LEU A 1076 18.00 -53.45 28.67
C LEU A 1076 16.96 -52.91 29.66
N LYS A 1077 17.14 -51.66 30.08
CA LYS A 1077 16.19 -50.93 30.92
C LYS A 1077 16.01 -49.53 30.36
N ALA A 1078 14.79 -49.02 30.45
CA ALA A 1078 14.49 -47.61 30.24
C ALA A 1078 13.43 -47.18 31.25
N ASN A 1079 13.51 -45.93 31.71
CA ASN A 1079 12.39 -45.29 32.38
C ASN A 1079 11.37 -44.80 31.33
N PHE A 1080 10.11 -44.64 31.71
CA PHE A 1080 9.05 -44.11 30.82
C PHE A 1080 8.06 -43.26 31.62
N THR A 1081 7.37 -42.30 30.98
CA THR A 1081 6.46 -41.42 31.71
C THR A 1081 5.15 -42.14 32.01
N ILE A 1082 4.69 -42.02 33.26
CA ILE A 1082 3.26 -42.17 33.57
C ILE A 1082 2.77 -40.79 33.99
N SER A 1083 2.13 -40.07 33.07
CA SER A 1083 1.57 -38.75 33.34
C SER A 1083 0.37 -38.85 34.27
N ALA A 1084 0.19 -37.84 35.13
CA ALA A 1084 -0.96 -37.74 36.00
C ALA A 1084 -2.26 -37.64 35.16
N ALA A 1085 -3.33 -38.30 35.61
CA ALA A 1085 -4.60 -38.24 34.89
C ALA A 1085 -5.33 -36.93 35.21
N ASP A 1086 -5.64 -36.14 34.17
CA ASP A 1086 -6.27 -34.83 34.34
C ASP A 1086 -7.79 -34.92 34.54
N PHE A 1087 -8.29 -34.18 35.53
CA PHE A 1087 -9.71 -34.05 35.87
C PHE A 1087 -10.60 -33.53 34.73
N ALA A 1088 -10.03 -32.99 33.65
CA ALA A 1088 -10.73 -32.65 32.43
C ALA A 1088 -11.33 -33.88 31.71
N GLY A 1089 -10.62 -35.02 31.70
CA GLY A 1089 -10.89 -36.15 30.79
C GLY A 1089 -11.99 -37.14 31.22
N ASP A 1090 -12.55 -37.86 30.23
CA ASP A 1090 -13.75 -38.69 30.34
C ASP A 1090 -13.70 -39.85 31.35
N ALA A 1091 -12.50 -40.21 31.81
CA ALA A 1091 -12.32 -41.23 32.83
C ALA A 1091 -12.77 -40.78 34.25
N PHE A 1092 -13.13 -39.51 34.44
CA PHE A 1092 -13.58 -38.96 35.71
C PHE A 1092 -15.09 -38.68 35.78
N GLU A 1093 -15.74 -39.16 36.83
CA GLU A 1093 -17.14 -38.83 37.15
C GLU A 1093 -17.20 -37.90 38.37
N PHE A 1094 -17.85 -36.74 38.22
CA PHE A 1094 -18.02 -35.73 39.28
C PHE A 1094 -19.48 -35.66 39.77
N GLU A 1095 -19.77 -36.29 40.91
CA GLU A 1095 -21.10 -36.31 41.52
C GLU A 1095 -21.23 -35.22 42.59
N ALA A 1096 -21.87 -34.10 42.21
CA ALA A 1096 -22.34 -33.09 43.14
C ALA A 1096 -23.67 -33.50 43.82
N PRO A 1097 -23.87 -33.19 45.12
CA PRO A 1097 -25.15 -33.42 45.79
C PRO A 1097 -26.21 -32.44 45.29
N LYS A 1098 -27.37 -32.98 44.88
CA LYS A 1098 -28.52 -32.23 44.38
C LYS A 1098 -29.51 -31.88 45.50
N ASN A 1099 -30.43 -30.96 45.22
CA ASN A 1099 -31.53 -30.52 46.09
C ASN A 1099 -31.05 -30.00 47.46
N LEU A 1100 -29.91 -29.29 47.50
CA LEU A 1100 -29.35 -28.74 48.73
C LEU A 1100 -30.30 -27.69 49.32
N LYS A 1101 -30.72 -27.88 50.58
CA LYS A 1101 -31.60 -26.94 51.30
C LYS A 1101 -30.80 -26.08 52.28
N GLU A 1102 -31.28 -24.86 52.51
CA GLU A 1102 -30.76 -23.96 53.56
C GLU A 1102 -30.59 -24.63 54.92
N LYS A 1103 -29.65 -24.13 55.72
CA LYS A 1103 -29.28 -24.62 57.06
C LYS A 1103 -29.11 -23.47 58.04
N LYS A 1104 -29.04 -23.80 59.34
CA LYS A 1104 -28.75 -22.81 60.40
C LYS A 1104 -27.27 -22.43 60.52
N SER A 1105 -26.39 -23.00 59.69
CA SER A 1105 -24.94 -22.78 59.70
C SER A 1105 -24.31 -23.10 58.34
N ALA A 1106 -23.16 -22.51 58.04
CA ALA A 1106 -22.40 -22.75 56.80
C ALA A 1106 -22.01 -24.23 56.62
N GLN A 1107 -22.13 -24.74 55.39
CA GLN A 1107 -22.02 -26.17 55.06
C GLN A 1107 -20.97 -26.46 53.97
N ALA A 1108 -20.38 -27.65 53.97
CA ALA A 1108 -19.51 -28.14 52.89
C ALA A 1108 -20.21 -29.33 52.21
N PRO A 1109 -20.93 -29.13 51.09
CA PRO A 1109 -21.58 -30.21 50.35
C PRO A 1109 -20.60 -31.30 49.91
N ASN A 1110 -20.94 -32.56 50.17
CA ASN A 1110 -20.03 -33.67 49.87
C ASN A 1110 -20.05 -34.03 48.37
N VAL A 1111 -19.19 -33.40 47.58
CA VAL A 1111 -18.87 -33.85 46.22
C VAL A 1111 -18.15 -35.21 46.27
N THR A 1112 -18.46 -36.08 45.30
CA THR A 1112 -17.79 -37.36 45.08
C THR A 1112 -17.10 -37.34 43.73
N VAL A 1113 -15.79 -37.62 43.70
CA VAL A 1113 -15.06 -37.91 42.46
C VAL A 1113 -14.91 -39.41 42.33
N LYS A 1114 -15.09 -39.94 41.11
CA LYS A 1114 -14.67 -41.29 40.72
C LYS A 1114 -13.69 -41.19 39.57
N PHE A 1115 -12.79 -42.16 39.48
CA PHE A 1115 -11.91 -42.37 38.35
C PHE A 1115 -12.06 -43.81 37.86
N ASN A 1116 -12.32 -44.03 36.57
CA ASN A 1116 -12.59 -45.35 36.00
C ASN A 1116 -13.63 -46.15 36.81
N GLY A 1117 -14.75 -45.50 37.17
CA GLY A 1117 -15.83 -46.04 38.00
C GLY A 1117 -15.51 -46.25 39.49
N LYS A 1118 -14.27 -46.01 39.94
CA LYS A 1118 -13.87 -46.15 41.36
C LYS A 1118 -13.83 -44.81 42.07
N LYS A 1119 -14.55 -44.70 43.18
CA LYS A 1119 -14.54 -43.51 44.04
C LYS A 1119 -13.14 -43.22 44.62
N LEU A 1120 -12.68 -41.98 44.45
CA LEU A 1120 -11.40 -41.51 45.00
C LEU A 1120 -11.48 -41.23 46.51
N SER A 1121 -10.33 -41.29 47.17
CA SER A 1121 -10.14 -40.86 48.54
C SER A 1121 -10.23 -39.33 48.67
N LYS A 1122 -10.67 -38.86 49.84
CA LYS A 1122 -10.63 -37.42 50.20
C LYS A 1122 -9.21 -36.87 50.44
N SER A 1123 -8.19 -37.70 50.25
CA SER A 1123 -6.78 -37.29 50.19
C SER A 1123 -6.28 -37.07 48.77
N GLU A 1124 -7.04 -37.50 47.74
CA GLU A 1124 -6.66 -37.46 46.32
C GLU A 1124 -7.28 -36.25 45.58
N TYR A 1125 -8.11 -35.46 46.26
CA TYR A 1125 -8.67 -34.20 45.77
C TYR A 1125 -9.05 -33.26 46.91
N THR A 1126 -9.09 -31.97 46.64
CA THR A 1126 -9.65 -30.94 47.53
C THR A 1126 -10.92 -30.33 46.93
N VAL A 1127 -11.79 -29.76 47.78
CA VAL A 1127 -13.04 -29.13 47.35
C VAL A 1127 -13.23 -27.78 48.04
N THR A 1128 -13.38 -26.73 47.24
CA THR A 1128 -13.85 -25.39 47.62
C THR A 1128 -15.13 -25.07 46.87
N TYR A 1129 -15.70 -23.87 47.08
CA TYR A 1129 -16.96 -23.45 46.45
C TYR A 1129 -16.87 -21.98 46.00
N LYS A 1130 -17.64 -21.60 44.98
CA LYS A 1130 -17.81 -20.20 44.53
C LYS A 1130 -19.27 -19.90 44.16
N LEU A 1131 -19.61 -18.61 44.12
CA LEU A 1131 -20.93 -18.09 43.73
C LEU A 1131 -20.78 -17.36 42.39
N GLY A 1132 -21.40 -17.88 41.33
CA GLY A 1132 -21.03 -17.53 39.97
C GLY A 1132 -19.66 -18.12 39.57
N GLU A 1133 -19.39 -18.15 38.27
CA GLU A 1133 -18.18 -18.79 37.73
C GLU A 1133 -16.91 -18.00 38.06
N ASN A 1134 -17.02 -16.67 38.13
CA ASN A 1134 -15.94 -15.75 38.52
C ASN A 1134 -15.98 -15.39 40.02
N GLY A 1135 -16.73 -16.13 40.83
CA GLY A 1135 -16.90 -15.87 42.26
C GLY A 1135 -15.67 -16.18 43.11
N LYS A 1136 -15.40 -15.35 44.12
CA LYS A 1136 -14.32 -15.59 45.09
C LYS A 1136 -14.57 -16.86 45.90
N GLU A 1137 -13.55 -17.71 46.00
CA GLU A 1137 -13.68 -19.02 46.64
C GLU A 1137 -13.87 -18.99 48.16
N MET A 1138 -14.63 -19.97 48.64
CA MET A 1138 -14.95 -20.19 50.05
C MET A 1138 -14.86 -21.67 50.42
N LYS A 1139 -14.40 -21.97 51.64
CA LYS A 1139 -14.24 -23.36 52.14
C LYS A 1139 -15.57 -24.03 52.56
N LYS A 1140 -16.67 -23.27 52.62
CA LYS A 1140 -18.04 -23.69 52.97
C LYS A 1140 -19.04 -22.73 52.33
N LEU A 1141 -20.16 -23.24 51.80
CA LEU A 1141 -21.31 -22.43 51.41
C LEU A 1141 -21.92 -21.69 52.61
N PRO A 1142 -22.55 -20.51 52.41
CA PRO A 1142 -23.33 -19.82 53.42
C PRO A 1142 -24.44 -20.69 54.04
N ALA A 1143 -24.93 -20.26 55.21
CA ALA A 1143 -26.06 -20.92 55.89
C ALA A 1143 -27.35 -20.86 55.04
N LYS A 1144 -27.60 -19.70 54.44
CA LYS A 1144 -28.73 -19.40 53.56
C LYS A 1144 -28.36 -19.36 52.08
N ALA A 1145 -27.50 -20.28 51.62
CA ALA A 1145 -27.16 -20.35 50.21
C ALA A 1145 -28.41 -20.71 49.38
N SER A 1146 -28.67 -19.95 48.33
CA SER A 1146 -29.80 -20.11 47.41
C SER A 1146 -29.30 -19.88 45.98
N ASN A 1147 -29.71 -20.69 45.00
CA ASN A 1147 -29.37 -20.38 43.60
C ASN A 1147 -30.04 -19.08 43.08
N GLY A 1148 -30.97 -18.51 43.85
CA GLY A 1148 -31.50 -17.15 43.64
C GLY A 1148 -30.55 -16.00 44.03
N ASP A 1149 -29.44 -16.30 44.72
CA ASP A 1149 -28.30 -15.38 44.89
C ASP A 1149 -27.33 -15.45 43.69
N GLY A 1150 -27.55 -16.37 42.76
CA GLY A 1150 -26.63 -16.80 41.71
C GLY A 1150 -26.30 -18.30 41.81
N GLN A 1151 -25.90 -18.91 40.69
CA GLN A 1151 -25.56 -20.33 40.64
C GLN A 1151 -24.30 -20.62 41.46
N TYR A 1152 -24.40 -21.51 42.47
CA TYR A 1152 -23.24 -21.95 43.23
C TYR A 1152 -22.48 -23.09 42.52
N PHE A 1153 -21.16 -23.10 42.63
CA PHE A 1153 -20.31 -24.15 42.08
C PHE A 1153 -19.41 -24.73 43.16
N ALA A 1154 -19.11 -26.03 43.07
CA ALA A 1154 -17.98 -26.64 43.75
C ALA A 1154 -16.77 -26.63 42.81
N VAL A 1155 -15.62 -26.23 43.33
CA VAL A 1155 -14.33 -26.28 42.65
C VAL A 1155 -13.57 -27.49 43.19
N VAL A 1156 -13.21 -28.41 42.32
CA VAL A 1156 -12.62 -29.70 42.66
C VAL A 1156 -11.22 -29.78 42.04
N ARG A 1157 -10.18 -29.75 42.88
CA ARG A 1157 -8.77 -29.79 42.45
C ARG A 1157 -8.13 -31.11 42.82
N ALA A 1158 -7.26 -31.63 41.96
CA ALA A 1158 -6.46 -32.82 42.27
C ALA A 1158 -5.57 -32.62 43.52
N ALA A 1159 -5.19 -33.71 44.17
CA ALA A 1159 -4.21 -33.70 45.26
C ALA A 1159 -3.40 -35.01 45.30
N GLY A 1160 -2.10 -34.90 45.55
CA GLY A 1160 -1.16 -36.02 45.38
C GLY A 1160 -0.69 -36.16 43.92
N SER A 1161 0.18 -37.14 43.64
CA SER A 1161 0.91 -37.20 42.36
C SER A 1161 0.17 -37.87 41.19
N ASN A 1162 -0.86 -38.69 41.45
CA ASN A 1162 -1.51 -39.50 40.42
C ASN A 1162 -2.51 -38.73 39.52
N PHE A 1163 -2.86 -37.50 39.91
CA PHE A 1163 -3.95 -36.72 39.32
C PHE A 1163 -3.53 -35.26 39.16
N THR A 1164 -4.05 -34.60 38.13
CA THR A 1164 -3.82 -33.17 37.84
C THR A 1164 -5.12 -32.48 37.43
N GLY A 1165 -5.09 -31.16 37.30
CA GLY A 1165 -6.20 -30.34 36.83
C GLY A 1165 -7.24 -29.97 37.88
N GLU A 1166 -8.27 -29.26 37.40
CA GLU A 1166 -9.40 -28.73 38.15
C GLU A 1166 -10.70 -29.01 37.39
N LYS A 1167 -11.78 -29.34 38.11
CA LYS A 1167 -13.14 -29.36 37.55
C LYS A 1167 -14.08 -28.49 38.38
N VAL A 1168 -14.80 -27.61 37.71
CA VAL A 1168 -15.89 -26.81 38.29
C VAL A 1168 -17.19 -27.57 38.08
N VAL A 1169 -17.99 -27.72 39.14
CA VAL A 1169 -19.21 -28.56 39.15
C VAL A 1169 -20.38 -27.77 39.75
N ALA A 1170 -21.45 -27.56 38.98
CA ALA A 1170 -22.62 -26.83 39.43
C ALA A 1170 -23.33 -27.53 40.61
N LEU A 1171 -23.78 -26.74 41.59
CA LEU A 1171 -24.54 -27.19 42.76
C LEU A 1171 -26.02 -26.83 42.63
N ASP A 1172 -26.89 -27.81 42.75
CA ASP A 1172 -28.34 -27.61 42.79
C ASP A 1172 -28.77 -27.26 44.24
N VAL A 1173 -29.06 -25.97 44.47
CA VAL A 1173 -29.40 -25.39 45.77
C VAL A 1173 -30.79 -24.75 45.71
N ILE A 1174 -31.75 -25.36 46.43
CA ILE A 1174 -33.16 -25.00 46.39
C ILE A 1174 -33.46 -23.85 47.35
N ALA A 1175 -33.93 -22.73 46.79
CA ALA A 1175 -34.65 -21.68 47.50
C ALA A 1175 -36.06 -22.14 47.88
N ASP A 1176 -36.61 -21.67 49.02
CA ASP A 1176 -38.07 -21.61 49.15
C ASP A 1176 -38.60 -20.58 48.14
N ALA A 1177 -39.57 -20.99 47.31
CA ALA A 1177 -39.74 -20.47 45.95
C ALA A 1177 -40.05 -18.96 45.84
N GLN A 1178 -39.36 -18.31 44.90
CA GLN A 1178 -39.73 -17.03 44.32
C GLN A 1178 -39.91 -17.19 42.80
N VAL A 1179 -40.81 -16.42 42.21
CA VAL A 1179 -41.22 -16.56 40.79
C VAL A 1179 -40.64 -15.41 39.98
N HIS A 1180 -40.09 -15.72 38.81
CA HIS A 1180 -39.75 -14.71 37.80
C HIS A 1180 -40.87 -14.63 36.75
N ILE A 1181 -41.19 -13.42 36.30
CA ILE A 1181 -42.10 -13.15 35.19
C ILE A 1181 -41.23 -12.57 34.07
N ALA A 1182 -41.04 -13.34 33.01
CA ALA A 1182 -40.55 -12.82 31.73
C ALA A 1182 -41.73 -12.19 30.96
N ASP A 1183 -41.42 -11.17 30.16
CA ASP A 1183 -42.30 -10.44 29.24
C ASP A 1183 -43.72 -10.06 29.71
N VAL A 1184 -43.87 -8.77 30.00
CA VAL A 1184 -45.17 -8.10 29.95
C VAL A 1184 -45.12 -7.08 28.83
N ASN A 1185 -45.92 -7.29 27.77
CA ASN A 1185 -46.02 -6.38 26.63
C ASN A 1185 -46.84 -5.13 27.01
N VAL A 1186 -46.19 -4.15 27.65
CA VAL A 1186 -46.83 -2.92 28.16
C VAL A 1186 -46.85 -1.83 27.09
N LYS A 1187 -47.87 -1.88 26.22
CA LYS A 1187 -48.25 -0.71 25.41
C LYS A 1187 -48.91 0.35 26.28
N ASP A 1188 -48.64 1.60 25.92
CA ASP A 1188 -49.11 2.86 26.53
C ASP A 1188 -48.70 3.13 27.99
N ARG A 1189 -47.85 4.15 28.16
CA ARG A 1189 -47.41 4.69 29.46
C ARG A 1189 -47.88 6.12 29.63
N VAL A 1190 -48.82 6.34 30.56
CA VAL A 1190 -48.99 7.63 31.23
C VAL A 1190 -49.00 7.36 32.73
N VAL A 1191 -48.10 8.00 33.46
CA VAL A 1191 -47.90 7.77 34.90
C VAL A 1191 -47.75 9.14 35.56
N GLU A 1192 -48.66 9.47 36.46
CA GLU A 1192 -48.71 10.79 37.09
C GLU A 1192 -47.62 10.92 38.17
N TRP A 1193 -46.84 11.99 38.10
CA TRP A 1193 -45.84 12.39 39.09
C TRP A 1193 -46.39 13.51 39.97
N ASN A 1194 -46.29 13.34 41.28
CA ASN A 1194 -46.63 14.37 42.27
C ASN A 1194 -45.33 15.04 42.75
N GLU A 1195 -44.99 16.17 42.14
CA GLU A 1195 -43.80 16.96 42.42
C GLU A 1195 -43.66 17.31 43.92
N LYS A 1196 -44.76 17.67 44.59
CA LYS A 1196 -44.77 18.07 46.01
C LYS A 1196 -44.46 16.95 47.01
N THR A 1197 -44.53 15.69 46.58
CA THR A 1197 -44.22 14.52 47.43
C THR A 1197 -43.18 13.58 46.81
N ASN A 1198 -42.67 13.92 45.62
CA ASN A 1198 -41.77 13.14 44.77
C ASN A 1198 -42.19 11.65 44.63
N ARG A 1199 -43.46 11.43 44.27
CA ARG A 1199 -44.08 10.09 44.17
C ARG A 1199 -44.82 9.89 42.86
N VAL A 1200 -44.88 8.64 42.42
CA VAL A 1200 -45.38 8.25 41.09
C VAL A 1200 -46.43 7.13 41.23
N THR A 1201 -47.57 7.26 40.54
CA THR A 1201 -48.71 6.34 40.68
C THR A 1201 -48.95 5.52 39.40
N LEU A 1202 -48.60 4.23 39.43
CA LEU A 1202 -48.78 3.29 38.32
C LEU A 1202 -50.22 2.76 38.22
N LYS A 1203 -50.75 2.72 36.99
CA LYS A 1203 -52.00 2.03 36.63
C LYS A 1203 -51.74 0.99 35.54
N MET A 1204 -51.98 -0.28 35.86
CA MET A 1204 -51.90 -1.40 34.92
C MET A 1204 -52.88 -2.52 35.35
N SER A 1205 -53.31 -3.36 34.40
CA SER A 1205 -53.98 -4.62 34.67
C SER A 1205 -53.71 -5.60 33.54
N TYR A 1206 -53.51 -6.87 33.86
CA TYR A 1206 -53.23 -7.95 32.91
C TYR A 1206 -53.88 -9.26 33.36
N LYS A 1207 -54.11 -10.19 32.43
CA LYS A 1207 -54.74 -11.49 32.67
C LYS A 1207 -54.18 -12.54 31.70
N VAL A 1208 -53.50 -13.55 32.26
CA VAL A 1208 -52.92 -14.69 31.53
C VAL A 1208 -54.00 -15.51 30.83
N ASN A 1209 -53.71 -16.04 29.64
CA ASN A 1209 -54.64 -16.85 28.84
C ASN A 1209 -54.24 -18.33 28.81
N ALA A 1210 -55.06 -19.17 28.16
CA ALA A 1210 -55.00 -20.63 28.33
C ALA A 1210 -53.87 -21.37 27.60
N ASN A 1211 -53.10 -20.67 26.75
CA ASN A 1211 -52.10 -21.26 25.85
C ASN A 1211 -50.64 -20.98 26.27
N ASP A 1212 -50.41 -20.18 27.32
CA ASP A 1212 -49.08 -19.88 27.82
C ASP A 1212 -48.55 -21.09 28.63
N GLU A 1213 -47.34 -21.60 28.34
CA GLU A 1213 -46.86 -22.91 28.83
C GLU A 1213 -46.49 -22.96 30.33
N ALA A 1214 -47.52 -22.96 31.18
CA ALA A 1214 -47.42 -22.97 32.64
C ALA A 1214 -46.99 -24.32 33.26
N ALA A 1215 -45.96 -24.97 32.71
CA ALA A 1215 -45.54 -26.32 33.11
C ALA A 1215 -44.42 -26.37 34.18
N TYR A 1216 -43.51 -25.38 34.21
CA TYR A 1216 -42.19 -25.57 34.85
C TYR A 1216 -42.09 -25.31 36.37
N PHE A 1217 -43.06 -24.61 36.99
CA PHE A 1217 -42.91 -24.12 38.39
C PHE A 1217 -44.05 -24.46 39.36
N GLY A 1218 -44.84 -25.51 39.08
CA GLY A 1218 -45.69 -26.17 40.08
C GLY A 1218 -46.87 -25.38 40.68
N VAL A 1219 -47.16 -24.18 40.18
CA VAL A 1219 -48.30 -23.36 40.62
C VAL A 1219 -49.62 -24.01 40.18
N LYS A 1220 -50.62 -24.08 41.07
CA LYS A 1220 -51.94 -24.64 40.71
C LYS A 1220 -52.66 -23.74 39.69
N LYS A 1221 -53.10 -24.37 38.59
CA LYS A 1221 -53.96 -23.79 37.54
C LYS A 1221 -55.15 -23.03 38.16
N GLY A 1222 -55.27 -21.74 37.85
CA GLY A 1222 -56.31 -20.85 38.37
C GLY A 1222 -55.91 -19.94 39.55
N THR A 1223 -54.61 -19.80 39.85
CA THR A 1223 -54.12 -18.87 40.89
C THR A 1223 -54.04 -17.43 40.36
N THR A 1224 -54.79 -16.51 40.95
CA THR A 1224 -54.78 -15.07 40.59
C THR A 1224 -53.74 -14.29 41.41
N VAL A 1225 -52.98 -13.42 40.74
CA VAL A 1225 -52.13 -12.39 41.38
C VAL A 1225 -52.76 -11.02 41.16
N THR A 1226 -52.69 -10.12 42.15
CA THR A 1226 -53.32 -8.79 42.07
C THR A 1226 -52.43 -7.70 42.65
N LEU A 1227 -52.00 -6.76 41.82
CA LEU A 1227 -51.46 -5.47 42.26
C LEU A 1227 -52.62 -4.54 42.61
N LYS A 1228 -52.48 -3.71 43.64
CA LYS A 1228 -53.53 -2.77 44.06
C LYS A 1228 -53.36 -1.42 43.37
N GLU A 1229 -54.39 -1.02 42.62
CA GLU A 1229 -54.54 0.32 42.06
C GLU A 1229 -54.53 1.40 43.15
N GLY A 1230 -54.00 2.59 42.85
CA GLY A 1230 -54.08 3.76 43.73
C GLY A 1230 -53.17 3.68 44.96
N LYS A 1231 -51.91 3.28 44.79
CA LYS A 1231 -50.91 3.26 45.87
C LYS A 1231 -49.62 3.97 45.44
N ASP A 1232 -49.14 4.88 46.29
CA ASP A 1232 -47.86 5.58 46.14
C ASP A 1232 -46.68 4.61 46.03
N TYR A 1233 -45.74 4.92 45.13
CA TYR A 1233 -44.38 4.39 45.12
C TYR A 1233 -43.38 5.55 45.12
N GLU A 1234 -42.26 5.37 45.82
CA GLU A 1234 -41.21 6.40 45.92
C GLU A 1234 -40.31 6.38 44.68
N ALA A 1235 -40.02 7.56 44.17
CA ALA A 1235 -39.29 7.76 42.92
C ALA A 1235 -38.23 8.86 43.06
N GLU A 1236 -37.19 8.74 42.26
CA GLU A 1236 -36.06 9.66 42.16
C GLU A 1236 -35.92 10.05 40.67
N MET A 1237 -36.10 11.32 40.32
CA MET A 1237 -35.90 11.77 38.94
C MET A 1237 -34.40 11.92 38.66
N LEU A 1238 -33.95 11.34 37.55
CA LEU A 1238 -32.55 11.29 37.13
C LEU A 1238 -32.22 12.35 36.08
N THR A 1239 -33.15 12.65 35.18
CA THR A 1239 -33.02 13.70 34.15
C THR A 1239 -34.41 14.11 33.62
N TYR A 1240 -34.51 15.29 33.02
CA TYR A 1240 -35.73 15.88 32.48
C TYR A 1240 -35.44 16.67 31.19
N ILE A 1241 -36.25 16.47 30.16
CA ILE A 1241 -36.11 17.11 28.85
C ILE A 1241 -37.33 18.02 28.62
N GLY A 1242 -37.14 19.33 28.84
CA GLY A 1242 -38.21 20.32 28.88
C GLY A 1242 -39.03 20.42 27.59
N PHE A 1243 -38.41 20.27 26.43
CA PHE A 1243 -39.07 20.41 25.12
C PHE A 1243 -40.15 19.33 24.86
N PHE A 1244 -40.09 18.18 25.54
CA PHE A 1244 -41.06 17.09 25.39
C PHE A 1244 -41.94 16.84 26.62
N ASP A 1245 -41.77 17.65 27.68
CA ASP A 1245 -42.44 17.53 28.99
C ASP A 1245 -42.26 16.11 29.61
N ARG A 1246 -41.06 15.53 29.49
CA ARG A 1246 -40.73 14.15 29.89
C ARG A 1246 -39.48 14.07 30.76
N GLY A 1247 -39.53 13.19 31.75
CA GLY A 1247 -38.40 12.89 32.63
C GLY A 1247 -38.16 11.39 32.81
N LEU A 1248 -36.96 11.06 33.27
CA LEU A 1248 -36.52 9.69 33.53
C LEU A 1248 -36.46 9.46 35.04
N CYS A 1249 -37.22 8.51 35.58
CA CYS A 1249 -37.34 8.26 37.01
C CYS A 1249 -36.90 6.85 37.40
N LYS A 1250 -36.25 6.74 38.55
CA LYS A 1250 -35.87 5.50 39.22
C LYS A 1250 -36.85 5.22 40.34
N VAL A 1251 -37.60 4.12 40.25
CA VAL A 1251 -38.69 3.78 41.20
C VAL A 1251 -38.23 2.68 42.16
N LYS A 1252 -38.63 2.80 43.43
CA LYS A 1252 -38.25 1.88 44.52
C LYS A 1252 -39.49 1.21 45.13
N GLY A 1253 -39.60 -0.11 44.93
CA GLY A 1253 -40.69 -0.92 45.49
C GLY A 1253 -40.24 -1.75 46.70
N ASN A 1254 -40.89 -1.58 47.85
CA ASN A 1254 -40.61 -2.37 49.06
C ASN A 1254 -41.36 -3.72 49.05
N GLY A 1255 -41.05 -4.58 48.07
CA GLY A 1255 -41.63 -5.91 47.94
C GLY A 1255 -40.77 -6.86 47.08
N PRO A 1256 -40.85 -8.19 47.27
CA PRO A 1256 -39.86 -9.16 46.78
C PRO A 1256 -39.80 -9.37 45.25
N PHE A 1257 -40.53 -8.58 44.47
CA PHE A 1257 -40.52 -8.61 43.00
C PHE A 1257 -39.96 -7.31 42.37
N PHE A 1258 -39.52 -6.34 43.18
CA PHE A 1258 -39.07 -5.03 42.71
C PHE A 1258 -37.67 -4.65 43.24
N GLY A 1259 -36.64 -4.92 42.43
CA GLY A 1259 -35.40 -4.14 42.46
C GLY A 1259 -35.60 -2.74 41.86
N TYR A 1260 -34.55 -1.92 41.85
CA TYR A 1260 -34.58 -0.62 41.18
C TYR A 1260 -34.89 -0.79 39.68
N ARG A 1261 -35.84 0.00 39.17
CA ARG A 1261 -36.17 0.07 37.74
C ARG A 1261 -36.26 1.52 37.27
N VAL A 1262 -35.87 1.76 36.03
CA VAL A 1262 -35.95 3.06 35.36
C VAL A 1262 -37.21 3.11 34.50
N VAL A 1263 -37.96 4.21 34.58
CA VAL A 1263 -39.20 4.45 33.84
C VAL A 1263 -39.23 5.87 33.28
N ILE A 1264 -39.91 6.05 32.14
CA ILE A 1264 -40.17 7.38 31.58
C ILE A 1264 -41.49 7.88 32.16
N VAL A 1265 -41.48 9.09 32.71
CA VAL A 1265 -42.67 9.83 33.17
C VAL A 1265 -42.91 11.05 32.30
N ARG A 1266 -44.14 11.55 32.28
CA ARG A 1266 -44.51 12.83 31.66
C ARG A 1266 -44.89 13.79 32.77
N ALA A 1267 -44.30 14.98 32.80
CA ALA A 1267 -44.83 16.03 33.66
C ALA A 1267 -46.09 16.63 33.00
N ASN A 1268 -46.88 17.33 33.80
CA ASN A 1268 -48.10 18.02 33.39
C ASN A 1268 -48.16 19.30 34.23
N PHE A 1269 -47.50 20.36 33.75
CA PHE A 1269 -47.54 21.65 34.45
C PHE A 1269 -48.94 22.26 34.42
N LYS A 1270 -49.36 22.84 35.55
CA LYS A 1270 -50.66 23.52 35.69
C LYS A 1270 -50.68 24.53 36.83
#